data_AF-A0A177ID03-F1
#
_entry.id   AF-A0A177ID03-F1
#
_cell.length_a   1.000
_cell.length_b   1.000
_cell.length_c   1.000
_cell.angle_alpha   90.00
_cell.angle_beta   90.00
_cell.angle_gamma   90.00
#
_symmetry.space_group_name_H-M   'P 1'
#
loop_
_entity.id
_entity.type
_entity.pdbx_description
1 polymer ?
#
loop_
_entity_poly.entity_id
_entity_poly.type
_entity_poly.pdbx_seq_one_letter_code
_entity_poly.pdbx_strand_id
1 'polypeptide(L)'
;MIFPIDLPDGANKGRVSAYKVWTQAVEKWKSLNASRKEIQFTYIGEHELGSLLTEGDNSGRLKYWLEQEILSPAQQREHIEDIIAKAGPRYSPALNVDVKALQSLEAIGRTEYYFLRWRQILTALRSAKPQSWSAPYPEETSFVEAVTSCKRAMASVDQGICGLLNSSLENLELSVLEAYVDSAIESVDLVQESLYSHTTSSAGHFVGNAAILYTYTQKSIQALWDAQTLLESNDTKAAKDGELLILGDAGVGKTHLLCDVAANRISEGRPTLIALGQNFDSSMPIDQIPNRLGLEGSIDDVLKLLQAAGEATGYTSLLMIDAVNESREPRHWVDSIRVLRRKAKRHPKVGVVFACRTTYFEDTVEDSDIATAMHLGFEESTEEAVYRFSDFYEIESPTFPIFNPDFGNPLFLRLLCEAIRNSGERRFPVGPTGLSRIFRSFSESVNKKLSKSERCDYYEKDNLVQSTIEQLSRINSEHFHRDEIERITTNLLPVHHPWSSTLFKGLLDEGILIEIDNNQFAFGYQRLGDIARAQKLSSLSKKELGMRLSKLENENFQALGTLSALAIILPESHQVELIDLANENGIRLPSVIDHFIEGLSFREASSISHRTIEIVCELLEDRRWSRKLLNQLIRLACIPNHPLNANWLHTHLSGQDLAHRDSTWSSWLFGALDSEQPSPIRILIQWAWPIEKEKQVNADHESAYLSMLVLGWCLSTSDRYVRDQATKALVSIGERFPNAFVEALSLLLEVNDPYVVERIVGAACGISHRNPSSETIQGISETVAGYFTETGTTHLLTRDYLTRIFKAANQHGWTSSAPKVTGEERLTLKATPRVEIEKLTSDPNFLYNSIWRSLDGLGDFNKYVLRPALRNFVFPDAAQMMELAPRMLFDHVRELGWTPETFDLIDSKIHRSTSNSSIERIGKKYQWIALYELLGRLTDNFKLSSIYGSVPSEEFEIAEQVIRRDIDVTLLARKPIQSAYSTWHSPVQGQFPPGPSSGYPSSMDGVPDPIDLICLTDHKEQKWVKLLSYPHWEQEVLPEWVSSEPPTRYMWMNIHSYLVPSNSYEELQGWAEEKDWQGGWMPDIAEPSNLLLGAHPCDPQWSGASGALDDWDMKLTRGLPVDIFQCGALYLGTGGSRDSSSAGESQAFVPSKKVMDTLNLDHGVDFIWTDSDGIAVWDPSVGTGGTGSLVIRRDLLQKLDQAGFSIFWTVLIGHELRHHDDRLFPEPYQWVSASASYALYRGRIQKISSHAMLNSSDSESKFPIQWIPKSHEDEISI
;
A
#
# COMPACT_ATOMS: atom_id res chain seq x y z
N MET A 1 -47.40 30.03 -25.53
CA MET A 1 -47.98 28.92 -26.32
C MET A 1 -47.17 27.68 -26.04
N ILE A 2 -47.85 26.55 -25.90
CA ILE A 2 -47.22 25.25 -25.65
C ILE A 2 -47.36 24.44 -26.93
N PHE A 3 -46.24 23.97 -27.46
CA PHE A 3 -46.21 23.08 -28.63
C PHE A 3 -45.59 21.74 -28.21
N PRO A 4 -46.18 20.60 -28.60
CA PRO A 4 -45.65 19.27 -28.27
C PRO A 4 -44.48 18.85 -29.18
N ILE A 5 -43.79 19.83 -29.78
CA ILE A 5 -42.63 19.64 -30.67
C ILE A 5 -41.73 20.87 -30.54
N ASP A 6 -40.41 20.68 -30.66
CA ASP A 6 -39.49 21.80 -30.76
C ASP A 6 -39.49 22.43 -32.15
N LEU A 7 -39.51 23.77 -32.21
CA LEU A 7 -39.44 24.51 -33.46
C LEU A 7 -37.99 24.49 -34.00
N PRO A 8 -37.71 23.85 -35.14
CA PRO A 8 -36.36 23.79 -35.69
C PRO A 8 -35.86 25.17 -36.12
N ASP A 9 -34.59 25.46 -35.84
CA ASP A 9 -33.93 26.74 -36.17
C ASP A 9 -33.09 26.69 -37.47
N GLY A 10 -32.85 25.50 -38.03
CA GLY A 10 -32.09 25.33 -39.27
C GLY A 10 -32.83 25.83 -40.52
N ALA A 11 -32.20 26.71 -41.31
CA ALA A 11 -32.72 27.18 -42.60
C ALA A 11 -32.12 26.38 -43.77
N ASN A 12 -32.93 25.58 -44.46
CA ASN A 12 -32.54 25.01 -45.76
C ASN A 12 -32.67 26.08 -46.86
N LYS A 13 -31.73 26.12 -47.83
CA LYS A 13 -31.70 27.11 -48.93
C LYS A 13 -33.09 27.29 -49.56
N GLY A 14 -33.73 28.42 -49.28
CA GLY A 14 -35.03 28.82 -49.86
C GLY A 14 -36.27 28.68 -48.96
N ARG A 15 -36.17 28.18 -47.71
CA ARG A 15 -37.30 28.16 -46.75
C ARG A 15 -36.92 28.79 -45.40
N VAL A 16 -37.85 29.53 -44.81
CA VAL A 16 -37.71 30.16 -43.48
C VAL A 16 -37.96 29.11 -42.39
N SER A 17 -37.12 29.04 -41.35
CA SER A 17 -37.26 28.07 -40.25
C SER A 17 -38.52 28.33 -39.42
N ALA A 18 -39.06 27.28 -38.79
CA ALA A 18 -40.32 27.39 -38.05
C ALA A 18 -40.20 28.33 -36.84
N TYR A 19 -39.03 28.33 -36.18
CA TYR A 19 -38.73 29.28 -35.10
C TYR A 19 -38.70 30.72 -35.59
N LYS A 20 -38.17 30.97 -36.81
CA LYS A 20 -38.13 32.30 -37.42
C LYS A 20 -39.51 32.79 -37.88
N VAL A 21 -40.40 31.89 -38.32
CA VAL A 21 -41.80 32.23 -38.60
C VAL A 21 -42.52 32.62 -37.31
N TRP A 22 -42.27 31.90 -36.20
CA TRP A 22 -42.83 32.21 -34.90
C TRP A 22 -42.39 33.59 -34.38
N THR A 23 -41.08 33.89 -34.42
CA THR A 23 -40.56 35.20 -33.96
C THR A 23 -41.11 36.35 -34.81
N GLN A 24 -41.20 36.21 -36.13
CA GLN A 24 -41.84 37.20 -37.02
C GLN A 24 -43.33 37.40 -36.72
N ALA A 25 -44.06 36.33 -36.42
CA ALA A 25 -45.46 36.43 -36.02
C ALA A 25 -45.62 37.16 -34.67
N VAL A 26 -44.75 36.86 -33.69
CA VAL A 26 -44.71 37.54 -32.39
C VAL A 26 -44.42 39.04 -32.55
N GLU A 27 -43.46 39.43 -33.40
CA GLU A 27 -43.19 40.85 -33.71
C GLU A 27 -44.40 41.54 -34.36
N LYS A 28 -45.06 40.87 -35.30
CA LYS A 28 -46.30 41.37 -35.92
C LYS A 28 -47.42 41.54 -34.88
N TRP A 29 -47.60 40.59 -33.97
CA TRP A 29 -48.60 40.69 -32.91
C TRP A 29 -48.28 41.80 -31.90
N LYS A 30 -46.99 41.96 -31.54
CA LYS A 30 -46.54 43.07 -30.68
C LYS A 30 -46.79 44.44 -31.33
N SER A 31 -46.53 44.60 -32.63
CA SER A 31 -46.79 45.86 -33.34
C SER A 31 -48.28 46.17 -33.52
N LEU A 32 -49.15 45.16 -33.66
CA LEU A 32 -50.60 45.33 -33.67
C LEU A 32 -51.18 45.77 -32.31
N ASN A 33 -50.43 45.60 -31.22
CA ASN A 33 -50.88 45.90 -29.86
C ASN A 33 -50.26 47.18 -29.28
N ALA A 34 -49.83 48.13 -30.12
CA ALA A 34 -49.08 49.32 -29.74
C ALA A 34 -49.81 50.33 -28.81
N SER A 35 -51.02 50.03 -28.31
CA SER A 35 -51.76 50.98 -27.44
C SER A 35 -52.53 50.40 -26.25
N ARG A 36 -52.55 49.08 -25.98
CA ARG A 36 -53.25 48.54 -24.78
C ARG A 36 -52.58 47.29 -24.18
N LYS A 37 -51.79 47.52 -23.12
CA LYS A 37 -51.09 46.58 -22.21
C LYS A 37 -49.92 45.77 -22.82
N GLU A 38 -48.91 45.57 -21.98
CA GLU A 38 -47.72 44.75 -22.25
C GLU A 38 -48.13 43.26 -22.28
N ILE A 39 -47.97 42.60 -23.43
CA ILE A 39 -48.28 41.17 -23.61
C ILE A 39 -46.96 40.42 -23.88
N GLN A 40 -46.65 39.45 -23.02
CA GLN A 40 -45.52 38.55 -23.18
C GLN A 40 -45.92 37.30 -23.96
N PHE A 41 -45.14 36.97 -24.99
CA PHE A 41 -45.32 35.74 -25.77
C PHE A 41 -44.20 34.77 -25.40
N THR A 42 -44.49 33.83 -24.50
CA THR A 42 -43.56 32.76 -24.12
C THR A 42 -43.82 31.54 -25.00
N TYR A 43 -42.76 31.02 -25.60
CA TYR A 43 -42.76 29.72 -26.27
C TYR A 43 -42.30 28.66 -25.27
N ILE A 44 -42.99 27.53 -25.22
CA ILE A 44 -42.59 26.34 -24.48
C ILE A 44 -42.69 25.18 -25.48
N GLY A 45 -41.54 24.67 -25.89
CA GLY A 45 -41.38 23.51 -26.76
C GLY A 45 -41.37 22.19 -26.00
N GLU A 46 -41.09 21.11 -26.72
CA GLU A 46 -41.03 19.75 -26.17
C GLU A 46 -39.91 19.63 -25.13
N HIS A 47 -38.72 20.18 -25.41
CA HIS A 47 -37.60 20.14 -24.49
C HIS A 47 -37.87 20.91 -23.19
N GLU A 48 -38.41 22.13 -23.27
CA GLU A 48 -38.71 22.97 -22.10
C GLU A 48 -39.87 22.39 -21.28
N LEU A 49 -40.87 21.80 -21.94
CA LEU A 49 -41.95 21.09 -21.26
C LEU A 49 -41.43 19.81 -20.57
N GLY A 50 -40.57 19.05 -21.24
CA GLY A 50 -39.93 17.85 -20.68
C GLY A 50 -39.10 18.18 -19.46
N SER A 51 -38.23 19.19 -19.55
CA SER A 51 -37.39 19.65 -18.43
C SER A 51 -38.22 20.07 -17.21
N LEU A 52 -39.26 20.89 -17.40
CA LEU A 52 -40.16 21.32 -16.33
C LEU A 52 -40.93 20.15 -15.70
N LEU A 53 -41.39 19.20 -16.51
CA LEU A 53 -42.10 18.02 -16.00
C LEU A 53 -41.14 17.14 -15.19
N THR A 54 -39.88 16.99 -15.60
CA THR A 54 -38.89 16.17 -14.86
C THR A 54 -38.37 16.78 -13.55
N GLU A 55 -38.76 18.00 -13.20
CA GLU A 55 -38.47 18.58 -11.88
C GLU A 55 -39.19 17.82 -10.75
N GLY A 56 -38.49 17.58 -9.63
CA GLY A 56 -39.02 16.77 -8.51
C GLY A 56 -40.37 17.24 -7.96
N ASP A 57 -40.59 18.56 -7.93
CA ASP A 57 -41.83 19.20 -7.46
C ASP A 57 -43.06 18.89 -8.36
N ASN A 58 -42.83 18.42 -9.59
CA ASN A 58 -43.87 18.09 -10.58
C ASN A 58 -44.13 16.58 -10.71
N SER A 59 -43.42 15.73 -9.96
CA SER A 59 -43.59 14.26 -9.95
C SER A 59 -45.05 13.81 -9.72
N GLY A 60 -45.74 14.41 -8.75
CA GLY A 60 -47.17 14.14 -8.50
C GLY A 60 -48.08 14.59 -9.65
N ARG A 61 -47.68 15.60 -10.43
CA ARG A 61 -48.44 16.06 -11.60
C ARG A 61 -48.24 15.13 -12.79
N LEU A 62 -47.05 14.57 -12.98
CA LEU A 62 -46.85 13.50 -13.97
C LEU A 62 -47.66 12.26 -13.63
N LYS A 63 -47.63 11.81 -12.37
CA LYS A 63 -48.41 10.63 -11.97
C LYS A 63 -49.91 10.88 -12.13
N TYR A 64 -50.41 12.05 -11.74
CA TYR A 64 -51.85 12.38 -11.83
C TYR A 64 -52.35 12.64 -13.27
N TRP A 65 -51.59 13.36 -14.10
CA TRP A 65 -52.06 13.78 -15.43
C TRP A 65 -51.60 12.88 -16.58
N LEU A 66 -50.48 12.18 -16.41
CA LEU A 66 -49.84 11.39 -17.47
C LEU A 66 -49.64 9.92 -17.10
N GLU A 67 -50.04 9.52 -15.88
CA GLU A 67 -49.82 8.16 -15.33
C GLU A 67 -48.35 7.71 -15.43
N GLN A 68 -47.42 8.66 -15.35
CA GLN A 68 -45.97 8.42 -15.49
C GLN A 68 -45.28 8.53 -14.13
N GLU A 69 -44.46 7.54 -13.80
CA GLU A 69 -43.60 7.54 -12.61
C GLU A 69 -42.19 8.02 -12.99
N ILE A 70 -41.60 8.86 -12.13
CA ILE A 70 -40.21 9.34 -12.25
C ILE A 70 -39.44 8.77 -11.06
N LEU A 71 -38.21 8.31 -11.30
CA LEU A 71 -37.28 7.91 -10.26
C LEU A 71 -36.45 9.12 -9.78
N SER A 72 -37.03 9.97 -8.93
CA SER A 72 -36.32 11.16 -8.46
C SER A 72 -35.22 10.83 -7.43
N PRO A 73 -34.17 11.67 -7.29
CA PRO A 73 -33.16 11.50 -6.23
C PRO A 73 -33.74 11.57 -4.81
N ALA A 74 -34.88 12.26 -4.60
CA ALA A 74 -35.56 12.31 -3.31
C ALA A 74 -36.22 10.96 -2.95
N GLN A 75 -36.93 10.36 -3.90
CA GLN A 75 -37.57 9.04 -3.70
C GLN A 75 -36.53 7.94 -3.48
N GLN A 76 -35.40 7.98 -4.19
CA GLN A 76 -34.31 7.02 -3.97
C GLN A 76 -33.71 7.15 -2.57
N ARG A 77 -33.53 8.39 -2.07
CA ARG A 77 -33.04 8.65 -0.71
C ARG A 77 -34.01 8.17 0.37
N GLU A 78 -35.30 8.49 0.24
CA GLU A 78 -36.32 8.01 1.17
C GLU A 78 -36.38 6.48 1.19
N HIS A 79 -36.29 5.84 0.01
CA HIS A 79 -36.27 4.38 -0.10
C HIS A 79 -35.05 3.74 0.57
N ILE A 80 -33.83 4.25 0.35
CA ILE A 80 -32.63 3.70 1.02
C ILE A 80 -32.66 3.92 2.53
N GLU A 81 -33.19 5.06 3.02
CA GLU A 81 -33.37 5.32 4.45
C GLU A 81 -34.32 4.30 5.09
N ASP A 82 -35.43 3.97 4.41
CA ASP A 82 -36.36 2.92 4.84
C ASP A 82 -35.70 1.53 4.87
N ILE A 83 -34.85 1.22 3.90
CA ILE A 83 -34.11 -0.06 3.84
C ILE A 83 -33.06 -0.13 4.95
N ILE A 84 -32.32 0.95 5.20
CA ILE A 84 -31.36 1.06 6.31
C ILE A 84 -32.07 0.88 7.65
N ALA A 85 -33.24 1.51 7.83
CA ALA A 85 -34.04 1.33 9.04
C ALA A 85 -34.48 -0.13 9.25
N LYS A 86 -34.82 -0.85 8.17
CA LYS A 86 -35.17 -2.29 8.19
C LYS A 86 -33.96 -3.20 8.43
N ALA A 87 -32.78 -2.87 7.90
CA ALA A 87 -31.53 -3.57 8.20
C ALA A 87 -31.15 -3.43 9.68
N GLY A 88 -31.57 -2.32 10.31
CA GLY A 88 -31.48 -2.09 11.74
C GLY A 88 -30.01 -2.11 12.18
N PRO A 89 -29.65 -2.82 13.26
CA PRO A 89 -28.28 -2.82 13.73
C PRO A 89 -27.28 -3.41 12.72
N ARG A 90 -27.71 -4.20 11.72
CA ARG A 90 -26.81 -4.83 10.74
C ARG A 90 -26.06 -3.82 9.88
N TYR A 91 -26.55 -2.58 9.77
CA TYR A 91 -25.87 -1.48 9.10
C TYR A 91 -25.35 -0.45 10.13
N SER A 92 -24.11 0.00 9.97
CA SER A 92 -23.49 1.02 10.83
C SER A 92 -22.42 1.75 10.03
N PRO A 93 -22.69 2.96 9.50
CA PRO A 93 -21.75 3.67 8.63
C PRO A 93 -20.46 4.06 9.37
N ALA A 94 -20.53 4.34 10.67
CA ALA A 94 -19.36 4.62 11.51
C ALA A 94 -18.37 3.44 11.61
N LEU A 95 -18.80 2.22 11.30
CA LEU A 95 -18.00 1.00 11.36
C LEU A 95 -17.61 0.47 9.97
N ASN A 96 -17.78 1.29 8.92
CA ASN A 96 -17.42 0.90 7.55
C ASN A 96 -15.90 0.73 7.41
N VAL A 97 -15.47 -0.24 6.60
CA VAL A 97 -14.06 -0.51 6.27
C VAL A 97 -14.00 -0.87 4.79
N ASP A 98 -13.05 -0.31 4.06
CA ASP A 98 -12.89 -0.58 2.62
C ASP A 98 -12.51 -2.05 2.37
N VAL A 99 -13.22 -2.71 1.45
CA VAL A 99 -13.05 -4.14 1.11
C VAL A 99 -12.98 -4.35 -0.40
N LYS A 100 -12.27 -5.39 -0.87
CA LYS A 100 -12.10 -5.63 -2.33
C LYS A 100 -13.42 -5.83 -3.09
N ALA A 101 -14.47 -6.37 -2.46
CA ALA A 101 -15.77 -6.54 -3.10
C ALA A 101 -16.37 -5.23 -3.63
N LEU A 102 -15.92 -4.07 -3.12
CA LEU A 102 -16.26 -2.75 -3.64
C LEU A 102 -15.79 -2.58 -5.10
N GLN A 103 -14.64 -3.13 -5.48
CA GLN A 103 -14.10 -3.03 -6.84
C GLN A 103 -15.05 -3.66 -7.87
N SER A 104 -15.65 -4.80 -7.55
CA SER A 104 -16.64 -5.46 -8.42
C SER A 104 -17.94 -4.66 -8.53
N LEU A 105 -18.36 -3.98 -7.46
CA LEU A 105 -19.53 -3.09 -7.44
C LEU A 105 -19.29 -1.80 -8.27
N GLU A 106 -18.08 -1.25 -8.22
CA GLU A 106 -17.65 -0.16 -9.10
C GLU A 106 -17.60 -0.61 -10.58
N ALA A 107 -17.16 -1.85 -10.85
CA ALA A 107 -17.07 -2.42 -12.19
C ALA A 107 -18.44 -2.64 -12.84
N ILE A 108 -19.41 -3.26 -12.16
CA ILE A 108 -20.79 -3.38 -12.69
C ILE A 108 -21.45 -2.01 -12.88
N GLY A 109 -21.12 -1.05 -12.00
CA GLY A 109 -21.53 0.35 -12.15
C GLY A 109 -20.87 1.07 -13.33
N ARG A 110 -19.85 0.48 -13.95
CA ARG A 110 -18.99 1.06 -15.00
C ARG A 110 -18.53 2.47 -14.64
N THR A 111 -18.05 2.62 -13.40
CA THR A 111 -17.61 3.92 -12.91
C THR A 111 -16.21 4.27 -13.42
N GLU A 112 -15.80 5.52 -13.24
CA GLU A 112 -14.46 5.97 -13.65
C GLU A 112 -13.35 5.16 -12.96
N TYR A 113 -13.61 4.62 -11.75
CA TYR A 113 -12.67 3.77 -11.04
C TYR A 113 -12.31 2.49 -11.81
N TYR A 114 -13.30 1.86 -12.46
CA TYR A 114 -13.07 0.69 -13.31
C TYR A 114 -12.25 1.04 -14.55
N PHE A 115 -12.60 2.14 -15.24
CA PHE A 115 -11.89 2.57 -16.45
C PHE A 115 -10.47 3.08 -16.17
N LEU A 116 -10.20 3.60 -14.97
CA LEU A 116 -8.87 4.02 -14.57
C LEU A 116 -7.87 2.85 -14.61
N ARG A 117 -8.28 1.64 -14.23
CA ARG A 117 -7.45 0.42 -14.29
C ARG A 117 -7.03 0.11 -15.73
N TRP A 118 -7.96 0.20 -16.67
CA TRP A 118 -7.68 0.04 -18.09
C TRP A 118 -6.75 1.12 -18.65
N ARG A 119 -6.91 2.38 -18.21
CA ARG A 119 -6.00 3.47 -18.59
C ARG A 119 -4.58 3.24 -18.06
N GLN A 120 -4.44 2.74 -16.84
CA GLN A 120 -3.12 2.39 -16.27
C GLN A 120 -2.42 1.29 -17.09
N ILE A 121 -3.14 0.25 -17.47
CA ILE A 121 -2.64 -0.83 -18.32
C ILE A 121 -2.24 -0.29 -19.70
N LEU A 122 -3.07 0.54 -20.33
CA LEU A 122 -2.75 1.18 -21.61
C LEU A 122 -1.47 2.02 -21.52
N THR A 123 -1.32 2.80 -20.45
CA THR A 123 -0.11 3.58 -20.19
C THR A 123 1.12 2.69 -20.05
N ALA A 124 1.03 1.58 -19.31
CA ALA A 124 2.13 0.63 -19.15
C ALA A 124 2.50 -0.04 -20.49
N LEU A 125 1.51 -0.49 -21.27
CA LEU A 125 1.68 -1.09 -22.59
C LEU A 125 2.40 -0.13 -23.55
N ARG A 126 1.96 1.13 -23.61
CA ARG A 126 2.55 2.16 -24.48
C ARG A 126 3.95 2.57 -24.01
N SER A 127 4.20 2.58 -22.71
CA SER A 127 5.53 2.83 -22.12
C SER A 127 6.56 1.75 -22.45
N ALA A 128 6.14 0.55 -22.86
CA ALA A 128 7.01 -0.51 -23.35
C ALA A 128 7.49 -0.30 -24.80
N LYS A 129 6.99 0.73 -25.49
CA LYS A 129 7.42 1.21 -26.82
C LYS A 129 7.55 0.10 -27.88
N PRO A 130 6.54 -0.77 -28.07
CA PRO A 130 6.62 -1.89 -29.00
C PRO A 130 7.04 -1.47 -30.42
N GLN A 131 6.60 -0.30 -30.90
CA GLN A 131 6.95 0.20 -32.23
C GLN A 131 8.44 0.52 -32.42
N SER A 132 9.18 0.81 -31.35
CA SER A 132 10.63 1.09 -31.39
C SER A 132 11.51 -0.16 -31.39
N TRP A 133 10.91 -1.35 -31.21
CA TRP A 133 11.69 -2.59 -31.11
C TRP A 133 12.47 -2.88 -32.39
N SER A 134 13.77 -3.09 -32.25
CA SER A 134 14.64 -3.45 -33.37
C SER A 134 15.28 -4.81 -33.11
N ALA A 135 15.47 -5.59 -34.17
CA ALA A 135 16.21 -6.83 -34.09
C ALA A 135 17.65 -6.57 -33.55
N PRO A 136 18.18 -7.41 -32.63
CA PRO A 136 19.53 -7.24 -32.13
C PRO A 136 20.59 -7.53 -33.22
N TYR A 137 21.58 -6.66 -33.35
CA TYR A 137 22.74 -6.87 -34.22
C TYR A 137 23.76 -7.83 -33.57
N PRO A 138 24.42 -8.76 -34.29
CA PRO A 138 24.39 -8.98 -35.76
C PRO A 138 23.33 -9.98 -36.26
N GLU A 139 22.50 -10.55 -35.39
CA GLU A 139 21.58 -11.65 -35.73
C GLU A 139 20.22 -11.19 -36.25
N GLU A 140 20.17 -10.04 -36.92
CA GLU A 140 18.93 -9.34 -37.27
C GLU A 140 17.91 -10.25 -37.98
N THR A 141 18.37 -11.09 -38.91
CA THR A 141 17.53 -11.99 -39.70
C THR A 141 16.73 -12.99 -38.89
N SER A 142 17.22 -13.41 -37.71
CA SER A 142 16.53 -14.39 -36.85
C SER A 142 15.38 -13.77 -36.05
N PHE A 143 15.34 -12.44 -35.95
CA PHE A 143 14.39 -11.72 -35.10
C PHE A 143 13.38 -10.87 -35.87
N VAL A 144 13.64 -10.53 -37.14
CA VAL A 144 12.77 -9.62 -37.91
C VAL A 144 11.31 -10.05 -37.90
N GLU A 145 11.04 -11.35 -38.12
CA GLU A 145 9.67 -11.86 -38.18
C GLU A 145 8.98 -11.81 -36.82
N ALA A 146 9.64 -12.29 -35.75
CA ALA A 146 9.11 -12.30 -34.39
C ALA A 146 8.84 -10.88 -33.87
N VAL A 147 9.79 -9.96 -34.04
CA VAL A 147 9.65 -8.55 -33.62
C VAL A 147 8.54 -7.87 -34.42
N THR A 148 8.45 -8.12 -35.73
CA THR A 148 7.38 -7.52 -36.56
C THR A 148 6.00 -8.07 -36.20
N SER A 149 5.89 -9.37 -35.92
CA SER A 149 4.64 -9.98 -35.45
C SER A 149 4.21 -9.36 -34.13
N CYS A 150 5.13 -9.29 -33.17
CA CYS A 150 4.87 -8.68 -31.86
C CYS A 150 4.41 -7.22 -31.96
N LYS A 151 5.06 -6.41 -32.81
CA LYS A 151 4.63 -5.02 -33.06
C LYS A 151 3.19 -4.91 -33.54
N ARG A 152 2.74 -5.81 -34.42
CA ARG A 152 1.35 -5.83 -34.91
C ARG A 152 0.38 -6.27 -33.83
N ALA A 153 0.74 -7.32 -33.08
CA ALA A 153 -0.08 -7.83 -31.99
C ALA A 153 -0.28 -6.77 -30.90
N MET A 154 0.81 -6.12 -30.47
CA MET A 154 0.77 -5.03 -29.50
C MET A 154 -0.06 -3.83 -29.97
N ALA A 155 0.02 -3.46 -31.27
CA ALA A 155 -0.82 -2.41 -31.84
C ALA A 155 -2.32 -2.78 -31.83
N SER A 156 -2.62 -4.07 -31.96
CA SER A 156 -4.00 -4.57 -31.92
C SER A 156 -4.55 -4.50 -30.50
N VAL A 157 -3.75 -4.87 -29.48
CA VAL A 157 -4.10 -4.69 -28.06
C VAL A 157 -4.36 -3.23 -27.73
N ASP A 158 -3.44 -2.34 -28.10
CA ASP A 158 -3.58 -0.89 -27.91
C ASP A 158 -4.91 -0.37 -28.49
N GLN A 159 -5.19 -0.72 -29.75
CA GLN A 159 -6.43 -0.35 -30.43
C GLN A 159 -7.66 -0.95 -29.72
N GLY A 160 -7.57 -2.19 -29.25
CA GLY A 160 -8.63 -2.85 -28.49
C GLY A 160 -8.95 -2.13 -27.19
N ILE A 161 -7.94 -1.74 -26.40
CA ILE A 161 -8.14 -1.00 -25.14
C ILE A 161 -8.65 0.42 -25.43
N CYS A 162 -8.16 1.11 -26.46
CA CYS A 162 -8.69 2.42 -26.84
C CYS A 162 -10.15 2.32 -27.31
N GLY A 163 -10.50 1.27 -28.04
CA GLY A 163 -11.88 0.97 -28.42
C GLY A 163 -12.76 0.72 -27.20
N LEU A 164 -12.26 0.02 -26.19
CA LEU A 164 -12.94 -0.20 -24.92
C LEU A 164 -13.22 1.12 -24.19
N LEU A 165 -12.22 1.98 -24.05
CA LEU A 165 -12.32 3.27 -23.35
C LEU A 165 -13.24 4.27 -24.06
N ASN A 166 -13.32 4.21 -25.39
CA ASN A 166 -14.17 5.07 -26.22
C ASN A 166 -15.55 4.49 -26.53
N SER A 167 -15.77 3.21 -26.25
CA SER A 167 -17.07 2.58 -26.46
C SER A 167 -18.12 3.26 -25.59
N SER A 168 -19.30 3.52 -26.16
CA SER A 168 -20.47 3.85 -25.33
C SER A 168 -20.65 2.71 -24.33
N LEU A 169 -20.93 3.03 -23.07
CA LEU A 169 -21.15 2.09 -21.97
C LEU A 169 -22.08 0.92 -22.32
N GLU A 170 -22.85 1.00 -23.41
CA GLU A 170 -23.88 0.06 -23.84
C GLU A 170 -23.38 -1.21 -24.56
N ASN A 171 -22.15 -1.24 -25.13
CA ASN A 171 -21.64 -2.41 -25.88
C ASN A 171 -20.13 -2.63 -25.69
N LEU A 172 -19.75 -3.32 -24.61
CA LEU A 172 -18.36 -3.73 -24.34
C LEU A 172 -18.01 -5.00 -25.15
N GLU A 173 -17.35 -4.85 -26.30
CA GLU A 173 -16.90 -5.98 -27.12
C GLU A 173 -15.50 -6.47 -26.70
N LEU A 174 -15.45 -7.38 -25.72
CA LEU A 174 -14.20 -7.84 -25.10
C LEU A 174 -13.51 -9.03 -25.78
N SER A 175 -14.25 -9.84 -26.53
CA SER A 175 -13.71 -11.07 -27.15
C SER A 175 -12.63 -10.79 -28.20
N VAL A 176 -12.72 -9.63 -28.86
CA VAL A 176 -11.71 -9.18 -29.80
C VAL A 176 -10.43 -8.77 -29.05
N LEU A 177 -10.58 -8.13 -27.89
CA LEU A 177 -9.46 -7.70 -27.07
C LEU A 177 -8.74 -8.88 -26.40
N GLU A 178 -9.47 -9.89 -25.91
CA GLU A 178 -8.89 -11.16 -25.42
C GLU A 178 -7.98 -11.80 -26.48
N ALA A 179 -8.49 -11.99 -27.70
CA ALA A 179 -7.70 -12.56 -28.79
C ALA A 179 -6.46 -11.72 -29.14
N TYR A 180 -6.54 -10.39 -29.02
CA TYR A 180 -5.39 -9.51 -29.22
C TYR A 180 -4.35 -9.66 -28.11
N VAL A 181 -4.79 -9.77 -26.84
CA VAL A 181 -3.89 -9.93 -25.68
C VAL A 181 -3.18 -11.27 -25.75
N ASP A 182 -3.90 -12.38 -25.98
CA ASP A 182 -3.31 -13.72 -26.12
C ASP A 182 -2.27 -13.75 -27.25
N SER A 183 -2.63 -13.22 -28.42
CA SER A 183 -1.72 -13.15 -29.57
C SER A 183 -0.48 -12.29 -29.29
N ALA A 184 -0.62 -11.23 -28.49
CA ALA A 184 0.49 -10.39 -28.09
C ALA A 184 1.41 -11.09 -27.08
N ILE A 185 0.86 -11.80 -26.09
CA ILE A 185 1.64 -12.62 -25.13
C ILE A 185 2.48 -13.64 -25.89
N GLU A 186 1.85 -14.46 -26.75
CA GLU A 186 2.56 -15.46 -27.56
C GLU A 186 3.66 -14.81 -28.42
N SER A 187 3.38 -13.66 -29.02
CA SER A 187 4.35 -12.97 -29.86
C SER A 187 5.52 -12.38 -29.05
N VAL A 188 5.30 -11.91 -27.81
CA VAL A 188 6.36 -11.44 -26.91
C VAL A 188 7.22 -12.61 -26.45
N ASP A 189 6.61 -13.74 -26.11
CA ASP A 189 7.31 -14.96 -25.71
C ASP A 189 8.22 -15.47 -26.82
N LEU A 190 7.76 -15.47 -28.08
CA LEU A 190 8.61 -15.83 -29.24
C LEU A 190 9.83 -14.91 -29.39
N VAL A 191 9.70 -13.62 -29.08
CA VAL A 191 10.83 -12.69 -29.07
C VAL A 191 11.78 -12.99 -27.90
N GLN A 192 11.24 -13.32 -26.71
CA GLN A 192 12.06 -13.71 -25.56
C GLN A 192 12.79 -15.04 -25.78
N GLU A 193 12.13 -16.07 -26.29
CA GLU A 193 12.76 -17.34 -26.67
C GLU A 193 13.89 -17.12 -27.68
N SER A 194 13.64 -16.29 -28.71
CA SER A 194 14.66 -15.92 -29.70
C SER A 194 15.83 -15.19 -29.04
N LEU A 195 15.56 -14.30 -28.08
CA LEU A 195 16.61 -13.62 -27.32
C LEU A 195 17.47 -14.65 -26.57
N TYR A 196 16.83 -15.57 -25.82
CA TYR A 196 17.52 -16.59 -25.04
C TYR A 196 18.33 -17.58 -25.91
N SER A 197 17.84 -17.92 -27.10
CA SER A 197 18.49 -18.92 -27.97
C SER A 197 19.65 -18.36 -28.78
N HIS A 198 19.64 -17.07 -29.09
CA HIS A 198 20.58 -16.48 -30.05
C HIS A 198 21.50 -15.41 -29.42
N THR A 199 21.04 -14.64 -28.42
CA THR A 199 21.75 -13.43 -27.96
C THR A 199 22.34 -13.50 -26.56
N THR A 200 22.24 -14.65 -25.87
CA THR A 200 22.89 -14.83 -24.57
C THR A 200 24.39 -15.02 -24.73
N SER A 201 25.17 -14.26 -23.97
CA SER A 201 26.61 -14.54 -23.80
C SER A 201 26.85 -15.94 -23.22
N SER A 202 28.09 -16.42 -23.25
CA SER A 202 28.50 -17.67 -22.57
C SER A 202 28.25 -17.66 -21.04
N ALA A 203 27.94 -16.50 -20.46
CA ALA A 203 27.54 -16.29 -19.08
C ALA A 203 26.01 -16.12 -18.89
N GLY A 204 25.21 -16.21 -19.96
CA GLY A 204 23.74 -16.15 -19.90
C GLY A 204 23.14 -14.73 -19.91
N HIS A 205 23.95 -13.68 -20.08
CA HIS A 205 23.48 -12.29 -20.07
C HIS A 205 23.24 -11.73 -21.48
N PHE A 206 22.22 -10.88 -21.60
CA PHE A 206 21.97 -10.03 -22.77
C PHE A 206 22.83 -8.77 -22.70
N VAL A 207 23.37 -8.32 -23.85
CA VAL A 207 24.24 -7.13 -23.93
C VAL A 207 23.79 -6.22 -25.07
N GLY A 208 23.95 -4.90 -24.91
CA GLY A 208 23.62 -3.92 -25.95
C GLY A 208 22.14 -3.93 -26.32
N ASN A 209 21.83 -3.96 -27.63
CA ASN A 209 20.46 -3.90 -28.14
C ASN A 209 19.59 -5.08 -27.67
N ALA A 210 20.18 -6.25 -27.38
CA ALA A 210 19.45 -7.41 -26.85
C ALA A 210 18.96 -7.16 -25.41
N ALA A 211 19.75 -6.48 -24.58
CA ALA A 211 19.36 -6.14 -23.20
C ALA A 211 18.24 -5.09 -23.17
N ILE A 212 18.29 -4.13 -24.10
CA ILE A 212 17.25 -3.11 -24.27
C ILE A 212 15.94 -3.77 -24.73
N LEU A 213 16.01 -4.62 -25.76
CA LEU A 213 14.83 -5.35 -26.25
C LEU A 213 14.25 -6.26 -25.17
N TYR A 214 15.09 -6.97 -24.41
CA TYR A 214 14.65 -7.78 -23.27
C TYR A 214 13.95 -6.94 -22.19
N THR A 215 14.48 -5.76 -21.86
CA THR A 215 13.83 -4.87 -20.87
C THR A 215 12.45 -4.44 -21.35
N TYR A 216 12.30 -4.11 -22.62
CA TYR A 216 11.00 -3.75 -23.17
C TYR A 216 10.05 -4.93 -23.27
N THR A 217 10.52 -6.14 -23.61
CA THR A 217 9.67 -7.33 -23.63
C THR A 217 9.18 -7.69 -22.22
N GLN A 218 9.99 -7.49 -21.19
CA GLN A 218 9.58 -7.67 -19.78
C GLN A 218 8.51 -6.64 -19.35
N LYS A 219 8.65 -5.37 -19.76
CA LYS A 219 7.61 -4.37 -19.50
C LYS A 219 6.30 -4.70 -20.25
N SER A 220 6.40 -5.12 -21.51
CA SER A 220 5.24 -5.52 -22.30
C SER A 220 4.54 -6.74 -21.72
N ILE A 221 5.28 -7.80 -21.36
CA ILE A 221 4.68 -9.02 -20.83
C ILE A 221 3.96 -8.76 -19.51
N GLN A 222 4.54 -7.92 -18.63
CA GLN A 222 3.87 -7.53 -17.40
C GLN A 222 2.56 -6.78 -17.69
N ALA A 223 2.59 -5.76 -18.56
CA ALA A 223 1.38 -5.02 -18.92
C ALA A 223 0.32 -5.90 -19.59
N LEU A 224 0.73 -6.88 -20.41
CA LEU A 224 -0.17 -7.84 -21.05
C LEU A 224 -0.76 -8.83 -20.04
N TRP A 225 0.01 -9.29 -19.05
CA TRP A 225 -0.51 -10.11 -17.96
C TRP A 225 -1.45 -9.33 -17.06
N ASP A 226 -1.18 -8.05 -16.79
CA ASP A 226 -2.11 -7.18 -16.07
C ASP A 226 -3.42 -7.01 -16.87
N ALA A 227 -3.33 -6.85 -18.20
CA ALA A 227 -4.48 -6.82 -19.10
C ALA A 227 -5.27 -8.14 -19.09
N GLN A 228 -4.58 -9.28 -19.24
CA GLN A 228 -5.19 -10.61 -19.21
C GLN A 228 -5.87 -10.88 -17.87
N THR A 229 -5.18 -10.60 -16.77
CA THR A 229 -5.72 -10.74 -15.41
C THR A 229 -6.99 -9.90 -15.23
N LEU A 230 -7.01 -8.68 -15.76
CA LEU A 230 -8.21 -7.84 -15.70
C LEU A 230 -9.32 -8.35 -16.63
N LEU A 231 -9.01 -8.84 -17.84
CA LEU A 231 -9.98 -9.43 -18.76
C LEU A 231 -10.68 -10.64 -18.15
N GLU A 232 -9.89 -11.55 -17.57
CA GLU A 232 -10.36 -12.80 -16.96
C GLU A 232 -11.02 -12.59 -15.60
N SER A 233 -10.92 -11.37 -15.03
CA SER A 233 -11.49 -11.06 -13.72
C SER A 233 -13.03 -11.07 -13.72
N ASN A 234 -13.59 -11.44 -12.57
CA ASN A 234 -15.03 -11.32 -12.33
C ASN A 234 -15.51 -9.85 -12.41
N ASP A 235 -14.64 -8.87 -12.17
CA ASP A 235 -14.97 -7.44 -12.30
C ASP A 235 -15.32 -7.09 -13.75
N THR A 236 -14.47 -7.48 -14.70
CA THR A 236 -14.69 -7.23 -16.13
C THR A 236 -15.88 -8.02 -16.66
N LYS A 237 -16.06 -9.26 -16.19
CA LYS A 237 -17.26 -10.04 -16.50
C LYS A 237 -18.54 -9.36 -16.01
N ALA A 238 -18.54 -8.81 -14.79
CA ALA A 238 -19.67 -8.07 -14.24
C ALA A 238 -19.96 -6.78 -15.02
N ALA A 239 -18.92 -6.03 -15.40
CA ALA A 239 -19.04 -4.85 -16.24
C ALA A 239 -19.62 -5.16 -17.62
N LYS A 240 -19.22 -6.27 -18.23
CA LYS A 240 -19.69 -6.75 -19.54
C LYS A 240 -21.15 -7.19 -19.48
N ASP A 241 -21.47 -8.11 -18.59
CA ASP A 241 -22.77 -8.78 -18.58
C ASP A 241 -23.86 -7.99 -17.85
N GLY A 242 -23.47 -6.98 -17.05
CA GLY A 242 -24.39 -6.19 -16.23
C GLY A 242 -25.02 -7.00 -15.09
N GLU A 243 -24.35 -8.06 -14.66
CA GLU A 243 -24.83 -9.01 -13.66
C GLU A 243 -23.70 -9.30 -12.67
N LEU A 244 -23.99 -9.23 -11.37
CA LEU A 244 -23.03 -9.53 -10.32
C LEU A 244 -23.69 -10.31 -9.19
N LEU A 245 -23.03 -11.38 -8.74
CA LEU A 245 -23.40 -12.13 -7.55
C LEU A 245 -22.36 -11.88 -6.46
N ILE A 246 -22.79 -11.33 -5.34
CA ILE A 246 -21.99 -11.24 -4.13
C ILE A 246 -22.24 -12.49 -3.29
N LEU A 247 -21.19 -13.32 -3.14
CA LEU A 247 -21.19 -14.45 -2.22
C LEU A 247 -20.40 -14.12 -0.96
N GLY A 248 -20.60 -14.91 0.07
CA GLY A 248 -19.88 -14.80 1.32
C GLY A 248 -20.63 -15.51 2.43
N ASP A 249 -19.93 -15.84 3.50
CA ASP A 249 -20.50 -16.63 4.58
C ASP A 249 -21.48 -15.82 5.45
N ALA A 250 -22.08 -16.48 6.44
CA ALA A 250 -22.96 -15.78 7.37
C ALA A 250 -22.18 -14.74 8.19
N GLY A 251 -22.76 -13.56 8.39
CA GLY A 251 -22.18 -12.51 9.24
C GLY A 251 -21.03 -11.70 8.63
N VAL A 252 -20.62 -11.97 7.39
CA VAL A 252 -19.48 -11.28 6.74
C VAL A 252 -19.76 -9.84 6.32
N GLY A 253 -21.02 -9.36 6.35
CA GLY A 253 -21.35 -7.95 6.09
C GLY A 253 -22.01 -7.60 4.75
N LYS A 254 -22.50 -8.57 3.96
CA LYS A 254 -23.08 -8.33 2.61
C LYS A 254 -24.18 -7.26 2.58
N THR A 255 -25.16 -7.33 3.49
CA THR A 255 -26.23 -6.32 3.62
C THR A 255 -25.67 -4.93 3.91
N HIS A 256 -24.63 -4.85 4.75
CA HIS A 256 -23.98 -3.59 5.09
C HIS A 256 -23.31 -3.00 3.83
N LEU A 257 -22.49 -3.79 3.13
CA LEU A 257 -21.81 -3.39 1.89
C LEU A 257 -22.80 -2.86 0.84
N LEU A 258 -23.90 -3.59 0.58
CA LEU A 258 -24.87 -3.16 -0.43
C LEU A 258 -25.64 -1.90 -0.02
N CYS A 259 -25.99 -1.74 1.26
CA CYS A 259 -26.64 -0.51 1.73
C CYS A 259 -25.70 0.69 1.62
N ASP A 260 -24.42 0.51 1.98
CA ASP A 260 -23.41 1.58 1.91
C ASP A 260 -23.16 2.04 0.47
N VAL A 261 -22.95 1.08 -0.44
CA VAL A 261 -22.76 1.38 -1.87
C VAL A 261 -24.01 2.01 -2.48
N ALA A 262 -25.21 1.53 -2.15
CA ALA A 262 -26.44 2.15 -2.62
C ALA A 262 -26.58 3.60 -2.15
N ALA A 263 -26.33 3.87 -0.86
CA ALA A 263 -26.40 5.22 -0.30
C ALA A 263 -25.39 6.17 -0.96
N ASN A 264 -24.13 5.75 -1.11
CA ASN A 264 -23.09 6.55 -1.76
C ASN A 264 -23.44 6.86 -3.22
N ARG A 265 -23.84 5.85 -4.00
CA ARG A 265 -24.25 6.04 -5.41
C ARG A 265 -25.41 7.01 -5.56
N ILE A 266 -26.43 6.89 -4.71
CA ILE A 266 -27.59 7.81 -4.73
C ILE A 266 -27.13 9.25 -4.41
N SER A 267 -26.22 9.43 -3.45
CA SER A 267 -25.67 10.75 -3.10
C SER A 267 -24.86 11.39 -4.24
N GLU A 268 -24.20 10.58 -5.06
CA GLU A 268 -23.46 11.00 -6.26
C GLU A 268 -24.35 11.18 -7.50
N GLY A 269 -25.67 11.03 -7.36
CA GLY A 269 -26.62 11.17 -8.48
C GLY A 269 -26.66 9.97 -9.43
N ARG A 270 -26.13 8.81 -9.02
CA ARG A 270 -26.11 7.56 -9.81
C ARG A 270 -27.35 6.71 -9.46
N PRO A 271 -28.30 6.50 -10.39
CA PRO A 271 -29.57 5.87 -10.04
C PRO A 271 -29.41 4.45 -9.49
N THR A 272 -30.00 4.17 -8.33
CA THR A 272 -29.87 2.88 -7.66
C THR A 272 -31.14 2.54 -6.87
N LEU A 273 -31.61 1.30 -6.98
CA LEU A 273 -32.71 0.74 -6.21
C LEU A 273 -32.27 -0.55 -5.52
N ILE A 274 -32.68 -0.75 -4.26
CA ILE A 274 -32.32 -1.93 -3.46
C ILE A 274 -33.55 -2.58 -2.82
N ALA A 275 -33.62 -3.91 -2.82
CA ALA A 275 -34.64 -4.67 -2.09
C ALA A 275 -33.99 -5.73 -1.19
N LEU A 276 -34.61 -6.03 -0.04
CA LEU A 276 -34.15 -7.08 0.88
C LEU A 276 -34.94 -8.38 0.65
N GLY A 277 -34.25 -9.50 0.48
CA GLY A 277 -34.80 -10.83 0.23
C GLY A 277 -35.78 -11.32 1.31
N GLN A 278 -35.56 -10.94 2.57
CA GLN A 278 -36.47 -11.23 3.69
C GLN A 278 -37.89 -10.65 3.53
N ASN A 279 -38.06 -9.66 2.65
CA ASN A 279 -39.36 -9.04 2.42
C ASN A 279 -40.22 -9.83 1.41
N PHE A 280 -39.68 -10.86 0.75
CA PHE A 280 -40.40 -11.63 -0.26
C PHE A 280 -41.15 -12.80 0.39
N ASP A 281 -42.44 -12.93 0.04
CA ASP A 281 -43.30 -14.02 0.52
C ASP A 281 -43.18 -15.28 -0.35
N SER A 282 -44.06 -16.27 -0.15
CA SER A 282 -44.05 -17.55 -0.87
C SER A 282 -44.51 -17.48 -2.34
N SER A 283 -44.97 -16.32 -2.82
CA SER A 283 -45.28 -16.12 -4.25
C SER A 283 -44.01 -15.91 -5.08
N MET A 284 -44.11 -15.89 -6.42
CA MET A 284 -42.94 -15.72 -7.30
C MET A 284 -42.26 -14.36 -7.04
N PRO A 285 -40.97 -14.33 -6.64
CA PRO A 285 -40.28 -13.08 -6.29
C PRO A 285 -40.32 -12.03 -7.41
N ILE A 286 -40.18 -12.45 -8.67
CA ILE A 286 -40.19 -11.57 -9.84
C ILE A 286 -41.43 -10.66 -9.92
N ASP A 287 -42.60 -11.15 -9.49
CA ASP A 287 -43.87 -10.41 -9.52
C ASP A 287 -44.01 -9.46 -8.31
N GLN A 288 -43.23 -9.69 -7.26
CA GLN A 288 -43.23 -8.88 -6.05
C GLN A 288 -42.25 -7.70 -6.13
N ILE A 289 -41.18 -7.78 -6.93
CA ILE A 289 -40.10 -6.78 -6.98
C ILE A 289 -40.63 -5.34 -7.09
N PRO A 290 -41.56 -4.98 -8.00
CA PRO A 290 -42.05 -3.61 -8.12
C PRO A 290 -42.64 -3.10 -6.81
N ASN A 291 -43.54 -3.88 -6.20
CA ASN A 291 -44.18 -3.54 -4.94
C ASN A 291 -43.17 -3.42 -3.79
N ARG A 292 -42.11 -4.23 -3.77
CA ARG A 292 -41.04 -4.15 -2.74
C ARG A 292 -40.15 -2.93 -2.89
N LEU A 293 -40.08 -2.36 -4.09
CA LEU A 293 -39.39 -1.11 -4.41
C LEU A 293 -40.31 0.13 -4.25
N GLY A 294 -41.57 -0.06 -3.84
CA GLY A 294 -42.56 1.03 -3.75
C GLY A 294 -43.06 1.54 -5.10
N LEU A 295 -42.93 0.71 -6.15
CA LEU A 295 -43.31 1.03 -7.53
C LEU A 295 -44.52 0.21 -7.97
N GLU A 296 -45.32 0.76 -8.89
CA GLU A 296 -46.46 0.06 -9.48
C GLU A 296 -46.07 -0.65 -10.80
N GLY A 297 -46.85 -1.66 -11.20
CA GLY A 297 -46.66 -2.34 -12.50
C GLY A 297 -45.81 -3.60 -12.44
N SER A 298 -45.13 -3.91 -13.56
CA SER A 298 -44.35 -5.14 -13.73
C SER A 298 -42.84 -4.91 -13.60
N ILE A 299 -42.06 -5.98 -13.47
CA ILE A 299 -40.60 -5.89 -13.47
C ILE A 299 -40.03 -5.24 -14.75
N ASP A 300 -40.70 -5.40 -15.89
CA ASP A 300 -40.27 -4.74 -17.14
C ASP A 300 -40.43 -3.21 -17.04
N ASP A 301 -41.40 -2.72 -16.25
CA ASP A 301 -41.62 -1.29 -16.06
C ASP A 301 -40.55 -0.70 -15.13
N VAL A 302 -40.16 -1.43 -14.08
CA VAL A 302 -39.02 -1.07 -13.22
C VAL A 302 -37.71 -0.99 -14.01
N LEU A 303 -37.44 -1.98 -14.87
CA LEU A 303 -36.23 -1.99 -15.70
C LEU A 303 -36.22 -0.85 -16.73
N LYS A 304 -37.36 -0.53 -17.35
CA LYS A 304 -37.49 0.66 -18.22
C LYS A 304 -37.27 1.96 -17.47
N LEU A 305 -37.79 2.07 -16.24
CA LEU A 305 -37.60 3.25 -15.40
C LEU A 305 -36.12 3.46 -15.05
N LEU A 306 -35.43 2.39 -14.64
CA LEU A 306 -33.99 2.42 -14.37
C LEU A 306 -33.16 2.71 -15.63
N GLN A 307 -33.54 2.13 -16.78
CA GLN A 307 -32.91 2.43 -18.07
C GLN A 307 -33.03 3.93 -18.38
N ALA A 308 -34.24 4.50 -18.30
CA ALA A 308 -34.46 5.92 -18.58
C ALA A 308 -33.70 6.83 -17.60
N ALA A 309 -33.63 6.48 -16.31
CA ALA A 309 -32.84 7.22 -15.33
C ALA A 309 -31.32 7.16 -15.62
N GLY A 310 -30.83 6.00 -16.05
CA GLY A 310 -29.44 5.82 -16.44
C GLY A 310 -29.07 6.59 -17.71
N GLU A 311 -29.96 6.59 -18.70
CA GLU A 311 -29.81 7.41 -19.91
C GLU A 311 -29.79 8.92 -19.58
N ALA A 312 -30.69 9.38 -18.71
CA ALA A 312 -30.77 10.78 -18.32
C ALA A 312 -29.54 11.28 -17.55
N THR A 313 -28.92 10.41 -16.74
CA THR A 313 -27.75 10.77 -15.91
C THR A 313 -26.41 10.44 -16.58
N GLY A 314 -26.42 9.63 -17.64
CA GLY A 314 -25.21 9.12 -18.30
C GLY A 314 -24.60 7.89 -17.61
N TYR A 315 -25.09 7.49 -16.43
CA TYR A 315 -24.55 6.39 -15.63
C TYR A 315 -25.33 5.08 -15.81
N THR A 316 -24.71 3.96 -15.43
CA THR A 316 -25.40 2.67 -15.30
C THR A 316 -26.22 2.67 -14.02
N SER A 317 -27.53 2.49 -14.14
CA SER A 317 -28.44 2.30 -13.02
C SER A 317 -28.28 0.92 -12.40
N LEU A 318 -28.41 0.78 -11.08
CA LEU A 318 -28.32 -0.53 -10.41
C LEU A 318 -29.63 -0.94 -9.75
N LEU A 319 -30.02 -2.21 -9.95
CA LEU A 319 -31.02 -2.92 -9.17
C LEU A 319 -30.33 -3.95 -8.29
N MET A 320 -30.34 -3.74 -6.98
CA MET A 320 -29.71 -4.61 -6.00
C MET A 320 -30.77 -5.42 -5.25
N ILE A 321 -30.56 -6.73 -5.12
CA ILE A 321 -31.40 -7.61 -4.32
C ILE A 321 -30.50 -8.30 -3.30
N ASP A 322 -30.57 -7.81 -2.06
CA ASP A 322 -29.80 -8.33 -0.95
C ASP A 322 -30.43 -9.61 -0.38
N ALA A 323 -29.60 -10.54 0.09
CA ALA A 323 -29.99 -11.73 0.83
C ALA A 323 -31.14 -12.54 0.19
N VAL A 324 -31.02 -12.90 -1.10
CA VAL A 324 -32.06 -13.68 -1.82
C VAL A 324 -32.41 -15.00 -1.12
N ASN A 325 -31.44 -15.59 -0.43
CA ASN A 325 -31.59 -16.81 0.36
C ASN A 325 -32.42 -16.62 1.66
N GLU A 326 -32.72 -15.40 2.09
CA GLU A 326 -33.53 -15.11 3.29
C GLU A 326 -35.03 -14.95 2.97
N SER A 327 -35.44 -15.19 1.73
CA SER A 327 -36.86 -15.21 1.35
C SER A 327 -37.59 -16.45 1.89
N ARG A 328 -38.92 -16.40 1.97
CA ARG A 328 -39.73 -17.49 2.53
C ARG A 328 -39.64 -18.80 1.73
N GLU A 329 -39.38 -18.71 0.43
CA GLU A 329 -39.15 -19.87 -0.46
C GLU A 329 -37.98 -19.57 -1.40
N PRO A 330 -36.72 -19.80 -0.95
CA PRO A 330 -35.52 -19.43 -1.70
C PRO A 330 -35.42 -20.04 -3.09
N ARG A 331 -35.93 -21.27 -3.28
CA ARG A 331 -35.91 -21.96 -4.59
C ARG A 331 -36.66 -21.22 -5.69
N HIS A 332 -37.66 -20.40 -5.35
CA HIS A 332 -38.34 -19.56 -6.34
C HIS A 332 -37.43 -18.48 -6.94
N TRP A 333 -36.30 -18.17 -6.30
CA TRP A 333 -35.30 -17.28 -6.87
C TRP A 333 -34.52 -17.88 -8.02
N VAL A 334 -34.37 -19.21 -8.11
CA VAL A 334 -33.68 -19.83 -9.26
C VAL A 334 -34.36 -19.42 -10.57
N ASP A 335 -35.67 -19.60 -10.65
CA ASP A 335 -36.46 -19.21 -11.82
C ASP A 335 -36.57 -17.68 -11.95
N SER A 336 -36.73 -16.96 -10.84
CA SER A 336 -36.87 -15.49 -10.87
C SER A 336 -35.58 -14.80 -11.32
N ILE A 337 -34.41 -15.27 -10.89
CA ILE A 337 -33.09 -14.78 -11.32
C ILE A 337 -32.93 -15.05 -12.81
N ARG A 338 -33.19 -16.28 -13.28
CA ARG A 338 -33.13 -16.61 -14.73
C ARG A 338 -34.02 -15.70 -15.57
N VAL A 339 -35.24 -15.42 -15.11
CA VAL A 339 -36.17 -14.50 -15.80
C VAL A 339 -35.69 -13.05 -15.73
N LEU A 340 -35.26 -12.57 -14.55
CA LEU A 340 -34.79 -11.21 -14.34
C LEU A 340 -33.55 -10.92 -15.18
N ARG A 341 -32.55 -11.81 -15.17
CA ARG A 341 -31.36 -11.76 -16.03
C ARG A 341 -31.72 -11.58 -17.51
N ARG A 342 -32.63 -12.43 -18.01
CA ARG A 342 -33.09 -12.37 -19.40
C ARG A 342 -33.80 -11.07 -19.74
N LYS A 343 -34.56 -10.49 -18.81
CA LYS A 343 -35.23 -9.19 -18.99
C LYS A 343 -34.23 -8.04 -18.91
N ALA A 344 -33.35 -8.03 -17.92
CA ALA A 344 -32.33 -7.01 -17.69
C ALA A 344 -31.35 -6.89 -18.86
N LYS A 345 -30.98 -8.00 -19.52
CA LYS A 345 -30.16 -7.98 -20.75
C LYS A 345 -30.73 -7.14 -21.91
N ARG A 346 -32.01 -6.77 -21.86
CA ARG A 346 -32.65 -5.87 -22.85
C ARG A 346 -32.45 -4.38 -22.52
N HIS A 347 -31.87 -4.07 -21.36
CA HIS A 347 -31.70 -2.74 -20.80
C HIS A 347 -30.21 -2.50 -20.48
N PRO A 348 -29.40 -2.06 -21.46
CA PRO A 348 -27.93 -2.02 -21.35
C PRO A 348 -27.40 -1.01 -20.31
N LYS A 349 -28.24 -0.08 -19.84
CA LYS A 349 -27.94 0.88 -18.75
C LYS A 349 -28.39 0.39 -17.38
N VAL A 350 -28.81 -0.87 -17.25
CA VAL A 350 -29.24 -1.45 -15.96
C VAL A 350 -28.36 -2.63 -15.60
N GLY A 351 -27.65 -2.51 -14.48
CA GLY A 351 -26.95 -3.62 -13.84
C GLY A 351 -27.80 -4.25 -12.74
N VAL A 352 -27.74 -5.57 -12.58
CA VAL A 352 -28.43 -6.30 -11.52
C VAL A 352 -27.42 -6.97 -10.59
N VAL A 353 -27.55 -6.69 -9.29
CA VAL A 353 -26.71 -7.27 -8.25
C VAL A 353 -27.57 -8.17 -7.36
N PHE A 354 -27.10 -9.39 -7.11
CA PHE A 354 -27.69 -10.29 -6.13
C PHE A 354 -26.68 -10.53 -5.00
N ALA A 355 -27.13 -10.57 -3.75
CA ALA A 355 -26.32 -11.10 -2.66
C ALA A 355 -26.93 -12.39 -2.12
N CYS A 356 -26.10 -13.42 -1.99
CA CYS A 356 -26.47 -14.72 -1.48
C CYS A 356 -25.40 -15.23 -0.51
N ARG A 357 -25.79 -16.10 0.43
CA ARG A 357 -24.82 -16.85 1.24
C ARG A 357 -24.19 -17.96 0.39
N THR A 358 -22.89 -18.20 0.57
CA THR A 358 -22.15 -19.22 -0.17
C THR A 358 -22.81 -20.60 -0.09
N THR A 359 -23.33 -20.96 1.10
CA THR A 359 -24.01 -22.25 1.35
C THR A 359 -25.31 -22.46 0.59
N TYR A 360 -25.97 -21.37 0.15
CA TYR A 360 -27.27 -21.41 -0.53
C TYR A 360 -27.16 -21.22 -2.05
N PHE A 361 -25.94 -21.16 -2.56
CA PHE A 361 -25.69 -20.89 -3.96
C PHE A 361 -26.40 -21.88 -4.88
N GLU A 362 -26.29 -23.18 -4.57
CA GLU A 362 -26.94 -24.24 -5.35
C GLU A 362 -28.47 -24.17 -5.25
N ASP A 363 -29.06 -23.93 -4.08
CA ASP A 363 -30.53 -23.92 -3.91
C ASP A 363 -31.23 -22.64 -4.40
N THR A 364 -30.51 -21.52 -4.53
CA THR A 364 -31.12 -20.20 -4.76
C THR A 364 -30.78 -19.60 -6.11
N VAL A 365 -29.62 -19.95 -6.68
CA VAL A 365 -29.13 -19.37 -7.95
C VAL A 365 -28.94 -20.44 -9.02
N GLU A 366 -28.36 -21.60 -8.70
CA GLU A 366 -27.99 -22.73 -9.60
C GLU A 366 -27.07 -22.37 -10.80
N ASP A 367 -26.91 -21.09 -11.17
CA ASP A 367 -26.31 -20.67 -12.43
C ASP A 367 -24.83 -20.29 -12.29
N SER A 368 -23.94 -21.10 -12.85
CA SER A 368 -22.48 -20.96 -12.73
C SER A 368 -21.88 -19.85 -13.62
N ASP A 369 -22.68 -19.21 -14.47
CA ASP A 369 -22.19 -18.25 -15.45
C ASP A 369 -22.22 -16.78 -14.98
N ILE A 370 -22.80 -16.48 -13.81
CA ILE A 370 -22.84 -15.10 -13.26
C ILE A 370 -21.46 -14.71 -12.73
N ALA A 371 -21.02 -13.47 -13.00
CA ALA A 371 -19.81 -12.92 -12.39
C ALA A 371 -19.95 -12.91 -10.86
N THR A 372 -18.99 -13.51 -10.15
CA THR A 372 -19.10 -13.71 -8.70
C THR A 372 -17.99 -13.00 -7.96
N ALA A 373 -18.34 -12.16 -6.98
CA ALA A 373 -17.39 -11.55 -6.07
C ALA A 373 -17.56 -12.13 -4.66
N MET A 374 -16.46 -12.54 -4.05
CA MET A 374 -16.45 -13.07 -2.69
C MET A 374 -16.28 -11.93 -1.69
N HIS A 375 -17.22 -11.80 -0.76
CA HIS A 375 -17.11 -10.88 0.35
C HIS A 375 -16.59 -11.61 1.60
N LEU A 376 -15.32 -11.38 1.91
CA LEU A 376 -14.57 -11.99 3.02
C LEU A 376 -14.67 -11.18 4.33
N GLY A 377 -15.60 -10.22 4.42
CA GLY A 377 -15.65 -9.30 5.56
C GLY A 377 -14.38 -8.46 5.69
N PHE A 378 -13.82 -8.40 6.88
CA PHE A 378 -12.63 -7.63 7.24
C PHE A 378 -11.32 -8.43 7.17
N GLU A 379 -11.29 -9.63 6.60
CA GLU A 379 -10.04 -10.43 6.51
C GLU A 379 -8.87 -9.66 5.87
N GLU A 380 -9.18 -8.78 4.92
CA GLU A 380 -8.19 -7.98 4.18
C GLU A 380 -7.82 -6.66 4.89
N SER A 381 -8.52 -6.31 5.97
CA SER A 381 -8.35 -5.04 6.71
C SER A 381 -8.69 -5.23 8.20
N THR A 382 -8.26 -6.36 8.77
CA THR A 382 -8.67 -6.80 10.11
C THR A 382 -8.20 -5.82 11.19
N GLU A 383 -7.00 -5.27 11.05
CA GLU A 383 -6.45 -4.32 12.01
C GLU A 383 -7.26 -3.01 12.05
N GLU A 384 -7.53 -2.41 10.88
CA GLU A 384 -8.37 -1.21 10.76
C GLU A 384 -9.76 -1.46 11.34
N ALA A 385 -10.35 -2.63 11.06
CA ALA A 385 -11.64 -3.01 11.62
C ALA A 385 -11.59 -3.09 13.15
N VAL A 386 -10.60 -3.77 13.74
CA VAL A 386 -10.52 -3.86 15.21
C VAL A 386 -10.32 -2.48 15.84
N TYR A 387 -9.48 -1.61 15.28
CA TYR A 387 -9.34 -0.26 15.83
C TYR A 387 -10.64 0.55 15.75
N ARG A 388 -11.32 0.57 14.59
CA ARG A 388 -12.61 1.28 14.45
C ARG A 388 -13.66 0.76 15.42
N PHE A 389 -13.75 -0.56 15.59
CA PHE A 389 -14.67 -1.15 16.56
C PHE A 389 -14.27 -0.85 18.00
N SER A 390 -12.98 -0.87 18.32
CA SER A 390 -12.48 -0.54 19.66
C SER A 390 -12.87 0.90 20.05
N ASP A 391 -12.65 1.85 19.13
CA ASP A 391 -13.00 3.25 19.33
C ASP A 391 -14.52 3.44 19.50
N PHE A 392 -15.31 2.87 18.58
CA PHE A 392 -16.78 2.98 18.62
C PHE A 392 -17.41 2.38 19.89
N TYR A 393 -16.85 1.28 20.41
CA TYR A 393 -17.35 0.61 21.62
C TYR A 393 -16.66 1.07 22.91
N GLU A 394 -15.74 2.04 22.84
CA GLU A 394 -14.93 2.54 23.97
C GLU A 394 -14.11 1.44 24.68
N ILE A 395 -13.50 0.54 23.89
CA ILE A 395 -12.64 -0.56 24.33
C ILE A 395 -11.18 -0.14 24.11
N GLU A 396 -10.29 -0.48 25.04
CA GLU A 396 -8.84 -0.32 24.90
C GLU A 396 -8.34 -1.15 23.71
N SER A 397 -7.71 -0.49 22.75
CA SER A 397 -7.09 -1.12 21.58
C SER A 397 -6.05 -2.17 21.98
N PRO A 398 -5.91 -3.27 21.24
CA PRO A 398 -4.90 -4.29 21.52
C PRO A 398 -3.47 -3.72 21.59
N THR A 399 -2.68 -4.20 22.55
CA THR A 399 -1.29 -3.75 22.78
C THR A 399 -0.24 -4.52 21.95
N PHE A 400 -0.69 -5.44 21.11
CA PHE A 400 0.12 -6.32 20.27
C PHE A 400 -0.57 -6.50 18.91
N PRO A 401 0.16 -6.90 17.85
CA PRO A 401 -0.43 -7.07 16.53
C PRO A 401 -1.55 -8.11 16.53
N ILE A 402 -2.61 -7.80 15.79
CA ILE A 402 -3.82 -8.61 15.79
C ILE A 402 -3.70 -9.71 14.74
N PHE A 403 -3.57 -10.95 15.21
CA PHE A 403 -3.38 -12.10 14.34
C PHE A 403 -4.59 -13.05 14.26
N ASN A 404 -5.69 -12.80 14.96
CA ASN A 404 -6.82 -13.74 14.94
C ASN A 404 -7.68 -13.54 13.68
N PRO A 405 -7.77 -14.53 12.76
CA PRO A 405 -8.61 -14.42 11.56
C PRO A 405 -10.10 -14.29 11.88
N ASP A 406 -10.58 -14.74 13.05
CA ASP A 406 -11.99 -14.59 13.43
C ASP A 406 -12.41 -13.11 13.55
N PHE A 407 -11.47 -12.19 13.83
CA PHE A 407 -11.74 -10.74 13.81
C PHE A 407 -11.98 -10.19 12.39
N GLY A 408 -11.64 -10.97 11.36
CA GLY A 408 -12.05 -10.72 9.99
C GLY A 408 -13.57 -10.83 9.80
N ASN A 409 -14.30 -11.52 10.69
CA ASN A 409 -15.76 -11.60 10.61
C ASN A 409 -16.43 -10.42 11.36
N PRO A 410 -17.14 -9.51 10.66
CA PRO A 410 -17.77 -8.34 11.29
C PRO A 410 -18.78 -8.68 12.37
N LEU A 411 -19.58 -9.74 12.19
CA LEU A 411 -20.54 -10.18 13.20
C LEU A 411 -19.82 -10.63 14.47
N PHE A 412 -18.76 -11.44 14.33
CA PHE A 412 -17.97 -11.89 15.47
C PHE A 412 -17.33 -10.71 16.22
N LEU A 413 -16.65 -9.81 15.50
CA LEU A 413 -15.99 -8.65 16.09
C LEU A 413 -17.00 -7.74 16.81
N ARG A 414 -18.17 -7.51 16.21
CA ARG A 414 -19.26 -6.77 16.83
C ARG A 414 -19.73 -7.42 18.14
N LEU A 415 -20.06 -8.71 18.08
CA LEU A 415 -20.57 -9.46 19.22
C LEU A 415 -19.56 -9.47 20.37
N LEU A 416 -18.28 -9.59 20.03
CA LEU A 416 -17.17 -9.48 20.98
C LEU A 416 -17.14 -8.11 21.67
N CYS A 417 -17.14 -7.02 20.89
CA CYS A 417 -17.11 -5.67 21.45
C CYS A 417 -18.35 -5.37 22.31
N GLU A 418 -19.54 -5.81 21.87
CA GLU A 418 -20.76 -5.71 22.67
C GLU A 418 -20.65 -6.50 23.99
N ALA A 419 -20.09 -7.71 23.95
CA ALA A 419 -19.91 -8.54 25.15
C ALA A 419 -18.91 -7.92 26.15
N ILE A 420 -17.80 -7.36 25.68
CA ILE A 420 -16.80 -6.66 26.51
C ILE A 420 -17.44 -5.44 27.18
N ARG A 421 -18.15 -4.61 26.41
CA ARG A 421 -18.83 -3.43 26.95
C ARG A 421 -19.88 -3.81 28.00
N ASN A 422 -20.67 -4.85 27.74
CA ASN A 422 -21.73 -5.30 28.64
C ASN A 422 -21.21 -5.97 29.92
N SER A 423 -20.03 -6.60 29.88
CA SER A 423 -19.39 -7.18 31.07
C SER A 423 -18.71 -6.14 31.96
N GLY A 424 -18.58 -4.89 31.49
CA GLY A 424 -17.88 -3.81 32.16
C GLY A 424 -16.35 -3.91 32.02
N GLU A 425 -15.86 -4.81 31.18
CA GLU A 425 -14.44 -4.89 30.81
C GLU A 425 -14.11 -3.83 29.76
N ARG A 426 -12.84 -3.43 29.71
CA ARG A 426 -12.34 -2.47 28.72
C ARG A 426 -11.26 -3.04 27.81
N ARG A 427 -10.87 -4.30 27.96
CA ARG A 427 -9.76 -4.90 27.20
C ARG A 427 -10.26 -6.07 26.39
N PHE A 428 -9.66 -6.28 25.21
CA PHE A 428 -9.83 -7.52 24.49
C PHE A 428 -9.30 -8.67 25.34
N PRO A 429 -10.07 -9.74 25.52
CA PRO A 429 -9.58 -10.89 26.25
C PRO A 429 -8.57 -11.63 25.36
N VAL A 430 -7.32 -11.68 25.80
CA VAL A 430 -6.21 -12.34 25.08
C VAL A 430 -6.17 -13.82 25.47
N GLY A 431 -6.02 -14.70 24.48
CA GLY A 431 -6.06 -16.15 24.70
C GLY A 431 -7.47 -16.75 24.82
N PRO A 432 -7.60 -18.08 24.96
CA PRO A 432 -8.87 -18.79 24.82
C PRO A 432 -9.79 -18.82 26.05
N THR A 433 -9.28 -18.47 27.24
CA THR A 433 -10.17 -18.07 28.35
C THR A 433 -11.05 -16.93 27.89
N GLY A 434 -10.53 -16.07 27.00
CA GLY A 434 -11.28 -15.09 26.25
C GLY A 434 -12.36 -15.72 25.38
N LEU A 435 -12.03 -16.53 24.37
CA LEU A 435 -13.04 -17.07 23.43
C LEU A 435 -14.15 -17.88 24.11
N SER A 436 -13.81 -18.81 25.01
CA SER A 436 -14.83 -19.58 25.73
C SER A 436 -15.67 -18.69 26.66
N ARG A 437 -15.07 -17.65 27.26
CA ARG A 437 -15.80 -16.65 28.05
C ARG A 437 -16.60 -15.70 27.18
N ILE A 438 -16.16 -15.37 25.97
CA ILE A 438 -16.87 -14.55 24.99
C ILE A 438 -18.13 -15.30 24.57
N PHE A 439 -18.03 -16.57 24.18
CA PHE A 439 -19.20 -17.37 23.82
C PHE A 439 -20.16 -17.54 25.00
N ARG A 440 -19.64 -17.77 26.21
CA ARG A 440 -20.47 -17.81 27.41
C ARG A 440 -21.16 -16.46 27.67
N SER A 441 -20.42 -15.35 27.66
CA SER A 441 -20.93 -14.00 27.89
C SER A 441 -21.94 -13.59 26.81
N PHE A 442 -21.73 -14.02 25.57
CA PHE A 442 -22.65 -13.85 24.47
C PHE A 442 -23.95 -14.63 24.71
N SER A 443 -23.86 -15.94 24.99
CA SER A 443 -25.03 -16.76 25.33
C SER A 443 -25.79 -16.18 26.54
N GLU A 444 -25.09 -15.70 27.57
CA GLU A 444 -25.67 -15.05 28.75
C GLU A 444 -26.35 -13.71 28.41
N SER A 445 -25.71 -12.89 27.56
CA SER A 445 -26.25 -11.61 27.08
C SER A 445 -27.53 -11.82 26.26
N VAL A 446 -27.51 -12.78 25.33
CA VAL A 446 -28.68 -13.16 24.52
C VAL A 446 -29.77 -13.71 25.43
N ASN A 447 -29.42 -14.57 26.40
CA ASN A 447 -30.37 -15.10 27.38
C ASN A 447 -31.04 -13.98 28.19
N LYS A 448 -30.28 -12.97 28.61
CA LYS A 448 -30.81 -11.80 29.33
C LYS A 448 -31.69 -10.90 28.45
N LYS A 449 -31.40 -10.82 27.15
CA LYS A 449 -32.23 -10.05 26.21
C LYS A 449 -33.55 -10.76 25.92
N LEU A 450 -33.52 -12.08 25.74
CA LEU A 450 -34.69 -12.90 25.48
C LEU A 450 -35.57 -13.09 26.72
N SER A 451 -35.01 -13.03 27.93
CA SER A 451 -35.78 -13.13 29.18
C SER A 451 -36.70 -11.94 29.48
N LYS A 452 -36.57 -10.82 28.76
CA LYS A 452 -37.40 -9.61 28.94
C LYS A 452 -38.88 -9.86 28.63
N SER A 453 -39.76 -9.08 29.28
CA SER A 453 -41.22 -9.16 29.14
C SER A 453 -41.73 -8.88 27.73
N GLU A 454 -41.01 -8.07 26.94
CA GLU A 454 -41.36 -7.75 25.55
C GLU A 454 -40.88 -8.82 24.55
N ARG A 455 -40.15 -9.86 25.02
CA ARG A 455 -39.55 -10.92 24.21
C ARG A 455 -40.14 -12.29 24.58
N CYS A 456 -39.38 -13.15 25.25
CA CYS A 456 -39.77 -14.53 25.58
C CYS A 456 -40.24 -14.70 27.04
N ASP A 457 -40.09 -13.68 27.89
CA ASP A 457 -40.68 -13.62 29.24
C ASP A 457 -40.44 -14.86 30.13
N TYR A 458 -39.19 -15.30 30.24
CA TYR A 458 -38.78 -16.39 31.13
C TYR A 458 -37.82 -15.90 32.20
N TYR A 459 -37.66 -16.67 33.29
CA TYR A 459 -36.75 -16.28 34.37
C TYR A 459 -35.29 -16.40 33.92
N GLU A 460 -34.55 -15.29 33.92
CA GLU A 460 -33.17 -15.21 33.40
C GLU A 460 -32.25 -16.35 33.89
N LYS A 461 -32.39 -16.78 35.15
CA LYS A 461 -31.54 -17.82 35.75
C LYS A 461 -31.77 -19.23 35.20
N ASP A 462 -32.87 -19.46 34.47
CA ASP A 462 -33.16 -20.77 33.86
C ASP A 462 -32.24 -21.04 32.66
N ASN A 463 -31.55 -20.01 32.14
CA ASN A 463 -30.54 -20.08 31.09
C ASN A 463 -30.95 -20.95 29.89
N LEU A 464 -32.13 -20.66 29.33
CA LEU A 464 -32.76 -21.48 28.30
C LEU A 464 -31.97 -21.47 26.98
N VAL A 465 -31.22 -20.40 26.70
CA VAL A 465 -30.34 -20.30 25.51
C VAL A 465 -29.22 -21.32 25.59
N GLN A 466 -28.47 -21.34 26.69
CA GLN A 466 -27.38 -22.30 26.89
C GLN A 466 -27.89 -23.75 26.88
N SER A 467 -29.02 -23.99 27.55
CA SER A 467 -29.68 -25.31 27.57
C SER A 467 -30.08 -25.78 26.18
N THR A 468 -30.50 -24.85 25.30
CA THR A 468 -30.83 -25.16 23.90
C THR A 468 -29.57 -25.54 23.11
N ILE A 469 -28.49 -24.76 23.22
CA ILE A 469 -27.20 -25.03 22.57
C ILE A 469 -26.67 -26.42 22.98
N GLU A 470 -26.74 -26.76 24.27
CA GLU A 470 -26.30 -28.05 24.80
C GLU A 470 -27.14 -29.25 24.36
N GLN A 471 -28.43 -29.06 24.07
CA GLN A 471 -29.29 -30.13 23.56
C GLN A 471 -29.10 -30.32 22.06
N LEU A 472 -28.99 -29.23 21.31
CA LEU A 472 -28.71 -29.27 19.87
C LEU A 472 -27.33 -29.86 19.56
N SER A 473 -26.31 -29.56 20.38
CA SER A 473 -24.96 -30.13 20.23
C SER A 473 -24.90 -31.66 20.38
N ARG A 474 -25.97 -32.30 20.90
CA ARG A 474 -26.06 -33.78 21.01
C ARG A 474 -26.56 -34.43 19.73
N ILE A 475 -27.14 -33.66 18.82
CA ILE A 475 -27.58 -34.13 17.52
C ILE A 475 -26.33 -34.21 16.64
N ASN A 476 -26.03 -35.41 16.12
CA ASN A 476 -24.84 -35.63 15.28
C ASN A 476 -25.16 -35.22 13.83
N SER A 477 -25.52 -33.95 13.62
CA SER A 477 -25.88 -33.35 12.34
C SER A 477 -25.43 -31.90 12.29
N GLU A 478 -24.98 -31.43 11.13
CA GLU A 478 -24.67 -30.00 10.87
C GLU A 478 -25.92 -29.14 10.82
N HIS A 479 -27.04 -29.77 10.50
CA HIS A 479 -28.32 -29.11 10.36
C HIS A 479 -29.33 -29.76 11.29
N PHE A 480 -30.06 -28.92 12.01
CA PHE A 480 -31.17 -29.28 12.88
C PHE A 480 -32.46 -29.08 12.11
N HIS A 481 -33.32 -30.08 12.10
CA HIS A 481 -34.64 -29.90 11.51
C HIS A 481 -35.49 -28.98 12.40
N ARG A 482 -36.40 -28.23 11.76
CA ARG A 482 -37.36 -27.36 12.45
C ARG A 482 -38.06 -28.07 13.61
N ASP A 483 -38.58 -29.27 13.36
CA ASP A 483 -39.29 -30.07 14.35
C ASP A 483 -38.42 -30.42 15.57
N GLU A 484 -37.11 -30.59 15.38
CA GLU A 484 -36.18 -30.88 16.47
C GLU A 484 -35.95 -29.66 17.36
N ILE A 485 -35.78 -28.49 16.74
CA ILE A 485 -35.61 -27.22 17.47
C ILE A 485 -36.91 -26.83 18.16
N GLU A 486 -38.05 -26.91 17.47
CA GLU A 486 -39.36 -26.65 18.05
C GLU A 486 -39.63 -27.58 19.24
N ARG A 487 -39.29 -28.86 19.12
CA ARG A 487 -39.38 -29.81 20.24
C ARG A 487 -38.48 -29.42 21.41
N ILE A 488 -37.22 -29.08 21.17
CA ILE A 488 -36.27 -28.70 22.23
C ILE A 488 -36.71 -27.40 22.91
N THR A 489 -36.98 -26.36 22.12
CA THR A 489 -37.35 -25.03 22.62
C THR A 489 -38.71 -25.01 23.31
N THR A 490 -39.70 -25.76 22.80
CA THR A 490 -41.02 -25.90 23.45
C THR A 490 -40.92 -26.74 24.74
N ASN A 491 -40.05 -27.75 24.80
CA ASN A 491 -39.82 -28.47 26.06
C ASN A 491 -39.16 -27.59 27.13
N LEU A 492 -38.27 -26.69 26.71
CA LEU A 492 -37.58 -25.75 27.61
C LEU A 492 -38.47 -24.58 28.04
N LEU A 493 -39.37 -24.11 27.15
CA LEU A 493 -40.36 -23.07 27.44
C LEU A 493 -41.76 -23.54 27.01
N PRO A 494 -42.50 -24.26 27.87
CA PRO A 494 -43.75 -24.96 27.50
C PRO A 494 -44.98 -24.07 27.29
N VAL A 495 -44.85 -22.76 27.47
CA VAL A 495 -45.99 -21.83 27.41
C VAL A 495 -46.28 -21.46 25.95
N HIS A 496 -47.55 -21.53 25.53
CA HIS A 496 -47.98 -21.12 24.19
C HIS A 496 -47.90 -19.59 24.02
N HIS A 497 -46.73 -19.10 23.65
CA HIS A 497 -46.50 -17.71 23.24
C HIS A 497 -46.87 -17.52 21.75
N PRO A 498 -47.28 -16.30 21.33
CA PRO A 498 -47.28 -15.95 19.91
C PRO A 498 -45.88 -16.12 19.32
N TRP A 499 -45.77 -16.46 18.02
CA TRP A 499 -44.49 -16.79 17.36
C TRP A 499 -43.37 -15.78 17.66
N SER A 500 -43.70 -14.48 17.66
CA SER A 500 -42.80 -13.36 17.97
C SER A 500 -42.13 -13.42 19.35
N SER A 501 -42.68 -14.22 20.26
CA SER A 501 -42.26 -14.36 21.66
C SER A 501 -41.77 -15.77 21.98
N THR A 502 -41.63 -16.65 20.99
CA THR A 502 -41.08 -17.99 21.19
C THR A 502 -39.57 -17.96 21.37
N LEU A 503 -39.02 -18.87 22.18
CA LEU A 503 -37.58 -19.02 22.34
C LEU A 503 -36.90 -19.30 20.99
N PHE A 504 -37.53 -20.12 20.13
CA PHE A 504 -37.01 -20.41 18.79
C PHE A 504 -36.86 -19.15 17.93
N LYS A 505 -37.90 -18.32 17.82
CA LYS A 505 -37.80 -17.05 17.08
C LYS A 505 -36.77 -16.10 17.71
N GLY A 506 -36.68 -16.07 19.04
CA GLY A 506 -35.63 -15.34 19.75
C GLY A 506 -34.21 -15.77 19.37
N LEU A 507 -33.94 -17.07 19.28
CA LEU A 507 -32.64 -17.60 18.87
C LEU A 507 -32.28 -17.25 17.42
N LEU A 508 -33.28 -17.14 16.53
CA LEU A 508 -33.11 -16.69 15.13
C LEU A 508 -32.83 -15.19 15.04
N ASP A 509 -33.59 -14.37 15.78
CA ASP A 509 -33.43 -12.91 15.78
C ASP A 509 -32.06 -12.47 16.31
N GLU A 510 -31.53 -13.18 17.31
CA GLU A 510 -30.25 -12.89 17.96
C GLU A 510 -29.07 -13.62 17.32
N GLY A 511 -29.30 -14.37 16.23
CA GLY A 511 -28.25 -15.04 15.46
C GLY A 511 -27.59 -16.23 16.17
N ILE A 512 -28.19 -16.78 17.22
CA ILE A 512 -27.73 -18.06 17.83
C ILE A 512 -27.98 -19.20 16.85
N LEU A 513 -29.14 -19.17 16.20
CA LEU A 513 -29.48 -20.06 15.10
C LEU A 513 -29.64 -19.25 13.83
N ILE A 514 -29.23 -19.85 12.72
CA ILE A 514 -29.53 -19.39 11.39
C ILE A 514 -30.27 -20.49 10.65
N GLU A 515 -31.22 -20.10 9.82
CA GLU A 515 -31.75 -21.00 8.80
C GLU A 515 -30.63 -21.26 7.78
N ILE A 516 -30.47 -22.53 7.35
CA ILE A 516 -29.53 -23.01 6.31
C ILE A 516 -30.25 -23.58 5.09
N ASP A 517 -31.45 -24.12 5.24
CA ASP A 517 -32.32 -24.52 4.12
C ASP A 517 -33.77 -24.61 4.65
N ASN A 518 -34.78 -24.79 3.80
CA ASN A 518 -36.18 -24.85 4.16
C ASN A 518 -36.43 -25.92 5.25
N ASN A 519 -36.73 -25.46 6.48
CA ASN A 519 -36.84 -26.28 7.71
C ASN A 519 -35.54 -26.95 8.21
N GLN A 520 -34.37 -26.46 7.80
CA GLN A 520 -33.06 -26.84 8.33
C GLN A 520 -32.32 -25.62 8.88
N PHE A 521 -31.74 -25.77 10.07
CA PHE A 521 -31.12 -24.70 10.83
C PHE A 521 -29.74 -25.13 11.30
N ALA A 522 -28.84 -24.20 11.55
CA ALA A 522 -27.63 -24.50 12.31
C ALA A 522 -27.28 -23.36 13.26
N PHE A 523 -26.19 -23.53 14.00
CA PHE A 523 -25.64 -22.43 14.78
C PHE A 523 -25.20 -21.29 13.86
N GLY A 524 -25.61 -20.06 14.19
CA GLY A 524 -25.20 -18.86 13.44
C GLY A 524 -23.70 -18.60 13.48
N TYR A 525 -23.01 -19.22 14.44
CA TYR A 525 -21.57 -19.32 14.49
C TYR A 525 -21.14 -20.76 14.81
N GLN A 526 -20.52 -21.44 13.85
CA GLN A 526 -20.26 -22.89 13.93
C GLN A 526 -19.44 -23.29 15.16
N ARG A 527 -18.44 -22.49 15.57
CA ARG A 527 -17.61 -22.82 16.74
C ARG A 527 -18.41 -22.93 18.05
N LEU A 528 -19.58 -22.29 18.16
CA LEU A 528 -20.46 -22.47 19.33
C LEU A 528 -20.85 -23.94 19.50
N GLY A 529 -21.23 -24.60 18.41
CA GLY A 529 -21.57 -26.02 18.40
C GLY A 529 -20.35 -26.91 18.62
N ASP A 530 -19.22 -26.57 18.01
CA ASP A 530 -17.98 -27.36 18.12
C ASP A 530 -17.42 -27.36 19.54
N ILE A 531 -17.37 -26.20 20.19
CA ILE A 531 -16.92 -26.08 21.59
C ILE A 531 -17.86 -26.86 22.51
N ALA A 532 -19.18 -26.74 22.34
CA ALA A 532 -20.15 -27.47 23.16
C ALA A 532 -19.99 -29.00 23.02
N ARG A 533 -19.65 -29.50 21.83
CA ARG A 533 -19.39 -30.92 21.60
C ARG A 533 -18.07 -31.38 22.16
N ALA A 534 -17.01 -30.62 21.93
CA ALA A 534 -15.68 -30.94 22.46
C ALA A 534 -15.67 -30.97 23.99
N GLN A 535 -16.40 -30.07 24.67
CA GLN A 535 -16.60 -30.09 26.12
C GLN A 535 -17.29 -31.37 26.62
N LYS A 536 -18.25 -31.90 25.85
CA LYS A 536 -18.89 -33.18 26.18
C LYS A 536 -17.98 -34.38 25.91
N LEU A 537 -17.18 -34.33 24.85
CA LEU A 537 -16.24 -35.39 24.54
C LEU A 537 -15.10 -35.42 25.56
N SER A 538 -14.58 -34.28 26.00
CA SER A 538 -13.54 -34.22 27.02
C SER A 538 -13.98 -34.84 28.35
N SER A 539 -15.29 -34.81 28.69
CA SER A 539 -15.76 -35.46 29.92
C SER A 539 -15.66 -37.01 29.94
N LEU A 540 -15.21 -37.65 28.86
CA LEU A 540 -15.02 -39.10 28.75
C LEU A 540 -13.65 -39.56 29.28
N SER A 541 -13.48 -40.87 29.51
CA SER A 541 -12.15 -41.39 29.88
C SER A 541 -11.18 -41.36 28.69
N LYS A 542 -9.87 -41.22 28.93
CA LYS A 542 -8.83 -41.16 27.87
C LYS A 542 -8.92 -42.33 26.87
N LYS A 543 -9.24 -43.53 27.35
CA LYS A 543 -9.38 -44.74 26.52
C LYS A 543 -10.64 -44.68 25.65
N GLU A 544 -11.76 -44.20 26.17
CA GLU A 544 -13.00 -44.01 25.41
C GLU A 544 -12.87 -42.87 24.39
N LEU A 545 -12.15 -41.81 24.75
CA LEU A 545 -11.86 -40.70 23.87
C LEU A 545 -11.01 -41.15 22.68
N GLY A 546 -9.92 -41.91 22.91
CA GLY A 546 -9.11 -42.48 21.84
C GLY A 546 -9.92 -43.38 20.88
N MET A 547 -10.82 -44.23 21.42
CA MET A 547 -11.72 -45.05 20.58
C MET A 547 -12.76 -44.24 19.80
N ARG A 548 -13.15 -43.05 20.29
CA ARG A 548 -14.07 -42.15 19.57
C ARG A 548 -13.36 -41.29 18.54
N LEU A 549 -12.11 -40.89 18.79
CA LEU A 549 -11.29 -40.13 17.86
C LEU A 549 -11.06 -40.90 16.56
N SER A 550 -10.70 -42.18 16.62
CA SER A 550 -10.54 -43.02 15.42
C SER A 550 -11.83 -43.20 14.62
N LYS A 551 -13.00 -42.97 15.23
CA LYS A 551 -14.29 -42.95 14.56
C LYS A 551 -14.63 -41.58 13.96
N LEU A 552 -14.34 -40.50 14.69
CA LEU A 552 -14.50 -39.11 14.21
C LEU A 552 -13.59 -38.80 13.01
N GLU A 553 -12.41 -39.41 12.95
CA GLU A 553 -11.48 -39.31 11.81
C GLU A 553 -12.05 -39.85 10.49
N ASN A 554 -13.08 -40.71 10.54
CA ASN A 554 -13.74 -41.30 9.39
C ASN A 554 -15.11 -40.64 9.06
N GLU A 555 -15.51 -39.60 9.80
CA GLU A 555 -16.81 -38.91 9.66
C GLU A 555 -16.61 -37.48 9.07
N ASN A 556 -17.71 -36.90 8.54
CA ASN A 556 -17.83 -35.65 7.75
C ASN A 556 -17.11 -34.39 8.30
N PHE A 557 -17.16 -33.28 7.54
CA PHE A 557 -16.62 -31.94 7.85
C PHE A 557 -16.84 -31.48 9.32
N GLN A 558 -17.98 -31.82 9.91
CA GLN A 558 -18.33 -31.58 11.31
C GLN A 558 -17.38 -32.17 12.37
N ALA A 559 -16.74 -33.30 12.06
CA ALA A 559 -15.73 -33.91 12.93
C ALA A 559 -14.47 -33.05 13.01
N LEU A 560 -14.15 -32.27 11.95
CA LEU A 560 -12.98 -31.38 11.90
C LEU A 560 -13.11 -30.21 12.88
N GLY A 561 -14.23 -29.49 12.89
CA GLY A 561 -14.45 -28.39 13.86
C GLY A 561 -14.42 -28.88 15.32
N THR A 562 -14.94 -30.08 15.57
CA THR A 562 -14.84 -30.73 16.89
C THR A 562 -13.40 -31.10 17.24
N LEU A 563 -12.60 -31.58 16.27
CA LEU A 563 -11.16 -31.82 16.45
C LEU A 563 -10.40 -30.52 16.74
N SER A 564 -10.74 -29.40 16.08
CA SER A 564 -10.15 -28.07 16.38
C SER A 564 -10.39 -27.69 17.83
N ALA A 565 -11.64 -27.85 18.29
CA ALA A 565 -12.01 -27.53 19.67
C ALA A 565 -11.38 -28.49 20.69
N LEU A 566 -11.23 -29.79 20.35
CA LEU A 566 -10.53 -30.76 21.18
C LEU A 566 -9.02 -30.48 21.28
N ALA A 567 -8.40 -30.00 20.20
CA ALA A 567 -7.00 -29.58 20.21
C ALA A 567 -6.74 -28.43 21.18
N ILE A 568 -7.77 -27.66 21.56
CA ILE A 568 -7.71 -26.60 22.57
C ILE A 568 -8.06 -27.15 23.96
N ILE A 569 -9.20 -27.85 24.08
CA ILE A 569 -9.77 -28.25 25.38
C ILE A 569 -8.97 -29.38 26.06
N LEU A 570 -8.42 -30.34 25.31
CA LEU A 570 -7.75 -31.52 25.90
C LEU A 570 -6.47 -31.15 26.69
N PRO A 571 -5.56 -30.31 26.17
CA PRO A 571 -4.44 -29.80 26.96
C PRO A 571 -4.89 -29.09 28.24
N GLU A 572 -5.92 -28.24 28.17
CA GLU A 572 -6.40 -27.43 29.30
C GLU A 572 -7.04 -28.29 30.40
N SER A 573 -7.93 -29.23 30.02
CA SER A 573 -8.74 -30.01 30.96
C SER A 573 -8.09 -31.33 31.40
N HIS A 574 -7.25 -31.94 30.56
CA HIS A 574 -6.68 -33.26 30.81
C HIS A 574 -5.15 -33.34 30.71
N GLN A 575 -4.47 -32.24 30.32
CA GLN A 575 -3.02 -32.19 30.16
C GLN A 575 -2.50 -33.29 29.21
N VAL A 576 -3.21 -33.50 28.10
CA VAL A 576 -2.86 -34.45 27.04
C VAL A 576 -3.06 -33.81 25.67
N GLU A 577 -2.15 -34.11 24.75
CA GLU A 577 -2.22 -33.62 23.37
C GLU A 577 -3.11 -34.49 22.48
N LEU A 578 -3.90 -33.85 21.62
CA LEU A 578 -4.76 -34.53 20.65
C LEU A 578 -3.93 -35.46 19.74
N ILE A 579 -2.74 -35.01 19.30
CA ILE A 579 -1.82 -35.78 18.46
C ILE A 579 -1.41 -37.10 19.13
N ASP A 580 -1.21 -37.11 20.45
CA ASP A 580 -0.80 -38.31 21.17
C ASP A 580 -1.95 -39.31 21.32
N LEU A 581 -3.21 -38.85 21.35
CA LEU A 581 -4.40 -39.71 21.46
C LEU A 581 -4.87 -40.27 20.12
N ALA A 582 -4.62 -39.55 19.03
CA ALA A 582 -4.95 -39.93 17.65
C ALA A 582 -3.82 -40.71 16.95
N ASN A 583 -2.84 -41.22 17.71
CA ASN A 583 -1.68 -41.92 17.17
C ASN A 583 -1.93 -43.44 17.07
N GLU A 584 -2.45 -43.91 15.94
CA GLU A 584 -2.54 -45.34 15.65
C GLU A 584 -1.23 -45.86 15.01
N ASN A 585 -0.60 -46.86 15.63
CA ASN A 585 0.62 -47.54 15.14
C ASN A 585 1.85 -46.64 14.89
N GLY A 586 1.91 -45.45 15.51
CA GLY A 586 3.04 -44.53 15.35
C GLY A 586 2.91 -43.57 14.18
N ILE A 587 1.77 -43.55 13.48
CA ILE A 587 1.49 -42.66 12.35
C ILE A 587 0.59 -41.52 12.83
N ARG A 588 1.08 -40.28 12.73
CA ARG A 588 0.29 -39.07 12.97
C ARG A 588 -0.47 -38.68 11.70
N LEU A 589 -1.78 -38.52 11.79
CA LEU A 589 -2.59 -38.08 10.67
C LEU A 589 -2.31 -36.60 10.34
N PRO A 590 -2.16 -36.23 9.04
CA PRO A 590 -1.97 -34.85 8.63
C PRO A 590 -3.03 -33.88 9.17
N SER A 591 -4.31 -34.28 9.12
CA SER A 591 -5.42 -33.49 9.64
C SER A 591 -5.25 -33.17 11.13
N VAL A 592 -4.89 -34.14 11.97
CA VAL A 592 -4.72 -33.88 13.42
C VAL A 592 -3.57 -32.92 13.71
N ILE A 593 -2.49 -33.00 12.93
CA ILE A 593 -1.37 -32.05 13.01
C ILE A 593 -1.83 -30.64 12.65
N ASP A 594 -2.62 -30.49 11.58
CA ASP A 594 -3.19 -29.19 11.19
C ASP A 594 -4.00 -28.55 12.31
N HIS A 595 -4.90 -29.32 12.93
CA HIS A 595 -5.76 -28.85 14.02
C HIS A 595 -4.97 -28.52 15.29
N PHE A 596 -3.90 -29.27 15.57
CA PHE A 596 -2.96 -28.93 16.64
C PHE A 596 -2.28 -27.58 16.37
N ILE A 597 -1.70 -27.39 15.18
CA ILE A 597 -0.97 -26.17 14.80
C ILE A 597 -1.90 -24.95 14.90
N GLU A 598 -3.11 -25.03 14.34
CA GLU A 598 -4.10 -23.95 14.40
C GLU A 598 -4.59 -23.68 15.83
N GLY A 599 -4.78 -24.75 16.60
CA GLY A 599 -5.23 -24.70 17.99
C GLY A 599 -4.27 -23.98 18.94
N LEU A 600 -2.96 -23.94 18.66
CA LEU A 600 -1.95 -23.31 19.54
C LEU A 600 -2.26 -21.84 19.84
N SER A 601 -2.74 -21.08 18.84
CA SER A 601 -3.13 -19.67 19.00
C SER A 601 -4.30 -19.44 19.95
N PHE A 602 -5.05 -20.51 20.23
CA PHE A 602 -6.25 -20.54 21.04
C PHE A 602 -6.04 -21.39 22.30
N ARG A 603 -4.82 -21.51 22.84
CA ARG A 603 -4.55 -22.26 24.08
C ARG A 603 -4.18 -21.31 25.22
N GLU A 604 -4.58 -21.63 26.45
CA GLU A 604 -4.07 -20.90 27.61
C GLU A 604 -2.57 -21.11 27.73
N ALA A 605 -1.82 -20.06 28.09
CA ALA A 605 -0.37 -20.15 28.30
C ALA A 605 0.01 -21.29 29.26
N SER A 606 -0.77 -21.50 30.34
CA SER A 606 -0.61 -22.58 31.31
C SER A 606 -0.86 -23.99 30.77
N SER A 607 -1.51 -24.13 29.61
CA SER A 607 -1.79 -25.43 28.98
C SER A 607 -0.71 -25.88 28.01
N ILE A 608 0.24 -25.00 27.67
CA ILE A 608 1.40 -25.34 26.85
C ILE A 608 2.38 -26.12 27.71
N SER A 609 2.35 -27.44 27.57
CA SER A 609 3.17 -28.37 28.33
C SER A 609 4.55 -28.58 27.72
N HIS A 610 5.47 -29.20 28.46
CA HIS A 610 6.75 -29.65 27.89
C HIS A 610 6.54 -30.56 26.67
N ARG A 611 5.52 -31.42 26.71
CA ARG A 611 5.16 -32.29 25.60
C ARG A 611 4.70 -31.50 24.37
N THR A 612 3.97 -30.40 24.57
CA THR A 612 3.57 -29.48 23.50
C THR A 612 4.81 -28.91 22.78
N ILE A 613 5.81 -28.47 23.56
CA ILE A 613 7.06 -27.91 23.04
C ILE A 613 7.87 -28.97 22.28
N GLU A 614 7.95 -30.21 22.78
CA GLU A 614 8.57 -31.33 22.05
C GLU A 614 7.94 -31.54 20.68
N ILE A 615 6.60 -31.57 20.59
CA ILE A 615 5.89 -31.73 19.33
C ILE A 615 6.17 -30.55 18.39
N VAL A 616 6.18 -29.31 18.91
CA VAL A 616 6.54 -28.12 18.12
C VAL A 616 7.94 -28.26 17.53
N CYS A 617 8.94 -28.64 18.34
CA CYS A 617 10.31 -28.86 17.86
C CYS A 617 10.38 -29.97 16.79
N GLU A 618 9.68 -31.09 16.99
CA GLU A 618 9.59 -32.18 16.00
C GLU A 618 9.00 -31.71 14.66
N LEU A 619 7.96 -30.86 14.70
CA LEU A 619 7.27 -30.34 13.52
C LEU A 619 8.06 -29.24 12.79
N LEU A 620 8.95 -28.52 13.46
CA LEU A 620 9.83 -27.54 12.82
C LEU A 620 10.88 -28.20 11.91
N GLU A 621 11.31 -29.42 12.24
CA GLU A 621 12.22 -30.22 11.41
C GLU A 621 11.52 -30.86 10.19
N ASP A 622 10.18 -30.96 10.21
CA ASP A 622 9.40 -31.49 9.08
C ASP A 622 9.06 -30.38 8.07
N ARG A 623 9.70 -30.44 6.89
CA ARG A 623 9.48 -29.50 5.77
C ARG A 623 8.02 -29.36 5.32
N ARG A 624 7.15 -30.33 5.61
CA ARG A 624 5.71 -30.26 5.28
C ARG A 624 4.96 -29.29 6.18
N TRP A 625 5.33 -29.23 7.46
CA TRP A 625 4.59 -28.52 8.49
C TRP A 625 5.28 -27.24 8.96
N SER A 626 6.60 -27.16 8.83
CA SER A 626 7.41 -26.05 9.34
C SER A 626 6.91 -24.68 8.88
N ARG A 627 6.55 -24.50 7.60
CA ARG A 627 6.03 -23.21 7.08
C ARG A 627 4.73 -22.80 7.76
N LYS A 628 3.79 -23.73 7.95
CA LYS A 628 2.49 -23.45 8.61
C LYS A 628 2.69 -23.20 10.11
N LEU A 629 3.56 -23.98 10.75
CA LEU A 629 3.88 -23.81 12.17
C LEU A 629 4.60 -22.49 12.45
N LEU A 630 5.60 -22.10 11.67
CA LEU A 630 6.30 -20.82 11.81
C LEU A 630 5.31 -19.65 11.70
N ASN A 631 4.38 -19.69 10.74
CA ASN A 631 3.31 -18.70 10.66
C ASN A 631 2.51 -18.61 11.96
N GLN A 632 2.16 -19.72 12.60
CA GLN A 632 1.44 -19.71 13.88
C GLN A 632 2.32 -19.25 15.05
N LEU A 633 3.60 -19.62 15.08
CA LEU A 633 4.52 -19.18 16.12
C LEU A 633 4.72 -17.66 16.10
N ILE A 634 4.78 -17.01 14.93
CA ILE A 634 4.83 -15.53 14.86
C ILE A 634 3.58 -14.91 15.49
N ARG A 635 2.40 -15.50 15.29
CA ARG A 635 1.14 -15.00 15.86
C ARG A 635 1.13 -15.06 17.40
N LEU A 636 1.87 -16.01 17.96
CA LEU A 636 2.06 -16.19 19.40
C LEU A 636 3.24 -15.41 19.96
N ALA A 637 4.22 -15.08 19.12
CA ALA A 637 5.51 -14.57 19.55
C ALA A 637 5.39 -13.24 20.32
N CYS A 638 4.41 -12.41 19.96
CA CYS A 638 4.20 -11.10 20.57
C CYS A 638 3.25 -11.13 21.78
N ILE A 639 2.79 -12.31 22.23
CA ILE A 639 1.87 -12.43 23.36
C ILE A 639 2.66 -12.52 24.68
N PRO A 640 2.46 -11.58 25.62
CA PRO A 640 3.05 -11.63 26.95
C PRO A 640 2.82 -12.94 27.69
N ASN A 641 3.84 -13.43 28.42
CA ASN A 641 3.79 -14.65 29.24
C ASN A 641 3.45 -15.97 28.51
N HIS A 642 3.35 -15.99 27.18
CA HIS A 642 3.09 -17.24 26.43
C HIS A 642 4.37 -18.11 26.35
N PRO A 643 4.36 -19.42 26.65
CA PRO A 643 5.59 -20.24 26.67
C PRO A 643 6.27 -20.43 25.31
N LEU A 644 5.56 -20.18 24.21
CA LEU A 644 6.10 -20.17 22.83
C LEU A 644 6.24 -18.72 22.29
N ASN A 645 6.40 -17.73 23.17
CA ASN A 645 6.58 -16.33 22.75
C ASN A 645 7.98 -16.08 22.13
N ALA A 646 8.29 -14.82 21.83
CA ALA A 646 9.55 -14.43 21.20
C ALA A 646 10.80 -14.81 22.01
N ASN A 647 10.73 -14.96 23.34
CA ASN A 647 11.86 -15.46 24.13
C ASN A 647 12.18 -16.92 23.79
N TRP A 648 11.17 -17.78 23.72
CA TRP A 648 11.35 -19.17 23.31
C TRP A 648 11.89 -19.26 21.89
N LEU A 649 11.31 -18.46 20.97
CA LEU A 649 11.77 -18.39 19.59
C LEU A 649 13.23 -17.93 19.50
N HIS A 650 13.61 -16.93 20.29
CA HIS A 650 14.98 -16.45 20.38
C HIS A 650 15.93 -17.55 20.88
N THR A 651 15.60 -18.24 21.97
CA THR A 651 16.42 -19.37 22.46
C THR A 651 16.54 -20.49 21.42
N HIS A 652 15.48 -20.80 20.69
CA HIS A 652 15.50 -21.81 19.64
C HIS A 652 16.42 -21.42 18.48
N LEU A 653 16.31 -20.20 17.96
CA LEU A 653 17.06 -19.73 16.80
C LEU A 653 18.52 -19.36 17.12
N SER A 654 18.79 -18.83 18.32
CA SER A 654 20.16 -18.52 18.76
C SER A 654 20.98 -19.77 19.05
N GLY A 655 20.32 -20.88 19.42
CA GLY A 655 20.95 -22.19 19.58
C GLY A 655 21.39 -22.86 18.28
N GLN A 656 21.00 -22.35 17.12
CA GLN A 656 21.35 -22.91 15.81
C GLN A 656 22.65 -22.32 15.25
N ASP A 657 23.38 -23.11 14.48
CA ASP A 657 24.45 -22.58 13.63
C ASP A 657 23.87 -21.71 12.49
N LEU A 658 24.71 -20.82 11.95
CA LEU A 658 24.30 -19.85 10.92
C LEU A 658 23.75 -20.52 9.66
N ALA A 659 24.40 -21.58 9.18
CA ALA A 659 24.02 -22.26 7.94
C ALA A 659 22.68 -23.00 8.07
N HIS A 660 22.47 -23.69 9.19
CA HIS A 660 21.21 -24.37 9.47
C HIS A 660 20.07 -23.36 9.59
N ARG A 661 20.26 -22.28 10.37
CA ARG A 661 19.25 -21.20 10.50
C ARG A 661 18.93 -20.55 9.16
N ASP A 662 19.93 -20.31 8.31
CA ASP A 662 19.70 -19.71 7.00
C ASP A 662 18.97 -20.65 6.05
N SER A 663 19.19 -21.96 6.16
CA SER A 663 18.48 -22.96 5.37
C SER A 663 17.03 -23.15 5.78
N THR A 664 16.67 -22.86 7.04
CA THR A 664 15.33 -23.06 7.61
C THR A 664 14.57 -21.74 7.80
N TRP A 665 14.98 -20.92 8.76
CA TRP A 665 14.32 -19.68 9.15
C TRP A 665 14.50 -18.54 8.14
N SER A 666 15.74 -18.23 7.77
CA SER A 666 16.00 -17.06 6.90
C SER A 666 15.42 -17.25 5.49
N SER A 667 15.41 -18.49 4.98
CA SER A 667 14.82 -18.84 3.69
C SER A 667 13.28 -18.90 3.73
N TRP A 668 12.70 -19.20 4.90
CA TRP A 668 11.24 -19.15 5.08
C TRP A 668 10.67 -17.73 4.95
N LEU A 669 11.48 -16.72 5.33
CA LEU A 669 11.13 -15.30 5.20
C LEU A 669 11.08 -14.78 3.76
N PHE A 670 11.56 -15.55 2.77
CA PHE A 670 11.55 -15.11 1.37
C PHE A 670 10.12 -14.86 0.87
N GLY A 671 9.87 -13.65 0.35
CA GLY A 671 8.53 -13.25 -0.10
C GLY A 671 7.52 -13.10 1.04
N ALA A 672 7.97 -12.99 2.30
CA ALA A 672 7.06 -12.86 3.44
C ALA A 672 6.24 -11.55 3.42
N LEU A 673 6.54 -10.61 2.52
CA LEU A 673 5.78 -9.38 2.32
C LEU A 673 5.01 -9.33 1.00
N ASP A 674 5.04 -10.41 0.20
CA ASP A 674 4.34 -10.49 -1.09
C ASP A 674 2.82 -10.33 -0.89
N SER A 675 2.15 -9.63 -1.81
CA SER A 675 0.74 -9.20 -1.66
C SER A 675 -0.29 -10.32 -1.78
N GLU A 676 0.06 -11.44 -2.44
CA GLU A 676 -0.88 -12.51 -2.76
C GLU A 676 -1.35 -13.34 -1.55
N GLN A 677 -0.59 -13.34 -0.44
CA GLN A 677 -0.90 -14.17 0.73
C GLN A 677 -0.88 -13.35 2.04
N PRO A 678 -1.79 -13.64 3.00
CA PRO A 678 -1.75 -13.04 4.32
C PRO A 678 -0.55 -13.56 5.12
N SER A 679 0.39 -12.67 5.45
CA SER A 679 1.62 -13.00 6.18
C SER A 679 1.64 -12.36 7.57
N PRO A 680 1.92 -13.12 8.65
CA PRO A 680 2.04 -12.55 9.98
C PRO A 680 3.26 -11.62 10.12
N ILE A 681 4.31 -11.81 9.32
CA ILE A 681 5.46 -10.90 9.28
C ILE A 681 5.05 -9.53 8.71
N ARG A 682 4.23 -9.52 7.66
CA ARG A 682 3.69 -8.28 7.09
C ARG A 682 2.85 -7.51 8.10
N ILE A 683 1.97 -8.21 8.81
CA ILE A 683 1.14 -7.63 9.87
C ILE A 683 2.04 -7.04 10.97
N LEU A 684 3.06 -7.77 11.44
CA LEU A 684 3.98 -7.28 12.47
C LEU A 684 4.74 -6.01 12.04
N ILE A 685 5.27 -5.98 10.81
CA ILE A 685 6.00 -4.82 10.27
C ILE A 685 5.06 -3.62 10.10
N GLN A 686 3.87 -3.83 9.56
CA GLN A 686 2.88 -2.75 9.37
C GLN A 686 2.39 -2.19 10.69
N TRP A 687 2.20 -3.04 11.70
CA TRP A 687 1.86 -2.62 13.06
C TRP A 687 2.99 -1.80 13.70
N ALA A 688 4.24 -2.28 13.64
CA ALA A 688 5.38 -1.59 14.25
C ALA A 688 5.81 -0.31 13.51
N TRP A 689 5.56 -0.24 12.20
CA TRP A 689 5.84 0.92 11.34
C TRP A 689 4.63 1.22 10.42
N PRO A 690 3.60 1.88 10.97
CA PRO A 690 2.38 2.20 10.22
C PRO A 690 2.64 3.23 9.12
N ILE A 691 1.85 3.17 8.04
CA ILE A 691 1.92 4.11 6.91
C ILE A 691 1.50 5.51 7.36
N GLU A 692 0.41 5.60 8.12
CA GLU A 692 -0.11 6.86 8.65
C GLU A 692 0.63 7.23 9.94
N LYS A 693 1.44 8.29 9.90
CA LYS A 693 2.23 8.73 11.07
C LYS A 693 1.38 9.07 12.31
N GLU A 694 0.11 9.42 12.11
CA GLU A 694 -0.85 9.75 13.17
C GLU A 694 -1.32 8.51 13.94
N LYS A 695 -1.23 7.32 13.35
CA LYS A 695 -1.53 6.05 14.03
C LYS A 695 -0.40 5.73 15.01
N GLN A 696 -0.66 6.02 16.29
CA GLN A 696 0.26 5.68 17.36
C GLN A 696 0.18 4.19 17.70
N VAL A 697 1.34 3.56 17.84
CA VAL A 697 1.48 2.18 18.31
C VAL A 697 1.27 2.21 19.81
N ASN A 698 0.16 1.66 20.25
CA ASN A 698 -0.12 1.46 21.66
C ASN A 698 0.39 0.07 22.04
N ALA A 699 1.42 -0.02 22.88
CA ALA A 699 1.98 -1.28 23.36
C ALA A 699 2.39 -1.16 24.83
N ASP A 700 2.28 -2.25 25.57
CA ASP A 700 2.96 -2.37 26.86
C ASP A 700 4.43 -2.77 26.67
N HIS A 701 5.22 -2.65 27.74
CA HIS A 701 6.67 -2.90 27.69
C HIS A 701 7.02 -4.31 27.19
N GLU A 702 6.33 -5.35 27.67
CA GLU A 702 6.63 -6.73 27.32
C GLU A 702 6.24 -7.00 25.86
N SER A 703 5.08 -6.54 25.42
CA SER A 703 4.62 -6.67 24.02
C SER A 703 5.57 -5.97 23.04
N ALA A 704 6.06 -4.77 23.39
CA ALA A 704 7.05 -4.05 22.58
C ALA A 704 8.38 -4.81 22.50
N TYR A 705 8.89 -5.30 23.64
CA TYR A 705 10.11 -6.11 23.72
C TYR A 705 10.02 -7.38 22.88
N LEU A 706 8.94 -8.15 23.04
CA LEU A 706 8.73 -9.40 22.30
C LEU A 706 8.62 -9.14 20.79
N SER A 707 7.91 -8.09 20.39
CA SER A 707 7.80 -7.69 18.98
C SER A 707 9.15 -7.33 18.38
N MET A 708 9.99 -6.59 19.12
CA MET A 708 11.35 -6.24 18.68
C MET A 708 12.26 -7.46 18.56
N LEU A 709 12.14 -8.47 19.42
CA LEU A 709 12.89 -9.72 19.25
C LEU A 709 12.52 -10.44 17.94
N VAL A 710 11.24 -10.52 17.59
CA VAL A 710 10.80 -11.13 16.33
C VAL A 710 11.28 -10.34 15.12
N LEU A 711 11.15 -9.01 15.17
CA LEU A 711 11.68 -8.13 14.13
C LEU A 711 13.21 -8.27 13.99
N GLY A 712 13.92 -8.44 15.11
CA GLY A 712 15.36 -8.73 15.14
C GLY A 712 15.73 -10.01 14.38
N TRP A 713 14.93 -11.07 14.50
CA TRP A 713 15.13 -12.29 13.72
C TRP A 713 14.74 -12.16 12.25
N CYS A 714 13.90 -11.19 11.88
CA CYS A 714 13.65 -10.87 10.47
C CYS A 714 14.90 -10.29 9.79
N LEU A 715 15.89 -9.81 10.55
CA LEU A 715 17.12 -9.22 10.01
C LEU A 715 18.08 -10.26 9.39
N SER A 716 17.90 -11.55 9.68
CA SER A 716 18.79 -12.62 9.19
C SER A 716 18.59 -12.96 7.71
N THR A 717 17.46 -12.58 7.11
CA THR A 717 17.12 -12.95 5.73
C THR A 717 17.93 -12.20 4.67
N SER A 718 18.13 -12.84 3.52
CA SER A 718 18.70 -12.24 2.31
C SER A 718 17.64 -11.59 1.42
N ASP A 719 16.36 -11.65 1.80
CA ASP A 719 15.30 -10.82 1.23
C ASP A 719 15.40 -9.38 1.76
N ARG A 720 15.88 -8.47 0.92
CA ARG A 720 16.15 -7.09 1.31
C ARG A 720 14.87 -6.32 1.65
N TYR A 721 13.75 -6.67 1.03
CA TYR A 721 12.47 -6.00 1.29
C TYR A 721 12.01 -6.28 2.72
N VAL A 722 12.08 -7.55 3.16
CA VAL A 722 11.78 -7.96 4.54
C VAL A 722 12.76 -7.33 5.52
N ARG A 723 14.07 -7.46 5.26
CA ARG A 723 15.12 -7.01 6.18
C ARG A 723 15.14 -5.49 6.38
N ASP A 724 15.04 -4.72 5.30
CA ASP A 724 15.08 -3.26 5.39
C ASP A 724 13.83 -2.71 6.08
N GLN A 725 12.63 -3.25 5.77
CA GLN A 725 11.41 -2.84 6.48
C GLN A 725 11.42 -3.26 7.95
N ALA A 726 11.92 -4.44 8.29
CA ALA A 726 12.09 -4.86 9.68
C ALA A 726 13.06 -3.94 10.44
N THR A 727 14.13 -3.48 9.78
CA THR A 727 15.07 -2.50 10.36
C THR A 727 14.35 -1.18 10.69
N LYS A 728 13.55 -0.64 9.75
CA LYS A 728 12.76 0.58 9.99
C LYS A 728 11.69 0.38 11.07
N ALA A 729 11.07 -0.80 11.11
CA ALA A 729 10.10 -1.17 12.14
C ALA A 729 10.72 -1.21 13.54
N LEU A 730 11.94 -1.75 13.69
CA LEU A 730 12.69 -1.70 14.95
C LEU A 730 12.95 -0.27 15.41
N VAL A 731 13.35 0.62 14.50
CA VAL A 731 13.58 2.04 14.83
C VAL A 731 12.27 2.72 15.25
N SER A 732 11.19 2.52 14.50
CA SER A 732 9.85 3.08 14.75
C SER A 732 9.27 2.70 16.12
N ILE A 733 9.37 1.42 16.51
CA ILE A 733 8.88 0.97 17.81
C ILE A 733 9.88 1.27 18.93
N GLY A 734 11.18 1.12 18.66
CA GLY A 734 12.25 1.30 19.65
C GLY A 734 12.44 2.75 20.08
N GLU A 735 12.18 3.74 19.20
CA GLU A 735 12.21 5.16 19.60
C GLU A 735 11.11 5.50 20.62
N ARG A 736 10.00 4.74 20.63
CA ARG A 736 8.85 4.92 21.54
C ARG A 736 9.01 4.11 22.82
N PHE A 737 9.59 2.91 22.73
CA PHE A 737 9.79 2.00 23.85
C PHE A 737 11.28 1.69 24.08
N PRO A 738 12.10 2.69 24.45
CA PRO A 738 13.56 2.56 24.46
C PRO A 738 14.09 1.52 25.46
N ASN A 739 13.46 1.38 26.63
CA ASN A 739 13.87 0.37 27.61
C ASN A 739 13.67 -1.05 27.08
N ALA A 740 12.50 -1.31 26.49
CA ALA A 740 12.21 -2.58 25.82
C ALA A 740 13.16 -2.84 24.64
N PHE A 741 13.57 -1.78 23.93
CA PHE A 741 14.56 -1.89 22.85
C PHE A 741 15.93 -2.27 23.40
N VAL A 742 16.40 -1.65 24.50
CA VAL A 742 17.67 -1.98 25.14
C VAL A 742 17.72 -3.44 25.62
N GLU A 743 16.61 -3.95 26.16
CA GLU A 743 16.49 -5.37 26.54
C GLU A 743 16.60 -6.29 25.31
N ALA A 744 15.86 -6.01 24.23
CA ALA A 744 15.91 -6.80 23.00
C ALA A 744 17.30 -6.71 22.31
N LEU A 745 17.89 -5.51 22.28
CA LEU A 745 19.22 -5.23 21.74
C LEU A 745 20.28 -6.10 22.44
N SER A 746 20.22 -6.20 23.77
CA SER A 746 21.19 -6.98 24.55
C SER A 746 21.23 -8.44 24.11
N LEU A 747 20.07 -9.06 23.87
CA LEU A 747 19.97 -10.44 23.39
C LEU A 747 20.36 -10.60 21.92
N LEU A 748 19.99 -9.64 21.06
CA LEU A 748 20.28 -9.71 19.62
C LEU A 748 21.76 -9.47 19.30
N LEU A 749 22.51 -8.77 20.17
CA LEU A 749 23.96 -8.61 20.06
C LEU A 749 24.74 -9.92 20.29
N GLU A 750 24.16 -10.88 21.00
CA GLU A 750 24.79 -12.19 21.27
C GLU A 750 24.61 -13.20 20.11
N VAL A 751 23.83 -12.85 19.08
CA VAL A 751 23.52 -13.74 17.96
C VAL A 751 24.74 -13.95 17.05
N ASN A 752 24.96 -15.19 16.61
CA ASN A 752 26.05 -15.58 15.71
C ASN A 752 25.83 -15.19 14.22
N ASP A 753 24.99 -14.19 13.94
CA ASP A 753 24.68 -13.69 12.60
C ASP A 753 25.12 -12.24 12.43
N PRO A 754 26.19 -11.96 11.67
CA PRO A 754 26.63 -10.60 11.42
C PRO A 754 25.58 -9.68 10.79
N TYR A 755 24.62 -10.20 10.02
CA TYR A 755 23.52 -9.38 9.48
C TYR A 755 22.57 -8.91 10.59
N VAL A 756 22.23 -9.78 11.55
CA VAL A 756 21.38 -9.41 12.69
C VAL A 756 22.09 -8.35 13.53
N VAL A 757 23.37 -8.58 13.85
CA VAL A 757 24.19 -7.65 14.65
C VAL A 757 24.36 -6.31 13.93
N GLU A 758 24.73 -6.30 12.65
CA GLU A 758 24.86 -5.07 11.86
C GLU A 758 23.57 -4.25 11.89
N ARG A 759 22.42 -4.89 11.64
CA ARG A 759 21.14 -4.19 11.52
C ARG A 759 20.53 -3.78 12.85
N ILE A 760 20.71 -4.55 13.94
CA ILE A 760 20.24 -4.12 15.26
C ILE A 760 21.08 -2.95 15.81
N VAL A 761 22.39 -2.94 15.56
CA VAL A 761 23.26 -1.79 15.86
C VAL A 761 22.92 -0.60 14.95
N GLY A 762 22.58 -0.85 13.68
CA GLY A 762 22.02 0.16 12.79
C GLY A 762 20.71 0.75 13.33
N ALA A 763 19.78 -0.07 13.83
CA ALA A 763 18.56 0.39 14.46
C ALA A 763 18.83 1.21 15.73
N ALA A 764 19.78 0.79 16.56
CA ALA A 764 20.25 1.55 17.73
C ALA A 764 20.83 2.92 17.32
N CYS A 765 21.56 2.99 16.21
CA CYS A 765 22.03 4.24 15.62
C CYS A 765 20.86 5.10 15.14
N GLY A 766 19.87 4.50 14.46
CA GLY A 766 18.63 5.15 14.05
C GLY A 766 17.92 5.83 15.23
N ILE A 767 17.67 5.08 16.31
CA ILE A 767 17.00 5.57 17.51
C ILE A 767 17.82 6.67 18.19
N SER A 768 19.14 6.47 18.33
CA SER A 768 20.02 7.45 18.99
C SER A 768 20.08 8.79 18.27
N HIS A 769 19.93 8.79 16.94
CA HIS A 769 19.91 10.01 16.12
C HIS A 769 18.52 10.64 15.99
N ARG A 770 17.44 9.94 16.35
CA ARG A 770 16.06 10.44 16.22
C ARG A 770 15.44 10.85 17.56
N ASN A 771 15.91 10.24 18.65
CA ASN A 771 15.32 10.45 19.97
C ASN A 771 16.03 11.63 20.68
N PRO A 772 15.31 12.63 21.19
CA PRO A 772 15.92 13.76 21.89
C PRO A 772 16.35 13.44 23.34
N SER A 773 15.95 12.29 23.89
CA SER A 773 16.20 11.92 25.29
C SER A 773 17.64 11.47 25.52
N SER A 774 18.39 12.25 26.32
CA SER A 774 19.74 11.87 26.74
C SER A 774 19.78 10.55 27.51
N GLU A 775 18.76 10.23 28.31
CA GLU A 775 18.67 8.96 29.05
C GLU A 775 18.61 7.76 28.10
N THR A 776 17.77 7.85 27.06
CA THR A 776 17.63 6.82 26.02
C THR A 776 18.93 6.61 25.27
N ILE A 777 19.57 7.70 24.81
CA ILE A 777 20.82 7.62 24.06
C ILE A 777 21.94 7.02 24.92
N GLN A 778 22.03 7.42 26.20
CA GLN A 778 23.02 6.88 27.13
C GLN A 778 22.79 5.39 27.41
N GLY A 779 21.55 4.96 27.65
CA GLY A 779 21.21 3.54 27.86
C GLY A 779 21.58 2.65 26.67
N ILE A 780 21.26 3.09 25.44
CA ILE A 780 21.68 2.40 24.22
C ILE A 780 23.21 2.32 24.12
N SER A 781 23.88 3.44 24.41
CA SER A 781 25.34 3.55 24.30
C SER A 781 26.08 2.65 25.30
N GLU A 782 25.59 2.52 26.52
CA GLU A 782 26.15 1.62 27.53
C GLU A 782 26.07 0.15 27.09
N THR A 783 24.90 -0.28 26.59
CA THR A 783 24.70 -1.65 26.10
C THR A 783 25.65 -1.98 24.95
N VAL A 784 25.75 -1.10 23.93
CA VAL A 784 26.61 -1.38 22.78
C VAL A 784 28.11 -1.21 23.10
N ALA A 785 28.48 -0.38 24.08
CA ALA A 785 29.86 -0.26 24.55
C ALA A 785 30.34 -1.55 25.23
N GLY A 786 29.48 -2.22 26.00
CA GLY A 786 29.75 -3.55 26.57
C GLY A 786 30.10 -4.55 25.47
N TYR A 787 29.20 -4.70 24.50
CA TYR A 787 29.41 -5.58 23.34
C TYR A 787 30.71 -5.29 22.57
N PHE A 788 30.97 -4.01 22.28
CA PHE A 788 32.16 -3.64 21.50
C PHE A 788 33.47 -3.96 22.25
N THR A 789 33.48 -3.75 23.57
CA THR A 789 34.64 -4.07 24.43
C THR A 789 34.90 -5.57 24.49
N GLU A 790 33.85 -6.39 24.55
CA GLU A 790 33.97 -7.84 24.64
C GLU A 790 34.37 -8.50 23.31
N THR A 791 33.75 -8.08 22.21
CA THR A 791 33.91 -8.74 20.90
C THR A 791 35.05 -8.19 20.06
N GLY A 792 35.32 -6.88 20.15
CA GLY A 792 36.26 -6.19 19.27
C GLY A 792 35.96 -6.41 17.78
N THR A 793 34.67 -6.37 17.40
CA THR A 793 34.18 -6.68 16.05
C THR A 793 34.99 -6.01 14.94
N THR A 794 35.25 -6.75 13.85
CA THR A 794 35.93 -6.24 12.65
C THR A 794 34.97 -5.85 11.52
N HIS A 795 33.66 -5.94 11.76
CA HIS A 795 32.65 -5.67 10.74
C HIS A 795 32.52 -4.16 10.48
N LEU A 796 32.84 -3.69 9.25
CA LEU A 796 32.95 -2.27 8.90
C LEU A 796 31.71 -1.44 9.28
N LEU A 797 30.52 -1.83 8.82
CA LEU A 797 29.29 -1.06 9.03
C LEU A 797 28.87 -1.05 10.51
N THR A 798 29.08 -2.16 11.23
CA THR A 798 28.76 -2.25 12.66
C THR A 798 29.63 -1.26 13.45
N ARG A 799 30.93 -1.22 13.18
CA ARG A 799 31.87 -0.27 13.81
C ARG A 799 31.50 1.18 13.53
N ASP A 800 31.09 1.46 12.29
CA ASP A 800 30.66 2.80 11.92
C ASP A 800 29.39 3.22 12.69
N TYR A 801 28.35 2.38 12.73
CA TYR A 801 27.15 2.66 13.52
C TYR A 801 27.46 2.84 15.01
N LEU A 802 28.33 2.00 15.60
CA LEU A 802 28.80 2.17 16.99
C LEU A 802 29.47 3.53 17.20
N THR A 803 30.35 3.93 16.27
CA THR A 803 31.05 5.22 16.34
C THR A 803 30.08 6.39 16.33
N ARG A 804 29.02 6.30 15.52
CA ARG A 804 27.96 7.32 15.43
C ARG A 804 27.10 7.38 16.69
N ILE A 805 26.71 6.22 17.24
CA ILE A 805 26.02 6.12 18.53
C ILE A 805 26.84 6.82 19.62
N PHE A 806 28.14 6.50 19.75
CA PHE A 806 28.99 7.12 20.76
C PHE A 806 29.18 8.63 20.54
N LYS A 807 29.28 9.09 19.29
CA LYS A 807 29.32 10.53 18.98
C LYS A 807 28.05 11.24 19.42
N ALA A 808 26.87 10.68 19.13
CA ALA A 808 25.59 11.22 19.59
C ALA A 808 25.51 11.22 21.13
N ALA A 809 25.92 10.13 21.79
CA ALA A 809 25.92 10.03 23.25
C ALA A 809 26.82 11.06 23.93
N ASN A 810 28.02 11.30 23.39
CA ASN A 810 28.94 12.31 23.91
C ASN A 810 28.35 13.73 23.81
N GLN A 811 27.60 14.03 22.74
CA GLN A 811 26.87 15.30 22.61
C GLN A 811 25.76 15.43 23.66
N HIS A 812 25.20 14.30 24.10
CA HIS A 812 24.21 14.19 25.18
C HIS A 812 24.82 13.92 26.57
N GLY A 813 26.10 14.23 26.76
CA GLY A 813 26.75 14.21 28.08
C GLY A 813 27.17 12.83 28.59
N TRP A 814 27.27 11.81 27.73
CA TRP A 814 27.82 10.52 28.11
C TRP A 814 29.31 10.65 28.46
N THR A 815 29.72 10.16 29.63
CA THR A 815 31.07 10.38 30.19
C THR A 815 32.01 9.18 30.06
N SER A 816 31.51 8.03 29.64
CA SER A 816 32.34 6.84 29.43
C SER A 816 33.20 7.01 28.18
N SER A 817 34.47 6.61 28.25
CA SER A 817 35.34 6.66 27.07
C SER A 817 34.88 5.63 26.05
N ALA A 818 34.55 6.05 24.83
CA ALA A 818 34.34 5.14 23.71
C ALA A 818 35.52 4.14 23.64
N PRO A 819 35.26 2.82 23.58
CA PRO A 819 36.35 1.86 23.56
C PRO A 819 37.19 2.13 22.30
N LYS A 820 38.52 2.19 22.47
CA LYS A 820 39.42 2.36 21.33
C LYS A 820 39.57 1.02 20.63
N VAL A 821 39.56 1.03 19.31
CA VAL A 821 40.02 -0.10 18.50
C VAL A 821 41.49 -0.30 18.84
N THR A 822 41.81 -1.27 19.69
CA THR A 822 43.20 -1.60 20.04
C THR A 822 43.79 -2.45 18.91
N GLY A 823 44.45 -1.81 17.95
CA GLY A 823 45.11 -2.48 16.83
C GLY A 823 46.62 -2.50 16.99
N GLU A 824 47.20 -3.54 17.59
CA GLU A 824 48.63 -3.86 17.39
C GLU A 824 48.89 -5.25 16.79
N GLU A 825 47.90 -6.13 16.69
CA GLU A 825 48.04 -7.41 15.98
C GLU A 825 46.72 -7.74 15.28
N ARG A 826 46.62 -7.83 13.94
CA ARG A 826 45.52 -8.58 13.24
C ARG A 826 45.49 -8.65 11.71
N LEU A 827 46.58 -8.45 10.97
CA LEU A 827 46.58 -8.74 9.52
C LEU A 827 47.39 -9.98 9.16
N THR A 828 46.92 -11.14 9.63
CA THR A 828 47.39 -12.45 9.15
C THR A 828 46.68 -12.78 7.84
N LEU A 829 47.23 -12.32 6.73
CA LEU A 829 46.71 -12.58 5.39
C LEU A 829 47.08 -13.99 4.93
N LYS A 830 46.23 -14.98 5.22
CA LYS A 830 46.32 -16.32 4.65
C LYS A 830 45.02 -16.63 3.93
N ALA A 831 45.14 -17.21 2.74
CA ALA A 831 44.02 -17.72 1.97
C ALA A 831 44.47 -18.96 1.20
N THR A 832 43.53 -19.88 0.94
CA THR A 832 43.74 -21.07 0.15
C THR A 832 44.34 -20.70 -1.22
N PRO A 833 45.35 -21.46 -1.72
CA PRO A 833 45.94 -21.19 -3.03
C PRO A 833 44.90 -21.29 -4.16
N ARG A 834 45.00 -20.42 -5.16
CA ARG A 834 44.06 -20.37 -6.30
C ARG A 834 43.86 -21.74 -6.97
N VAL A 835 44.94 -22.50 -7.16
CA VAL A 835 44.92 -23.84 -7.76
C VAL A 835 44.04 -24.83 -6.99
N GLU A 836 43.96 -24.70 -5.66
CA GLU A 836 43.11 -25.56 -4.84
C GLU A 836 41.63 -25.14 -4.93
N ILE A 837 41.36 -23.82 -4.98
CA ILE A 837 40.01 -23.29 -5.22
C ILE A 837 39.50 -23.72 -6.61
N GLU A 838 40.35 -23.66 -7.64
CA GLU A 838 40.01 -24.10 -9.01
C GLU A 838 39.66 -25.59 -9.06
N LYS A 839 40.31 -26.44 -8.26
CA LYS A 839 39.96 -27.87 -8.13
C LYS A 839 38.59 -28.09 -7.50
N LEU A 840 38.17 -27.24 -6.56
CA LEU A 840 36.86 -27.32 -5.91
C LEU A 840 35.72 -26.75 -6.76
N THR A 841 36.05 -26.01 -7.83
CA THR A 841 35.10 -25.22 -8.62
C THR A 841 35.02 -25.66 -10.10
N SER A 842 35.89 -26.58 -10.53
CA SER A 842 35.95 -27.12 -11.89
C SER A 842 35.28 -28.51 -12.03
N ASP A 843 35.10 -28.94 -13.27
CA ASP A 843 34.61 -30.28 -13.66
C ASP A 843 35.43 -31.41 -12.97
N PRO A 844 34.79 -32.48 -12.44
CA PRO A 844 33.40 -32.90 -12.69
C PRO A 844 32.34 -32.44 -11.69
N ASN A 845 32.70 -31.81 -10.57
CA ASN A 845 31.75 -31.64 -9.46
C ASN A 845 31.19 -30.22 -9.28
N PHE A 846 31.84 -29.16 -9.81
CA PHE A 846 31.36 -27.75 -9.80
C PHE A 846 30.88 -27.20 -8.44
N LEU A 847 31.24 -27.84 -7.32
CA LEU A 847 30.62 -27.67 -6.00
C LEU A 847 30.52 -26.20 -5.57
N TYR A 848 31.62 -25.44 -5.64
CA TYR A 848 31.65 -24.04 -5.19
C TYR A 848 31.68 -23.02 -6.33
N ASN A 849 31.32 -23.43 -7.55
CA ASN A 849 31.47 -22.61 -8.76
C ASN A 849 30.63 -21.33 -8.70
N SER A 850 29.44 -21.37 -8.08
CA SER A 850 28.55 -20.21 -7.88
C SER A 850 29.18 -19.12 -7.01
N ILE A 851 29.94 -19.51 -5.98
CA ILE A 851 30.66 -18.60 -5.09
C ILE A 851 31.91 -18.06 -5.80
N TRP A 852 32.76 -18.93 -6.35
CA TRP A 852 34.04 -18.51 -6.93
C TRP A 852 33.86 -17.64 -8.18
N ARG A 853 32.92 -17.97 -9.09
CA ARG A 853 32.67 -17.12 -10.27
C ARG A 853 32.19 -15.71 -9.92
N SER A 854 31.48 -15.56 -8.80
CA SER A 854 31.05 -14.24 -8.28
C SER A 854 32.27 -13.39 -7.84
N LEU A 855 33.32 -14.04 -7.33
CA LEU A 855 34.52 -13.41 -6.77
C LEU A 855 35.70 -13.32 -7.77
N ASP A 856 35.75 -14.15 -8.82
CA ASP A 856 36.81 -14.11 -9.83
C ASP A 856 36.60 -12.97 -10.86
N GLY A 857 37.59 -12.71 -11.72
CA GLY A 857 37.70 -11.50 -12.55
C GLY A 857 36.54 -11.17 -13.51
N LEU A 858 35.59 -12.10 -13.71
CA LEU A 858 34.41 -11.92 -14.57
C LEU A 858 33.09 -11.76 -13.79
N GLY A 859 33.09 -11.90 -12.46
CA GLY A 859 31.88 -11.81 -11.64
C GLY A 859 31.46 -10.38 -11.28
N ASP A 860 30.15 -10.12 -11.24
CA ASP A 860 29.60 -8.80 -10.92
C ASP A 860 29.97 -8.31 -9.52
N PHE A 861 29.96 -9.21 -8.52
CA PHE A 861 30.36 -8.86 -7.16
C PHE A 861 31.82 -8.39 -7.11
N ASN A 862 32.73 -9.12 -7.78
CA ASN A 862 34.12 -8.68 -7.88
C ASN A 862 34.27 -7.34 -8.62
N LYS A 863 33.60 -7.19 -9.77
CA LYS A 863 33.75 -6.05 -10.67
C LYS A 863 33.16 -4.75 -10.11
N TYR A 864 31.97 -4.81 -9.52
CA TYR A 864 31.20 -3.64 -9.11
C TYR A 864 31.13 -3.42 -7.60
N VAL A 865 31.59 -4.37 -6.78
CA VAL A 865 31.60 -4.24 -5.32
C VAL A 865 33.01 -4.34 -4.74
N LEU A 866 33.66 -5.50 -4.85
CA LEU A 866 34.94 -5.75 -4.19
C LEU A 866 36.07 -4.88 -4.73
N ARG A 867 36.31 -4.88 -6.06
CA ARG A 867 37.40 -4.07 -6.65
C ARG A 867 37.22 -2.58 -6.43
N PRO A 868 36.03 -1.98 -6.62
CA PRO A 868 35.81 -0.58 -6.28
C PRO A 868 36.13 -0.26 -4.81
N ALA A 869 35.68 -1.08 -3.86
CA ALA A 869 35.97 -0.87 -2.44
C ALA A 869 37.48 -0.95 -2.14
N LEU A 870 38.19 -1.93 -2.71
CA LEU A 870 39.63 -2.08 -2.52
C LEU A 870 40.44 -0.92 -3.14
N ARG A 871 39.95 -0.27 -4.20
CA ARG A 871 40.64 0.87 -4.84
C ARG A 871 40.72 2.11 -3.95
N ASN A 872 39.88 2.19 -2.92
CA ASN A 872 39.90 3.28 -1.96
C ASN A 872 41.07 3.21 -0.98
N PHE A 873 41.85 2.12 -0.98
CA PHE A 873 42.99 1.93 -0.07
C PHE A 873 44.33 2.10 -0.78
N VAL A 874 45.31 2.62 -0.05
CA VAL A 874 46.70 2.70 -0.48
C VAL A 874 47.45 1.46 -0.01
N PHE A 875 47.65 0.50 -0.91
CA PHE A 875 48.40 -0.73 -0.64
C PHE A 875 49.87 -0.63 -1.06
N PRO A 876 50.81 -1.25 -0.32
CA PRO A 876 52.20 -1.43 -0.77
C PRO A 876 52.29 -2.28 -2.05
N ASP A 877 51.46 -3.32 -2.17
CA ASP A 877 51.31 -4.14 -3.37
C ASP A 877 49.81 -4.34 -3.69
N ALA A 878 49.27 -3.44 -4.52
CA ALA A 878 47.88 -3.50 -4.93
C ALA A 878 47.55 -4.74 -5.78
N ALA A 879 48.50 -5.24 -6.57
CA ALA A 879 48.27 -6.41 -7.41
C ALA A 879 48.09 -7.67 -6.56
N GLN A 880 48.95 -7.83 -5.54
CA GLN A 880 48.83 -8.93 -4.57
C GLN A 880 47.50 -8.86 -3.80
N MET A 881 47.10 -7.68 -3.33
CA MET A 881 45.83 -7.52 -2.61
C MET A 881 44.61 -7.86 -3.48
N MET A 882 44.63 -7.47 -4.75
CA MET A 882 43.56 -7.78 -5.71
C MET A 882 43.46 -9.28 -6.03
N GLU A 883 44.54 -10.06 -5.86
CA GLU A 883 44.53 -11.52 -5.99
C GLU A 883 44.14 -12.23 -4.68
N LEU A 884 44.51 -11.64 -3.54
CA LEU A 884 44.34 -12.25 -2.23
C LEU A 884 42.93 -12.09 -1.67
N ALA A 885 42.33 -10.89 -1.80
CA ALA A 885 41.02 -10.59 -1.23
C ALA A 885 39.89 -11.53 -1.72
N PRO A 886 39.75 -11.85 -3.03
CA PRO A 886 38.74 -12.81 -3.49
C PRO A 886 38.87 -14.20 -2.83
N ARG A 887 40.11 -14.65 -2.57
CA ARG A 887 40.39 -15.95 -1.95
C ARG A 887 40.04 -15.95 -0.47
N MET A 888 40.33 -14.85 0.23
CA MET A 888 39.90 -14.67 1.62
C MET A 888 38.38 -14.69 1.76
N LEU A 889 37.67 -14.01 0.87
CA LEU A 889 36.20 -14.04 0.84
C LEU A 889 35.68 -15.46 0.58
N PHE A 890 36.31 -16.19 -0.35
CA PHE A 890 35.93 -17.57 -0.64
C PHE A 890 36.09 -18.50 0.58
N ASP A 891 37.22 -18.39 1.29
CA ASP A 891 37.45 -19.20 2.49
C ASP A 891 36.48 -18.83 3.61
N HIS A 892 36.23 -17.54 3.82
CA HIS A 892 35.31 -17.09 4.85
C HIS A 892 33.86 -17.51 4.59
N VAL A 893 33.39 -17.50 3.33
CA VAL A 893 32.07 -18.03 2.97
C VAL A 893 31.92 -19.52 3.38
N ARG A 894 33.01 -20.29 3.29
CA ARG A 894 33.03 -21.70 3.73
C ARG A 894 33.11 -21.83 5.25
N GLU A 895 33.85 -20.95 5.92
CA GLU A 895 33.91 -20.87 7.40
C GLU A 895 32.54 -20.54 8.00
N LEU A 896 31.76 -19.68 7.35
CA LEU A 896 30.37 -19.37 7.71
C LEU A 896 29.40 -20.54 7.49
N GLY A 897 29.85 -21.64 6.88
CA GLY A 897 29.09 -22.88 6.72
C GLY A 897 28.37 -23.05 5.39
N TRP A 898 28.64 -22.21 4.38
CA TRP A 898 28.04 -22.43 3.06
C TRP A 898 28.58 -23.72 2.44
N THR A 899 27.68 -24.64 2.11
CA THR A 899 27.99 -25.85 1.35
C THR A 899 26.99 -26.05 0.20
N PRO A 900 27.43 -26.69 -0.90
CA PRO A 900 26.56 -27.01 -2.04
C PRO A 900 25.35 -27.84 -1.63
N GLU A 901 25.55 -28.83 -0.73
CA GLU A 901 24.49 -29.74 -0.26
C GLU A 901 23.35 -28.99 0.45
N THR A 902 23.67 -27.88 1.10
CA THR A 902 22.71 -27.08 1.87
C THR A 902 22.05 -26.03 1.00
N PHE A 903 22.82 -25.30 0.18
CA PHE A 903 22.37 -24.05 -0.44
C PHE A 903 22.21 -24.07 -1.96
N ASP A 904 22.77 -25.02 -2.72
CA ASP A 904 22.66 -24.98 -4.18
C ASP A 904 21.20 -25.02 -4.66
N LEU A 905 20.35 -25.83 -4.01
CA LEU A 905 18.93 -25.90 -4.34
C LEU A 905 18.18 -24.62 -3.98
N ILE A 906 18.54 -23.98 -2.87
CA ILE A 906 17.91 -22.72 -2.42
C ILE A 906 18.32 -21.59 -3.37
N ASP A 907 19.62 -21.43 -3.61
CA ASP A 907 20.19 -20.39 -4.45
C ASP A 907 19.80 -20.54 -5.94
N SER A 908 19.61 -21.76 -6.44
CA SER A 908 19.15 -22.00 -7.82
C SER A 908 17.67 -21.67 -8.03
N LYS A 909 16.81 -21.84 -7.02
CA LYS A 909 15.40 -21.43 -7.08
C LYS A 909 15.25 -19.91 -7.17
N ILE A 910 16.08 -19.17 -6.44
CA ILE A 910 16.11 -17.69 -6.49
C ILE A 910 16.43 -17.22 -7.92
N HIS A 911 17.38 -17.86 -8.63
CA HIS A 911 17.73 -17.48 -10.01
C HIS A 911 16.63 -17.73 -11.05
N ARG A 912 15.70 -18.66 -10.79
CA ARG A 912 14.60 -18.97 -11.73
C ARG A 912 13.39 -18.06 -11.53
N SER A 913 13.30 -17.38 -10.38
CA SER A 913 12.25 -16.43 -10.06
C SER A 913 12.65 -15.05 -10.56
N THR A 914 12.40 -14.77 -11.83
CA THR A 914 12.80 -13.50 -12.48
C THR A 914 11.94 -12.29 -12.08
N SER A 915 10.90 -12.48 -11.23
CA SER A 915 10.01 -11.42 -10.77
C SER A 915 10.51 -10.63 -9.55
N ASN A 916 11.40 -11.19 -8.72
CA ASN A 916 11.81 -10.58 -7.44
C ASN A 916 13.31 -10.25 -7.38
N SER A 917 13.72 -9.11 -7.95
CA SER A 917 15.13 -8.63 -7.91
C SER A 917 15.65 -8.27 -6.50
N SER A 918 14.80 -8.33 -5.48
CA SER A 918 15.11 -7.98 -4.08
C SER A 918 15.69 -9.13 -3.25
N ILE A 919 15.49 -10.39 -3.67
CA ILE A 919 15.94 -11.57 -2.92
C ILE A 919 17.35 -11.95 -3.37
N GLU A 920 18.32 -11.82 -2.47
CA GLU A 920 19.69 -12.24 -2.74
C GLU A 920 19.91 -13.71 -2.40
N ARG A 921 20.82 -14.36 -3.12
CA ARG A 921 21.32 -15.70 -2.76
C ARG A 921 21.98 -15.70 -1.38
N ILE A 922 21.86 -16.81 -0.65
CA ILE A 922 22.56 -16.99 0.62
C ILE A 922 24.08 -16.92 0.43
N GLY A 923 24.59 -17.49 -0.68
CA GLY A 923 26.00 -17.33 -1.02
C GLY A 923 26.45 -15.87 -1.16
N LYS A 924 25.56 -14.97 -1.61
CA LYS A 924 25.83 -13.52 -1.71
C LYS A 924 25.76 -12.84 -0.34
N LYS A 925 24.83 -13.24 0.54
CA LYS A 925 24.81 -12.83 1.97
C LYS A 925 26.17 -13.09 2.62
N TYR A 926 26.74 -14.28 2.48
CA TYR A 926 28.03 -14.61 3.10
C TYR A 926 29.20 -13.86 2.46
N GLN A 927 29.12 -13.57 1.15
CA GLN A 927 30.10 -12.70 0.48
C GLN A 927 30.10 -11.27 1.03
N TRP A 928 28.92 -10.72 1.35
CA TRP A 928 28.81 -9.40 1.99
C TRP A 928 29.39 -9.39 3.40
N ILE A 929 29.07 -10.39 4.23
CA ILE A 929 29.63 -10.55 5.58
C ILE A 929 31.17 -10.58 5.50
N ALA A 930 31.70 -11.47 4.66
CA ALA A 930 33.14 -11.61 4.43
C ALA A 930 33.80 -10.31 3.97
N LEU A 931 33.14 -9.56 3.08
CA LEU A 931 33.62 -8.29 2.59
C LEU A 931 33.69 -7.25 3.71
N TYR A 932 32.62 -7.05 4.47
CA TYR A 932 32.58 -6.02 5.50
C TYR A 932 33.55 -6.30 6.66
N GLU A 933 33.77 -7.57 7.01
CA GLU A 933 34.82 -7.94 7.96
C GLU A 933 36.23 -7.70 7.40
N LEU A 934 36.47 -8.03 6.13
CA LEU A 934 37.74 -7.73 5.48
C LEU A 934 38.01 -6.23 5.46
N LEU A 935 37.03 -5.42 5.03
CA LEU A 935 37.18 -3.98 4.93
C LEU A 935 37.48 -3.35 6.30
N GLY A 936 36.81 -3.77 7.37
CA GLY A 936 37.10 -3.25 8.71
C GLY A 936 38.51 -3.61 9.21
N ARG A 937 39.09 -4.74 8.77
CA ARG A 937 40.51 -5.04 9.02
C ARG A 937 41.45 -4.17 8.19
N LEU A 938 41.07 -3.87 6.94
CA LEU A 938 41.88 -3.02 6.06
C LEU A 938 41.93 -1.57 6.57
N THR A 939 40.83 -1.03 7.08
CA THR A 939 40.77 0.32 7.65
C THR A 939 41.65 0.51 8.88
N ASP A 940 41.97 -0.58 9.59
CA ASP A 940 42.88 -0.53 10.75
C ASP A 940 44.36 -0.49 10.34
N ASN A 941 44.69 -0.84 9.10
CA ASN A 941 46.08 -1.13 8.70
C ASN A 941 46.54 -0.34 7.47
N PHE A 942 45.62 0.25 6.71
CA PHE A 942 45.92 0.96 5.47
C PHE A 942 45.22 2.32 5.43
N LYS A 943 45.91 3.30 4.86
CA LYS A 943 45.35 4.63 4.59
C LYS A 943 44.45 4.61 3.35
N LEU A 944 43.58 5.59 3.25
CA LEU A 944 42.69 5.76 2.10
C LEU A 944 43.32 6.65 1.03
N SER A 945 43.01 6.37 -0.23
CA SER A 945 43.37 7.23 -1.36
C SER A 945 42.47 8.47 -1.38
N SER A 946 43.05 9.66 -1.51
CA SER A 946 42.26 10.88 -1.72
C SER A 946 41.48 10.80 -3.03
N ILE A 947 40.22 11.24 -2.98
CA ILE A 947 39.31 11.39 -4.13
C ILE A 947 39.86 12.44 -5.12
N TYR A 948 40.60 13.44 -4.62
CA TYR A 948 41.29 14.44 -5.42
C TYR A 948 42.79 14.15 -5.40
N GLY A 949 43.35 13.69 -6.52
CA GLY A 949 44.74 13.21 -6.63
C GLY A 949 45.86 14.21 -6.24
N SER A 950 45.52 15.41 -5.78
CA SER A 950 46.42 16.44 -5.25
C SER A 950 46.45 16.53 -3.71
N VAL A 951 45.66 15.75 -2.98
CA VAL A 951 45.58 15.78 -1.49
C VAL A 951 46.26 14.53 -0.89
N PRO A 952 46.92 14.63 0.28
CA PRO A 952 47.52 13.48 0.97
C PRO A 952 46.53 12.35 1.25
N SER A 953 47.03 11.12 1.39
CA SER A 953 46.21 9.98 1.83
C SER A 953 45.54 10.27 3.17
N GLU A 954 44.24 9.96 3.27
CA GLU A 954 43.41 10.23 4.44
C GLU A 954 43.40 9.05 5.42
N GLU A 955 43.17 9.32 6.70
CA GLU A 955 42.86 8.29 7.70
C GLU A 955 41.38 7.87 7.54
N PHE A 956 41.08 6.62 7.89
CA PHE A 956 39.69 6.17 7.92
C PHE A 956 38.93 6.84 9.07
N GLU A 957 37.81 7.48 8.76
CA GLU A 957 36.92 8.09 9.75
C GLU A 957 35.53 7.45 9.78
N ILE A 958 35.05 6.99 8.63
CA ILE A 958 33.64 6.66 8.37
C ILE A 958 33.49 5.65 7.22
N ALA A 959 32.46 4.81 7.26
CA ALA A 959 32.26 3.77 6.25
C ALA A 959 32.02 4.31 4.83
N GLU A 960 31.43 5.50 4.71
CA GLU A 960 31.11 6.14 3.42
C GLU A 960 32.33 6.41 2.54
N GLN A 961 33.52 6.56 3.13
CA GLN A 961 34.77 6.72 2.38
C GLN A 961 35.17 5.44 1.63
N VAL A 962 34.65 4.28 2.04
CA VAL A 962 35.06 2.97 1.52
C VAL A 962 33.94 2.30 0.73
N ILE A 963 32.69 2.40 1.19
CA ILE A 963 31.56 1.70 0.59
C ILE A 963 30.26 2.49 0.69
N ARG A 964 29.33 2.21 -0.23
CA ARG A 964 27.97 2.73 -0.17
C ARG A 964 27.11 1.91 0.79
N ARG A 965 26.32 2.60 1.61
CA ARG A 965 25.29 1.99 2.45
C ARG A 965 24.18 1.41 1.60
N ASP A 966 23.49 0.44 2.18
CA ASP A 966 22.28 -0.13 1.61
C ASP A 966 20.99 0.42 2.23
N ILE A 967 21.05 1.12 3.37
CA ILE A 967 19.89 1.69 4.05
C ILE A 967 20.26 2.98 4.82
N ASP A 968 19.32 3.94 4.91
CA ASP A 968 19.39 5.01 5.92
C ASP A 968 18.51 4.66 7.12
N VAL A 969 19.11 4.13 8.19
CA VAL A 969 18.40 3.73 9.42
C VAL A 969 17.75 4.88 10.20
N THR A 970 18.05 6.14 9.86
CA THR A 970 17.53 7.33 10.55
C THR A 970 16.28 7.93 9.90
N LEU A 971 15.87 7.42 8.72
CA LEU A 971 14.72 7.91 7.95
C LEU A 971 13.55 6.92 8.01
N LEU A 972 12.43 7.31 8.63
CA LEU A 972 11.20 6.49 8.72
C LEU A 972 10.07 6.96 7.81
N ALA A 973 10.22 8.14 7.19
CA ALA A 973 9.21 8.66 6.30
C ALA A 973 9.13 7.83 5.01
N ARG A 974 7.91 7.58 4.52
CA ARG A 974 7.64 6.93 3.24
C ARG A 974 7.03 7.96 2.30
N LYS A 975 7.73 8.36 1.25
CA LYS A 975 7.13 9.25 0.25
C LYS A 975 5.95 8.53 -0.43
N PRO A 976 4.71 9.04 -0.35
CA PRO A 976 3.57 8.40 -0.99
C PRO A 976 3.72 8.47 -2.51
N ILE A 977 3.07 7.52 -3.21
CA ILE A 977 2.98 7.56 -4.68
C ILE A 977 2.35 8.90 -5.07
N GLN A 978 2.95 9.56 -6.06
CA GLN A 978 2.59 10.90 -6.49
C GLN A 978 1.09 10.97 -6.84
N SER A 979 0.33 11.74 -6.07
CA SER A 979 -1.11 11.92 -6.34
C SER A 979 -1.32 12.97 -7.44
N ALA A 980 -2.29 12.76 -8.32
CA ALA A 980 -2.67 13.74 -9.36
C ALA A 980 -3.35 15.01 -8.81
N TYR A 981 -3.54 15.11 -7.48
CA TYR A 981 -4.21 16.24 -6.84
C TYR A 981 -3.21 17.32 -6.39
N SER A 982 -3.66 18.58 -6.45
CA SER A 982 -2.89 19.73 -5.96
C SER A 982 -2.69 19.68 -4.45
N THR A 983 -1.44 19.83 -3.99
CA THR A 983 -1.11 19.91 -2.56
C THR A 983 -1.03 21.38 -2.11
N TRP A 984 -1.19 21.66 -0.81
CA TRP A 984 -1.11 23.03 -0.29
C TRP A 984 0.27 23.70 -0.52
N HIS A 985 1.33 22.88 -0.65
CA HIS A 985 2.69 23.34 -0.93
C HIS A 985 2.99 23.48 -2.43
N SER A 986 2.05 23.09 -3.30
CA SER A 986 2.03 23.34 -4.74
C SER A 986 0.61 23.73 -5.20
N PRO A 987 0.10 24.88 -4.74
CA PRO A 987 -1.32 25.24 -4.85
C PRO A 987 -1.76 25.61 -6.27
N VAL A 988 -0.80 25.88 -7.17
CA VAL A 988 -1.04 26.24 -8.57
C VAL A 988 -0.33 25.26 -9.49
N GLN A 989 -0.97 24.91 -10.60
CA GLN A 989 -0.47 23.95 -11.58
C GLN A 989 -0.22 24.64 -12.93
N GLY A 990 0.77 24.15 -13.69
CA GLY A 990 0.99 24.58 -15.06
C GLY A 990 -0.22 24.25 -15.94
N GLN A 991 -0.69 25.23 -16.72
CA GLN A 991 -1.81 25.06 -17.62
C GLN A 991 -1.32 24.84 -19.05
N PHE A 992 -1.76 23.74 -19.65
CA PHE A 992 -1.41 23.39 -21.02
C PHE A 992 -2.60 23.52 -21.95
N PRO A 993 -2.37 23.80 -23.26
CA PRO A 993 -3.41 23.66 -24.27
C PRO A 993 -4.00 22.24 -24.26
N PRO A 994 -5.30 22.08 -24.55
CA PRO A 994 -5.91 20.76 -24.67
C PRO A 994 -5.34 20.02 -25.90
N GLY A 995 -4.90 18.79 -25.70
CA GLY A 995 -4.34 17.96 -26.77
C GLY A 995 -2.86 18.17 -27.08
N PRO A 996 -2.22 17.25 -27.81
CA PRO A 996 -0.78 17.32 -28.10
C PRO A 996 -0.46 18.59 -28.87
N SER A 997 0.52 19.35 -28.38
CA SER A 997 0.95 20.59 -29.01
C SER A 997 1.93 20.28 -30.14
N SER A 998 1.61 20.66 -31.39
CA SER A 998 2.56 20.51 -32.50
C SER A 998 3.55 21.68 -32.63
N GLY A 999 3.41 22.72 -31.81
CA GLY A 999 4.23 23.93 -31.89
C GLY A 999 4.95 24.26 -30.59
N TYR A 1000 6.16 24.81 -30.72
CA TYR A 1000 6.92 25.36 -29.61
C TYR A 1000 6.15 26.47 -28.88
N PRO A 1001 6.38 26.66 -27.57
CA PRO A 1001 5.81 27.78 -26.86
C PRO A 1001 6.35 29.11 -27.40
N SER A 1002 5.46 30.10 -27.50
CA SER A 1002 5.79 31.45 -27.98
C SER A 1002 5.54 32.54 -26.92
N SER A 1003 5.02 32.16 -25.76
CA SER A 1003 4.63 33.04 -24.65
C SER A 1003 4.79 32.32 -23.30
N MET A 1004 4.63 33.07 -22.22
CA MET A 1004 4.57 32.57 -20.85
C MET A 1004 3.15 32.11 -20.44
N ASP A 1005 2.24 31.89 -21.40
CA ASP A 1005 0.86 31.50 -21.09
C ASP A 1005 0.81 30.14 -20.37
N GLY A 1006 0.01 30.09 -19.31
CA GLY A 1006 -0.19 28.89 -18.48
C GLY A 1006 0.94 28.60 -17.49
N VAL A 1007 2.04 29.34 -17.54
CA VAL A 1007 3.11 29.25 -16.53
C VAL A 1007 2.61 29.85 -15.21
N PRO A 1008 2.66 29.12 -14.08
CA PRO A 1008 2.26 29.65 -12.79
C PRO A 1008 3.07 30.87 -12.37
N ASP A 1009 2.47 31.78 -11.61
CA ASP A 1009 3.21 32.91 -11.06
C ASP A 1009 4.14 32.43 -9.94
N PRO A 1010 5.44 32.79 -9.95
CA PRO A 1010 6.37 32.37 -8.90
C PRO A 1010 5.90 32.77 -7.50
N ILE A 1011 5.21 33.91 -7.33
CA ILE A 1011 4.80 34.37 -6.00
C ILE A 1011 3.73 33.46 -5.39
N ASP A 1012 2.85 32.87 -6.22
CA ASP A 1012 1.80 31.95 -5.78
C ASP A 1012 2.39 30.61 -5.31
N LEU A 1013 3.64 30.31 -5.69
CA LEU A 1013 4.41 29.16 -5.23
C LEU A 1013 5.33 29.49 -4.06
N ILE A 1014 5.78 30.75 -3.92
CA ILE A 1014 6.64 31.22 -2.81
C ILE A 1014 5.83 31.47 -1.54
N CYS A 1015 4.68 32.15 -1.64
CA CYS A 1015 3.82 32.48 -0.51
C CYS A 1015 2.72 31.42 -0.35
N LEU A 1016 2.78 30.64 0.73
CA LEU A 1016 1.92 29.48 0.91
C LEU A 1016 1.05 29.61 2.18
N THR A 1017 -0.11 28.97 2.17
CA THR A 1017 -0.99 28.81 3.35
C THR A 1017 -1.44 27.36 3.42
N ASP A 1018 -1.27 26.72 4.58
CA ASP A 1018 -1.68 25.33 4.75
C ASP A 1018 -3.16 25.19 5.15
N HIS A 1019 -3.62 23.95 5.30
CA HIS A 1019 -5.01 23.63 5.67
C HIS A 1019 -5.41 24.12 7.08
N LYS A 1020 -4.46 24.52 7.93
CA LYS A 1020 -4.67 25.09 9.27
C LYS A 1020 -4.56 26.61 9.28
N GLU A 1021 -4.60 27.24 8.10
CA GLU A 1021 -4.41 28.68 7.89
C GLU A 1021 -3.03 29.22 8.32
N GLN A 1022 -2.05 28.34 8.57
CA GLN A 1022 -0.68 28.73 8.89
C GLN A 1022 0.01 29.22 7.62
N LYS A 1023 0.71 30.36 7.74
CA LYS A 1023 1.43 30.98 6.61
C LYS A 1023 2.87 30.50 6.55
N TRP A 1024 3.30 30.18 5.34
CA TRP A 1024 4.61 29.62 5.02
C TRP A 1024 5.27 30.38 3.87
N VAL A 1025 6.59 30.33 3.82
CA VAL A 1025 7.39 30.84 2.70
C VAL A 1025 8.28 29.71 2.17
N LYS A 1026 8.25 29.51 0.85
CA LYS A 1026 9.07 28.50 0.19
C LYS A 1026 10.49 29.01 -0.03
N LEU A 1027 11.46 28.23 0.42
CA LEU A 1027 12.88 28.49 0.25
C LEU A 1027 13.42 27.82 -1.02
N LEU A 1028 13.08 26.55 -1.24
CA LEU A 1028 13.60 25.75 -2.34
C LEU A 1028 12.49 24.89 -2.92
N SER A 1029 12.36 24.84 -4.25
CA SER A 1029 11.52 23.88 -4.95
C SER A 1029 11.81 23.87 -6.43
N TYR A 1030 11.74 22.69 -7.05
CA TYR A 1030 11.95 22.48 -8.48
C TYR A 1030 10.70 21.84 -9.12
N PRO A 1031 9.53 22.52 -9.11
CA PRO A 1031 8.33 21.99 -9.75
C PRO A 1031 8.49 21.87 -11.24
N HIS A 1032 7.92 20.80 -11.77
CA HIS A 1032 7.75 20.59 -13.18
C HIS A 1032 6.33 20.14 -13.46
N TRP A 1033 5.85 20.51 -14.64
CA TRP A 1033 4.55 20.15 -15.14
C TRP A 1033 4.75 19.60 -16.55
N GLU A 1034 4.13 18.46 -16.80
CA GLU A 1034 4.09 17.83 -18.11
C GLU A 1034 2.68 17.95 -18.65
N GLN A 1035 2.57 18.32 -19.92
CA GLN A 1035 1.29 18.30 -20.61
C GLN A 1035 0.75 16.88 -20.58
N GLU A 1036 -0.39 16.68 -19.91
CA GLU A 1036 -1.05 15.39 -19.88
C GLU A 1036 -1.41 14.95 -21.30
N VAL A 1037 -0.84 13.81 -21.68
CA VAL A 1037 -1.17 13.15 -22.93
C VAL A 1037 -2.24 12.13 -22.62
N LEU A 1038 -3.42 12.29 -23.23
CA LEU A 1038 -4.46 11.29 -23.10
C LEU A 1038 -3.92 9.91 -23.48
N PRO A 1039 -4.41 8.85 -22.80
CA PRO A 1039 -4.37 7.45 -23.17
C PRO A 1039 -3.86 7.19 -24.57
N GLU A 1040 -4.70 7.68 -25.49
CA GLU A 1040 -4.79 7.54 -26.92
C GLU A 1040 -3.63 8.11 -27.73
N TRP A 1041 -2.85 9.06 -27.20
CA TRP A 1041 -1.74 9.67 -27.94
C TRP A 1041 -0.35 9.24 -27.47
N VAL A 1042 -0.21 8.62 -26.29
CA VAL A 1042 1.10 8.17 -25.74
C VAL A 1042 1.91 7.32 -26.73
N SER A 1043 1.28 6.48 -27.56
CA SER A 1043 1.95 5.63 -28.55
C SER A 1043 2.56 6.38 -29.75
N SER A 1044 2.03 7.57 -30.05
CA SER A 1044 2.56 8.43 -31.12
C SER A 1044 3.70 9.35 -30.65
N GLU A 1045 4.05 9.26 -29.35
CA GLU A 1045 5.07 10.10 -28.70
C GLU A 1045 4.99 11.56 -29.17
N PRO A 1046 3.77 12.16 -29.15
CA PRO A 1046 3.60 13.47 -29.71
C PRO A 1046 4.48 14.44 -28.93
N PRO A 1047 4.99 15.50 -29.58
CA PRO A 1047 5.67 16.55 -28.86
C PRO A 1047 4.74 17.08 -27.76
N THR A 1048 5.25 17.13 -26.54
CA THR A 1048 4.49 17.60 -25.38
C THR A 1048 5.11 18.86 -24.84
N ARG A 1049 4.27 19.76 -24.32
CA ARG A 1049 4.80 20.90 -23.59
C ARG A 1049 5.29 20.45 -22.22
N TYR A 1050 6.47 20.93 -21.88
CA TYR A 1050 7.09 20.75 -20.57
C TYR A 1050 7.36 22.12 -19.99
N MET A 1051 6.89 22.33 -18.77
CA MET A 1051 7.20 23.50 -17.97
C MET A 1051 8.00 23.07 -16.76
N TRP A 1052 9.04 23.80 -16.42
CA TRP A 1052 9.78 23.63 -15.18
C TRP A 1052 10.10 25.00 -14.59
N MET A 1053 10.16 25.06 -13.27
CA MET A 1053 10.52 26.27 -12.54
C MET A 1053 11.48 25.89 -11.41
N ASN A 1054 12.59 26.61 -11.31
CA ASN A 1054 13.51 26.52 -10.20
C ASN A 1054 13.32 27.72 -9.29
N ILE A 1055 12.75 27.50 -8.10
CA ILE A 1055 12.66 28.52 -7.05
C ILE A 1055 13.80 28.26 -6.08
N HIS A 1056 14.77 29.17 -6.06
CA HIS A 1056 15.97 29.04 -5.22
C HIS A 1056 16.16 30.29 -4.36
N SER A 1057 16.27 30.11 -3.05
CA SER A 1057 16.53 31.20 -2.11
C SER A 1057 17.93 31.15 -1.50
N TYR A 1058 18.45 32.34 -1.20
CA TYR A 1058 19.73 32.58 -0.56
C TYR A 1058 19.55 33.51 0.64
N LEU A 1059 20.27 33.24 1.72
CA LEU A 1059 20.42 34.19 2.82
C LEU A 1059 21.45 35.24 2.44
N VAL A 1060 21.11 36.51 2.62
CA VAL A 1060 21.94 37.67 2.29
C VAL A 1060 21.95 38.67 3.46
N PRO A 1061 22.96 39.54 3.61
CA PRO A 1061 22.96 40.56 4.66
C PRO A 1061 21.72 41.48 4.54
N SER A 1062 21.05 41.81 5.65
CA SER A 1062 19.79 42.59 5.61
C SER A 1062 19.94 43.99 5.00
N ASN A 1063 21.14 44.57 5.07
CA ASN A 1063 21.48 45.87 4.51
C ASN A 1063 21.93 45.82 3.03
N SER A 1064 21.93 44.65 2.39
CA SER A 1064 22.42 44.47 1.01
C SER A 1064 21.37 44.70 -0.08
N TYR A 1065 20.11 45.00 0.28
CA TYR A 1065 19.00 45.05 -0.67
C TYR A 1065 19.27 45.98 -1.87
N GLU A 1066 19.69 47.23 -1.63
CA GLU A 1066 19.90 48.21 -2.73
C GLU A 1066 21.01 47.78 -3.70
N GLU A 1067 22.07 47.17 -3.16
CA GLU A 1067 23.21 46.69 -3.95
C GLU A 1067 22.85 45.44 -4.77
N LEU A 1068 22.15 44.48 -4.16
CA LEU A 1068 21.61 43.30 -4.83
C LEU A 1068 20.57 43.66 -5.87
N GLN A 1069 19.69 44.61 -5.57
CA GLN A 1069 18.67 45.09 -6.51
C GLN A 1069 19.33 45.63 -7.78
N GLY A 1070 20.24 46.59 -7.64
CA GLY A 1070 20.94 47.19 -8.78
C GLY A 1070 21.74 46.17 -9.59
N TRP A 1071 22.33 45.18 -8.94
CA TRP A 1071 23.06 44.10 -9.62
C TRP A 1071 22.14 43.11 -10.34
N ALA A 1072 21.05 42.66 -9.71
CA ALA A 1072 20.15 41.64 -10.22
C ALA A 1072 19.18 42.14 -11.30
N GLU A 1073 18.95 43.46 -11.41
CA GLU A 1073 18.12 44.05 -12.46
C GLU A 1073 18.62 43.74 -13.88
N GLU A 1074 19.93 43.58 -14.04
CA GLU A 1074 20.60 43.33 -15.33
C GLU A 1074 20.93 41.84 -15.59
N LYS A 1075 20.50 40.91 -14.73
CA LYS A 1075 20.88 39.49 -14.83
C LYS A 1075 19.78 38.61 -15.44
N ASP A 1076 20.25 37.62 -16.20
CA ASP A 1076 19.48 36.47 -16.68
C ASP A 1076 20.05 35.21 -16.02
N TRP A 1077 19.26 34.52 -15.19
CA TRP A 1077 19.73 33.41 -14.36
C TRP A 1077 20.20 32.19 -15.16
N GLN A 1078 19.89 32.11 -16.46
CA GLN A 1078 20.50 31.12 -17.37
C GLN A 1078 22.02 31.27 -17.53
N GLY A 1079 22.59 32.42 -17.16
CA GLY A 1079 24.03 32.67 -17.26
C GLY A 1079 24.89 32.01 -16.18
N GLY A 1080 24.32 31.23 -15.25
CA GLY A 1080 25.06 30.55 -14.20
C GLY A 1080 25.69 31.50 -13.17
N TRP A 1081 25.02 32.61 -12.86
CA TRP A 1081 25.52 33.65 -11.95
C TRP A 1081 25.45 33.27 -10.47
N MET A 1082 24.61 32.29 -10.14
CA MET A 1082 24.34 31.84 -8.77
C MET A 1082 24.81 30.38 -8.60
N PRO A 1083 25.23 29.98 -7.40
CA PRO A 1083 25.69 28.61 -7.15
C PRO A 1083 24.52 27.63 -7.03
N ASP A 1084 24.78 26.39 -7.47
CA ASP A 1084 23.84 25.27 -7.39
C ASP A 1084 23.71 24.76 -5.95
N ILE A 1085 22.63 24.00 -5.69
CA ILE A 1085 22.40 23.41 -4.38
C ILE A 1085 23.33 22.21 -4.15
N ALA A 1086 23.76 21.99 -2.90
CA ALA A 1086 24.44 20.77 -2.54
C ALA A 1086 23.49 19.56 -2.58
N GLU A 1087 23.97 18.44 -3.12
CA GLU A 1087 23.22 17.18 -3.25
C GLU A 1087 23.88 16.04 -2.45
N PRO A 1088 23.91 16.12 -1.11
CA PRO A 1088 24.51 15.08 -0.28
C PRO A 1088 23.83 13.72 -0.51
N SER A 1089 24.65 12.68 -0.67
CA SER A 1089 24.22 11.28 -0.85
C SER A 1089 25.09 10.33 -0.04
N ASN A 1090 24.61 9.09 0.16
CA ASN A 1090 25.27 8.08 0.98
C ASN A 1090 25.39 8.49 2.47
N LEU A 1091 24.57 9.42 2.95
CA LEU A 1091 24.60 9.92 4.34
C LEU A 1091 23.39 9.43 5.15
N LEU A 1092 23.48 9.54 6.47
CA LEU A 1092 22.33 9.39 7.38
C LEU A 1092 21.66 10.74 7.63
N LEU A 1093 20.36 10.83 7.36
CA LEU A 1093 19.57 12.06 7.56
C LEU A 1093 19.61 12.55 9.01
N GLY A 1094 19.48 11.66 9.99
CA GLY A 1094 19.48 11.99 11.42
C GLY A 1094 20.83 12.51 11.94
N ALA A 1095 21.88 12.47 11.14
CA ALA A 1095 23.17 13.07 11.46
C ALA A 1095 23.29 14.54 10.94
N HIS A 1096 22.31 15.01 10.16
CA HIS A 1096 22.22 16.39 9.70
C HIS A 1096 21.96 17.36 10.86
N PRO A 1097 22.60 18.53 10.90
CA PRO A 1097 23.67 19.03 10.02
C PRO A 1097 25.07 18.84 10.64
N CYS A 1098 25.16 18.14 11.77
CA CYS A 1098 26.33 18.19 12.65
C CYS A 1098 27.46 17.23 12.25
N ASP A 1099 27.16 16.17 11.50
CA ASP A 1099 28.20 15.28 10.97
C ASP A 1099 29.08 16.02 9.96
N PRO A 1100 30.43 15.88 10.01
CA PRO A 1100 31.33 16.50 9.05
C PRO A 1100 30.98 16.27 7.56
N GLN A 1101 30.33 15.15 7.24
CA GLN A 1101 29.89 14.84 5.88
C GLN A 1101 28.77 15.73 5.35
N TRP A 1102 28.01 16.37 6.26
CA TRP A 1102 27.02 17.37 5.92
C TRP A 1102 27.62 18.76 5.68
N SER A 1103 28.95 18.88 5.57
CA SER A 1103 29.63 20.16 5.29
C SER A 1103 29.16 20.84 3.99
N GLY A 1104 28.80 20.06 2.96
CA GLY A 1104 28.17 20.60 1.74
C GLY A 1104 26.82 21.26 2.00
N ALA A 1105 26.08 20.85 3.04
CA ALA A 1105 24.83 21.46 3.49
C ALA A 1105 25.04 22.54 4.57
N SER A 1106 26.27 23.00 4.79
CA SER A 1106 26.55 24.02 5.81
C SER A 1106 25.90 25.37 5.51
N GLY A 1107 25.62 25.65 4.24
CA GLY A 1107 25.19 26.96 3.75
C GLY A 1107 26.32 27.79 3.17
N ALA A 1108 27.58 27.48 3.48
CA ALA A 1108 28.73 28.15 2.88
C ALA A 1108 28.97 27.64 1.45
N LEU A 1109 29.47 28.52 0.59
CA LEU A 1109 29.88 28.16 -0.77
C LEU A 1109 31.23 27.45 -0.75
N ASP A 1110 31.40 26.43 -1.59
CA ASP A 1110 32.68 25.76 -1.75
C ASP A 1110 33.63 26.56 -2.68
N ASP A 1111 34.90 26.14 -2.75
CA ASP A 1111 35.94 26.81 -3.56
C ASP A 1111 35.62 26.82 -5.07
N TRP A 1112 34.77 25.91 -5.55
CA TRP A 1112 34.38 25.84 -6.95
C TRP A 1112 33.21 26.80 -7.23
N ASP A 1113 32.19 26.80 -6.38
CA ASP A 1113 31.07 27.73 -6.39
C ASP A 1113 31.56 29.18 -6.27
N MET A 1114 32.54 29.43 -5.39
CA MET A 1114 33.19 30.74 -5.26
C MET A 1114 33.87 31.22 -6.57
N LYS A 1115 34.31 30.29 -7.43
CA LYS A 1115 34.86 30.65 -8.75
C LYS A 1115 33.77 30.97 -9.77
N LEU A 1116 32.58 30.38 -9.62
CA LEU A 1116 31.41 30.62 -10.47
C LEU A 1116 30.71 31.93 -10.10
N THR A 1117 30.71 32.34 -8.82
CA THR A 1117 30.07 33.58 -8.34
C THR A 1117 30.89 34.86 -8.54
N ARG A 1118 31.88 34.88 -9.45
CA ARG A 1118 32.73 36.06 -9.71
C ARG A 1118 31.88 37.26 -10.19
N GLY A 1119 31.75 38.27 -9.32
CA GLY A 1119 31.02 39.52 -9.61
C GLY A 1119 29.73 39.70 -8.82
N LEU A 1120 29.43 38.82 -7.85
CA LEU A 1120 28.38 39.06 -6.86
C LEU A 1120 28.77 40.23 -5.93
N PRO A 1121 27.86 41.16 -5.63
CA PRO A 1121 28.17 42.32 -4.79
C PRO A 1121 28.30 41.99 -3.30
N VAL A 1122 27.67 40.90 -2.85
CA VAL A 1122 27.54 40.57 -1.42
C VAL A 1122 27.78 39.10 -1.14
N ASP A 1123 28.12 38.81 0.11
CA ASP A 1123 28.21 37.42 0.59
C ASP A 1123 26.82 36.79 0.65
N ILE A 1124 26.73 35.53 0.26
CA ILE A 1124 25.48 34.75 0.26
C ILE A 1124 25.69 33.41 0.96
N PHE A 1125 24.60 32.87 1.51
CA PHE A 1125 24.57 31.50 2.04
C PHE A 1125 23.40 30.72 1.43
N GLN A 1126 23.62 29.44 1.15
CA GLN A 1126 22.56 28.54 0.73
C GLN A 1126 21.54 28.36 1.86
N CYS A 1127 20.25 28.37 1.52
CA CYS A 1127 19.17 28.12 2.47
C CYS A 1127 18.98 26.62 2.80
N GLY A 1128 19.48 25.71 1.96
CA GLY A 1128 19.28 24.27 2.12
C GLY A 1128 20.13 23.41 1.20
N ALA A 1129 19.91 22.10 1.29
CA ALA A 1129 20.51 21.06 0.45
C ALA A 1129 19.45 20.03 0.02
N LEU A 1130 19.69 19.30 -1.08
CA LEU A 1130 18.82 18.20 -1.52
C LEU A 1130 19.42 16.86 -1.07
N TYR A 1131 18.79 16.20 -0.10
CA TYR A 1131 19.24 14.88 0.33
C TYR A 1131 18.81 13.80 -0.67
N LEU A 1132 19.78 13.07 -1.22
CA LEU A 1132 19.56 12.07 -2.27
C LEU A 1132 19.43 10.63 -1.78
N GLY A 1133 19.42 10.39 -0.46
CA GLY A 1133 19.34 9.04 0.10
C GLY A 1133 20.71 8.33 0.17
N THR A 1134 20.69 7.01 0.04
CA THR A 1134 21.91 6.18 0.01
C THR A 1134 22.63 6.30 -1.34
N GLY A 1135 21.94 6.81 -2.37
CA GLY A 1135 22.48 7.05 -3.71
C GLY A 1135 22.71 5.78 -4.53
N GLY A 1136 22.40 4.61 -3.99
CA GLY A 1136 22.63 3.31 -4.64
C GLY A 1136 21.37 2.62 -5.17
N SER A 1137 20.18 3.25 -5.02
CA SER A 1137 18.88 2.60 -5.15
C SER A 1137 18.83 1.29 -4.37
N ARG A 1138 19.45 1.28 -3.16
CA ARG A 1138 19.62 0.06 -2.36
C ARG A 1138 18.70 0.00 -1.15
N ASP A 1139 18.12 1.11 -0.70
CA ASP A 1139 17.11 1.03 0.35
C ASP A 1139 15.84 0.39 -0.22
N SER A 1140 15.55 -0.84 0.21
CA SER A 1140 14.38 -1.60 -0.24
C SER A 1140 13.20 -1.47 0.73
N SER A 1141 13.22 -0.51 1.66
CA SER A 1141 12.14 -0.31 2.63
C SER A 1141 10.88 0.35 2.06
N SER A 1142 10.96 0.90 0.85
CA SER A 1142 9.83 1.48 0.11
C SER A 1142 10.04 1.36 -1.41
N ALA A 1143 9.08 1.81 -2.21
CA ALA A 1143 9.15 1.70 -3.68
C ALA A 1143 10.32 2.49 -4.32
N GLY A 1144 10.89 3.46 -3.59
CA GLY A 1144 12.08 4.22 -4.00
C GLY A 1144 12.68 5.00 -2.84
N GLU A 1145 13.93 5.46 -2.98
CA GLU A 1145 14.58 6.25 -1.94
C GLU A 1145 13.83 7.57 -1.71
N SER A 1146 13.57 7.90 -0.44
CA SER A 1146 12.88 9.14 -0.08
C SER A 1146 13.85 10.32 -0.11
N GLN A 1147 13.76 11.13 -1.17
CA GLN A 1147 14.56 12.33 -1.40
C GLN A 1147 13.73 13.58 -1.13
N ALA A 1148 14.33 14.54 -0.43
CA ALA A 1148 13.72 15.82 -0.06
C ALA A 1148 14.75 16.84 0.40
N PHE A 1149 14.33 18.10 0.50
CA PHE A 1149 15.21 19.18 0.94
C PHE A 1149 15.42 19.19 2.45
N VAL A 1150 16.61 19.60 2.86
CA VAL A 1150 16.98 19.88 4.25
C VAL A 1150 17.41 21.35 4.38
N PRO A 1151 17.15 22.05 5.51
CA PRO A 1151 17.66 23.40 5.72
C PRO A 1151 19.17 23.39 5.90
N SER A 1152 19.85 24.45 5.52
CA SER A 1152 21.30 24.53 5.72
C SER A 1152 21.63 24.68 7.20
N LYS A 1153 22.83 24.26 7.60
CA LYS A 1153 23.32 24.49 8.97
C LYS A 1153 23.21 25.98 9.35
N LYS A 1154 23.50 26.88 8.41
CA LYS A 1154 23.37 28.32 8.62
C LYS A 1154 21.94 28.73 8.98
N VAL A 1155 20.92 28.23 8.28
CA VAL A 1155 19.50 28.48 8.61
C VAL A 1155 19.16 27.93 9.99
N MET A 1156 19.58 26.69 10.28
CA MET A 1156 19.34 26.05 11.57
C MET A 1156 19.93 26.83 12.74
N ASP A 1157 21.22 27.16 12.65
CA ASP A 1157 21.97 27.90 13.69
C ASP A 1157 21.38 29.31 13.90
N THR A 1158 20.92 29.96 12.81
CA THR A 1158 20.35 31.32 12.88
C THR A 1158 18.99 31.34 13.58
N LEU A 1159 18.17 30.31 13.34
CA LEU A 1159 16.82 30.20 13.88
C LEU A 1159 16.75 29.45 15.22
N ASN A 1160 17.87 28.88 15.67
CA ASN A 1160 17.94 27.95 16.80
C ASN A 1160 16.94 26.81 16.66
N LEU A 1161 16.91 26.16 15.49
CA LEU A 1161 16.03 25.01 15.26
C LEU A 1161 16.50 23.80 16.07
N ASP A 1162 15.54 23.03 16.55
CA ASP A 1162 15.80 21.73 17.14
C ASP A 1162 16.27 20.72 16.08
N HIS A 1163 16.73 19.57 16.55
CA HIS A 1163 17.11 18.46 15.69
C HIS A 1163 15.96 18.02 14.79
N GLY A 1164 16.27 17.75 13.52
CA GLY A 1164 15.27 17.42 12.51
C GLY A 1164 15.06 15.92 12.35
N VAL A 1165 13.80 15.50 12.29
CA VAL A 1165 13.39 14.11 12.10
C VAL A 1165 12.46 14.02 10.90
N ASP A 1166 12.73 13.10 9.97
CA ASP A 1166 11.90 12.85 8.79
C ASP A 1166 11.57 14.13 7.97
N PHE A 1167 12.58 14.97 7.76
CA PHE A 1167 12.47 16.27 7.06
C PHE A 1167 11.59 17.31 7.78
N ILE A 1168 11.44 17.20 9.09
CA ILE A 1168 10.72 18.17 9.93
C ILE A 1168 11.66 18.71 11.00
N TRP A 1169 11.81 20.04 11.04
CA TRP A 1169 12.56 20.77 12.07
C TRP A 1169 11.62 21.68 12.85
N THR A 1170 11.76 21.69 14.17
CA THR A 1170 10.87 22.41 15.09
C THR A 1170 11.58 23.56 15.80
N ASP A 1171 10.78 24.48 16.32
CA ASP A 1171 11.15 25.41 17.37
C ASP A 1171 10.15 25.31 18.54
N SER A 1172 10.22 26.24 19.50
CA SER A 1172 9.32 26.26 20.65
C SER A 1172 7.82 26.35 20.30
N ASP A 1173 7.47 26.82 19.10
CA ASP A 1173 6.09 27.03 18.65
C ASP A 1173 5.60 25.90 17.72
N GLY A 1174 6.41 24.87 17.49
CA GLY A 1174 6.07 23.70 16.67
C GLY A 1174 6.91 23.59 15.40
N ILE A 1175 6.30 23.12 14.30
CA ILE A 1175 7.01 22.95 13.02
C ILE A 1175 7.47 24.33 12.52
N ALA A 1176 8.76 24.46 12.27
CA ALA A 1176 9.42 25.71 11.89
C ALA A 1176 9.89 25.68 10.43
N VAL A 1177 10.56 24.58 10.04
CA VAL A 1177 11.05 24.34 8.68
C VAL A 1177 10.84 22.87 8.33
N TRP A 1178 10.38 22.57 7.12
CA TRP A 1178 10.21 21.17 6.68
C TRP A 1178 10.06 21.04 5.16
N ASP A 1179 10.13 19.79 4.66
CA ASP A 1179 9.68 19.43 3.31
C ASP A 1179 8.40 18.57 3.37
N PRO A 1180 7.22 19.14 3.06
CA PRO A 1180 5.94 18.45 3.20
C PRO A 1180 5.71 17.37 2.15
N SER A 1181 6.50 17.35 1.06
CA SER A 1181 6.33 16.39 -0.04
C SER A 1181 6.56 14.94 0.40
N VAL A 1182 7.29 14.73 1.50
CA VAL A 1182 7.57 13.40 2.04
C VAL A 1182 6.34 12.79 2.71
N GLY A 1183 5.49 13.60 3.35
CA GLY A 1183 4.27 13.12 4.01
C GLY A 1183 3.02 13.19 3.13
N THR A 1184 2.97 14.15 2.20
CA THR A 1184 1.77 14.46 1.41
C THR A 1184 1.91 14.18 -0.09
N GLY A 1185 3.11 13.75 -0.54
CA GLY A 1185 3.41 13.56 -1.95
C GLY A 1185 3.66 14.88 -2.68
N GLY A 1186 3.91 14.81 -3.98
CA GLY A 1186 4.17 15.98 -4.82
C GLY A 1186 5.64 16.41 -4.89
N THR A 1187 5.85 17.65 -5.34
CA THR A 1187 7.18 18.22 -5.59
C THR A 1187 7.88 18.60 -4.28
N GLY A 1188 9.16 18.20 -4.15
CA GLY A 1188 10.03 18.63 -3.06
C GLY A 1188 9.97 20.13 -2.82
N SER A 1189 9.74 20.54 -1.58
CA SER A 1189 9.49 21.94 -1.23
C SER A 1189 10.04 22.25 0.17
N LEU A 1190 11.21 22.86 0.28
CA LEU A 1190 11.66 23.37 1.58
C LEU A 1190 10.85 24.62 1.94
N VAL A 1191 10.10 24.58 3.03
CA VAL A 1191 9.27 25.71 3.49
C VAL A 1191 9.64 26.12 4.91
N ILE A 1192 9.59 27.43 5.18
CA ILE A 1192 9.81 28.05 6.50
C ILE A 1192 8.53 28.76 6.97
N ARG A 1193 8.23 28.67 8.27
CA ARG A 1193 7.10 29.38 8.88
C ARG A 1193 7.31 30.89 8.77
N ARG A 1194 6.30 31.63 8.30
CA ARG A 1194 6.48 33.03 7.86
C ARG A 1194 6.90 33.98 8.98
N ASP A 1195 6.49 33.76 10.22
CA ASP A 1195 6.89 34.55 11.40
C ASP A 1195 8.41 34.50 11.66
N LEU A 1196 9.08 33.42 11.26
CA LEU A 1196 10.53 33.24 11.47
C LEU A 1196 11.38 34.17 10.60
N LEU A 1197 10.81 34.80 9.58
CA LEU A 1197 11.49 35.82 8.78
C LEU A 1197 11.93 37.01 9.62
N GLN A 1198 11.19 37.35 10.68
CA GLN A 1198 11.59 38.41 11.61
C GLN A 1198 12.84 38.02 12.42
N LYS A 1199 12.96 36.73 12.80
CA LYS A 1199 14.15 36.22 13.51
C LYS A 1199 15.39 36.26 12.60
N LEU A 1200 15.23 35.97 11.30
CA LEU A 1200 16.32 36.13 10.32
C LEU A 1200 16.79 37.59 10.21
N ASP A 1201 15.86 38.54 10.09
CA ASP A 1201 16.18 39.98 10.00
C ASP A 1201 16.90 40.49 11.27
N GLN A 1202 16.44 40.05 12.45
CA GLN A 1202 17.11 40.34 13.73
C GLN A 1202 18.52 39.76 13.81
N ALA A 1203 18.77 38.62 13.17
CA ALA A 1203 20.09 38.01 13.04
C ALA A 1203 20.95 38.64 11.93
N GLY A 1204 20.46 39.69 11.26
CA GLY A 1204 21.16 40.42 10.22
C GLY A 1204 21.02 39.80 8.84
N PHE A 1205 20.10 38.86 8.62
CA PHE A 1205 19.87 38.20 7.33
C PHE A 1205 18.49 38.52 6.72
N SER A 1206 18.49 38.73 5.41
CA SER A 1206 17.29 38.74 4.57
C SER A 1206 17.35 37.58 3.56
N ILE A 1207 16.29 37.39 2.80
CA ILE A 1207 16.19 36.35 1.76
C ILE A 1207 16.12 36.99 0.37
N PHE A 1208 16.93 36.46 -0.53
CA PHE A 1208 16.91 36.77 -1.97
C PHE A 1208 16.54 35.50 -2.74
N TRP A 1209 15.55 35.58 -3.61
CA TRP A 1209 15.13 34.49 -4.49
C TRP A 1209 15.55 34.75 -5.92
N THR A 1210 16.07 33.71 -6.57
CA THR A 1210 16.13 33.60 -8.02
C THR A 1210 15.09 32.59 -8.48
N VAL A 1211 14.41 32.93 -9.57
CA VAL A 1211 13.43 32.07 -10.21
C VAL A 1211 13.84 31.91 -11.66
N LEU A 1212 14.10 30.66 -12.05
CA LEU A 1212 14.39 30.30 -13.43
C LEU A 1212 13.26 29.43 -13.97
N ILE A 1213 12.75 29.76 -15.15
CA ILE A 1213 11.63 29.05 -15.77
C ILE A 1213 12.05 28.61 -17.16
N GLY A 1214 11.74 27.37 -17.50
CA GLY A 1214 11.72 26.89 -18.87
C GLY A 1214 10.32 26.44 -19.26
N HIS A 1215 9.91 26.82 -20.46
CA HIS A 1215 8.74 26.29 -21.12
C HIS A 1215 9.18 25.86 -22.52
N GLU A 1216 9.12 24.56 -22.76
CA GLU A 1216 9.69 23.95 -23.95
C GLU A 1216 8.78 22.87 -24.52
N LEU A 1217 9.11 22.43 -25.73
CA LEU A 1217 8.45 21.30 -26.37
C LEU A 1217 9.40 20.10 -26.27
N ARG A 1218 9.04 19.11 -25.46
CA ARG A 1218 9.78 17.87 -25.35
C ARG A 1218 9.39 16.93 -26.49
N HIS A 1219 10.40 16.55 -27.26
CA HIS A 1219 10.35 15.41 -28.15
C HIS A 1219 10.86 14.18 -27.40
N HIS A 1220 10.33 13.02 -27.76
CA HIS A 1220 10.66 11.79 -27.05
C HIS A 1220 12.04 11.20 -27.42
N ASP A 1221 12.63 11.62 -28.54
CA ASP A 1221 14.01 11.27 -28.93
C ASP A 1221 14.94 12.49 -28.73
N ASP A 1222 15.66 12.52 -27.59
CA ASP A 1222 16.62 13.58 -27.24
C ASP A 1222 17.75 13.76 -28.29
N ARG A 1223 17.86 12.86 -29.28
CA ARG A 1223 18.86 12.91 -30.35
C ARG A 1223 18.37 13.63 -31.61
N LEU A 1224 17.09 14.01 -31.66
CA LEU A 1224 16.44 14.65 -32.80
C LEU A 1224 15.72 15.92 -32.33
N PHE A 1225 16.45 16.91 -31.83
CA PHE A 1225 15.90 18.27 -31.74
C PHE A 1225 15.72 18.79 -33.18
N PRO A 1226 14.50 19.03 -33.67
CA PRO A 1226 14.32 19.58 -35.00
C PRO A 1226 14.84 21.03 -34.97
N GLU A 1227 15.91 21.28 -35.73
CA GLU A 1227 16.45 22.63 -35.94
C GLU A 1227 15.48 23.46 -36.82
N PRO A 1228 15.07 24.68 -36.39
CA PRO A 1228 15.42 25.33 -35.12
C PRO A 1228 14.64 24.80 -33.91
N TYR A 1229 15.34 24.44 -32.84
CA TYR A 1229 14.77 24.22 -31.52
C TYR A 1229 14.38 25.56 -30.90
N GLN A 1230 13.13 25.71 -30.46
CA GLN A 1230 12.67 26.94 -29.81
C GLN A 1230 12.17 26.65 -28.40
N TRP A 1231 12.45 27.56 -27.47
CA TRP A 1231 11.93 27.46 -26.12
C TRP A 1231 11.77 28.84 -25.52
N VAL A 1232 10.86 28.93 -24.57
CA VAL A 1232 10.69 30.12 -23.76
C VAL A 1232 11.48 29.92 -22.47
N SER A 1233 12.29 30.92 -22.12
CA SER A 1233 12.90 31.00 -20.80
C SER A 1233 12.49 32.28 -20.10
N ALA A 1234 12.41 32.23 -18.78
CA ALA A 1234 12.21 33.44 -17.99
C ALA A 1234 13.03 33.41 -16.70
N SER A 1235 13.43 34.59 -16.28
CA SER A 1235 14.23 34.85 -15.09
C SER A 1235 13.51 35.90 -14.26
N ALA A 1236 13.26 35.64 -12.99
CA ALA A 1236 12.74 36.63 -12.05
C ALA A 1236 13.53 36.62 -10.75
N SER A 1237 13.50 37.76 -10.06
CA SER A 1237 14.11 37.90 -8.74
C SER A 1237 13.20 38.58 -7.76
N TYR A 1238 13.24 38.08 -6.53
CA TYR A 1238 12.50 38.64 -5.41
C TYR A 1238 13.44 38.82 -4.23
N ALA A 1239 13.16 39.78 -3.36
CA ALA A 1239 13.85 39.90 -2.09
C ALA A 1239 12.88 40.28 -0.97
N LEU A 1240 13.18 39.81 0.23
CA LEU A 1240 12.49 40.25 1.43
C LEU A 1240 13.04 41.63 1.83
N TYR A 1241 12.20 42.66 1.79
CA TYR A 1241 12.56 44.01 2.17
C TYR A 1241 11.46 44.64 3.01
N ARG A 1242 11.82 45.14 4.20
CA ARG A 1242 10.89 45.73 5.18
C ARG A 1242 9.66 44.84 5.46
N GLY A 1243 9.90 43.54 5.58
CA GLY A 1243 8.87 42.53 5.86
C GLY A 1243 7.96 42.17 4.69
N ARG A 1244 8.28 42.62 3.47
CA ARG A 1244 7.52 42.31 2.25
C ARG A 1244 8.41 41.64 1.21
N ILE A 1245 7.87 40.67 0.49
CA ILE A 1245 8.56 40.08 -0.66
C ILE A 1245 8.33 41.01 -1.86
N GLN A 1246 9.39 41.65 -2.32
CA GLN A 1246 9.36 42.60 -3.43
C GLN A 1246 10.01 41.98 -4.67
N LYS A 1247 9.36 42.15 -5.83
CA LYS A 1247 9.95 41.81 -7.12
C LYS A 1247 11.04 42.83 -7.45
N ILE A 1248 12.24 42.33 -7.77
CA ILE A 1248 13.37 43.14 -8.22
C ILE A 1248 13.35 43.26 -9.74
N SER A 1249 13.35 42.13 -10.43
CA SER A 1249 13.41 42.08 -11.89
C SER A 1249 12.67 40.87 -12.43
N SER A 1250 12.24 40.97 -13.68
CA SER A 1250 11.63 39.85 -14.42
C SER A 1250 11.84 40.07 -15.90
N HIS A 1251 12.45 39.11 -16.57
CA HIS A 1251 12.70 39.14 -18.01
C HIS A 1251 12.34 37.78 -18.59
N ALA A 1252 11.76 37.75 -19.78
CA ALA A 1252 11.42 36.53 -20.49
C ALA A 1252 11.88 36.62 -21.95
N MET A 1253 12.37 35.51 -22.48
CA MET A 1253 12.97 35.41 -23.80
C MET A 1253 12.37 34.24 -24.55
N LEU A 1254 12.07 34.46 -25.84
CA LEU A 1254 11.94 33.40 -26.81
C LEU A 1254 13.32 33.13 -27.42
N ASN A 1255 13.80 31.91 -27.25
CA ASN A 1255 15.11 31.45 -27.71
C ASN A 1255 14.95 30.52 -28.91
N SER A 1256 15.99 30.44 -29.75
CA SER A 1256 16.04 29.56 -30.91
C SER A 1256 17.47 29.05 -31.12
N SER A 1257 17.65 27.78 -31.51
CA SER A 1257 18.98 27.20 -31.75
C SER A 1257 19.67 27.72 -33.03
N ASP A 1258 18.92 28.02 -34.09
CA ASP A 1258 19.47 28.48 -35.39
C ASP A 1258 20.00 29.93 -35.38
N SER A 1259 19.76 30.67 -34.30
CA SER A 1259 20.14 32.08 -34.23
C SER A 1259 20.63 32.45 -32.83
N GLU A 1260 21.69 33.24 -32.71
CA GLU A 1260 22.02 33.95 -31.45
C GLU A 1260 20.94 34.99 -31.05
N SER A 1261 19.78 35.01 -31.72
CA SER A 1261 18.71 35.99 -31.54
C SER A 1261 17.80 35.56 -30.39
N LYS A 1262 17.93 36.25 -29.25
CA LYS A 1262 16.94 36.20 -28.16
C LYS A 1262 15.89 37.29 -28.39
N PHE A 1263 14.62 36.93 -28.46
CA PHE A 1263 13.53 37.91 -28.60
C PHE A 1263 12.87 38.13 -27.23
N PRO A 1264 12.87 39.37 -26.69
CA PRO A 1264 12.19 39.65 -25.44
C PRO A 1264 10.68 39.47 -25.61
N ILE A 1265 10.07 38.73 -24.70
CA ILE A 1265 8.62 38.55 -24.62
C ILE A 1265 8.08 39.21 -23.35
N GLN A 1266 6.84 39.70 -23.41
CA GLN A 1266 6.23 40.35 -22.26
C GLN A 1266 5.84 39.31 -21.21
N TRP A 1267 6.41 39.45 -20.01
CA TRP A 1267 6.04 38.69 -18.83
C TRP A 1267 6.12 39.59 -17.62
N ILE A 1268 4.99 39.76 -16.93
CA ILE A 1268 4.87 40.63 -15.77
C ILE A 1268 4.35 39.78 -14.62
N PRO A 1269 5.22 39.05 -13.90
CA PRO A 1269 4.80 38.32 -12.72
C PRO A 1269 4.38 39.31 -11.63
N LYS A 1270 3.47 38.86 -10.78
CA LYS A 1270 2.87 39.61 -9.67
C LYS A 1270 3.96 40.17 -8.75
N SER A 1271 3.82 41.44 -8.42
CA SER A 1271 4.39 42.00 -7.19
C SER A 1271 3.31 41.91 -6.13
N HIS A 1272 3.54 41.19 -5.03
CA HIS A 1272 2.56 41.12 -3.95
C HIS A 1272 2.53 42.47 -3.21
N GLU A 1273 1.75 43.42 -3.71
CA GLU A 1273 1.62 44.77 -3.13
C GLU A 1273 0.55 44.86 -2.02
N ASP A 1274 -0.33 43.86 -1.91
CA ASP A 1274 -1.39 43.85 -0.90
C ASP A 1274 -0.98 43.09 0.38
N GLU A 1275 -0.94 43.85 1.49
CA GLU A 1275 -0.95 43.44 2.91
C GLU A 1275 -0.16 42.19 3.33
N ILE A 1276 1.17 42.29 3.26
CA ILE A 1276 2.09 41.42 3.99
C ILE A 1276 2.79 42.28 5.05
N SER A 1277 2.13 42.58 6.17
CA SER A 1277 2.85 42.91 7.40
C SER A 1277 3.35 41.59 8.01
N ILE A 1278 4.60 41.59 8.50
CA ILE A 1278 5.06 40.60 9.47
C ILE A 1278 4.16 40.66 10.69
#